data_AF-A0A2G6Y6L0-F1
#
_entry.id   AF-A0A2G6Y6L0-F1
#
_cell.length_a   1.000
_cell.length_b   1.000
_cell.length_c   1.000
_cell.angle_alpha   90.00
_cell.angle_beta   90.00
_cell.angle_gamma   90.00
#
_symmetry.space_group_name_H-M   'P 1'
#
loop_
_entity.id
_entity.type
_entity.pdbx_description
1 polymer ?
#
loop_
_entity_poly.entity_id
_entity_poly.type
_entity_poly.pdbx_seq_one_letter_code
_entity_poly.pdbx_strand_id
1 'polypeptide(L)'
;MELKYPAGPQAYPEELIKATSSYKRHAWIALLALLGFVAFYFSLSGWFAWKAYALIRASLQAPHQALWLFLGGVASGFVALFMLKAIWFVKRSNMSDLTEITKDEHPELFAFLYRLADEARAPRPRKVFLSARVNAAVFYDLSLLNLIFPSRKNLEIGLPLVNVLNASEFKAVLAHEFGHFAQRSMAVGRWVYVAQQIAGHVVAKRDSLDGFLRSLSSFDIRVAWVGWILSLVVWAIRSVVDTFFKLVLAAERALSREMEFQADKVSVSLTGSDALIHALYRCQSADMAWDRTLAFANAEVRAGRVTADLFEIQSLIIAKLREILDDPTFGEPAQPQGDPSQHRVFQQQMVQPSRMWASHPLNHEREFNAKQIYLPVPLEACSAWTLFRDAESLKLKTCAEMVASIDPPLPVASREESLAALDAEYGRESYQRVYKGRYLARPVTRYAHVASELYAAEAGAPDATTTGTELYPDSLRADLQQMDRLGEEKSQLLAIQDGVAKAVDGVIRFRGRALKRKDVGAALQTVESEMKALDTRIVAHDRLCRSTALALARTARSGWESYWLGLLSLVHYAEHMQANIADAHSALANVVSMVTAKRKVNDDERNRLQSHAMELYRLLQEVNAARGSLTLDDATLQRLGSASWSALLGEFNLVAPGLGNIGDWLNVIDSWMRPVAGALGQLRRTALDQLLETERRLRETAGNADAMGDAPAAPNVPKSYSSFTTGQERPLQKKLDWWSRFQVADGWGPGAARLVVAGGIIGSILGMGATVGTATLWVHNGLDRKVVSQVGSKTITLAPGATQSMGVDLDKPLRLGARTVEGQQIESFEETPDVISGQYIYNIAQASPLVEWSAGYGNQNGSPPHEVAGSRWVSTSVDHVLSEPPANIQTKGGGGTRSVLSAAQANSWRSNLGMAEKDSTRKAVVLAHAQWDTADSVSLRDWLMQASDLPEYPTVLQRRLENNPLDVMTLRIEQDVAPNRQVVCKRQATLFAQNANNPDMQYLAVRCMEEGAARDAAFAAGYKKHPNNPWFALVSAYDAAVAGRWGNAYTAYGVASNHPALREFVVVDMARMRRLMQGVDANVQDLLPKSETLRSNYSLETGKDISDSAQAKIYFDLHRGQVESAARRWNANKGGERALRLIAASDGAPAEIIERSLKLSPDQGIDSDVYWSALGLALRHQRNVEPLLAKLNASSSDESLALRKFVVIMQTTRNAVQAEKALQNEPPQRRAQAYVVGLIVLGRQAPPAWREFAKRALLVTERPYLG
;
A
#
# COMPACT_ATOMS: atom_id res chain seq x y z
N MET A 1 12.84 -41.37 53.33
CA MET A 1 14.15 -40.99 52.76
C MET A 1 14.21 -39.47 52.80
N GLU A 2 15.25 -38.88 53.39
CA GLU A 2 15.42 -37.42 53.43
C GLU A 2 15.59 -36.87 52.01
N LEU A 3 14.86 -35.81 51.66
CA LEU A 3 14.96 -35.16 50.36
C LEU A 3 16.34 -34.51 50.23
N LYS A 4 17.20 -35.06 49.34
CA LYS A 4 18.49 -34.45 49.00
C LYS A 4 18.25 -33.17 48.20
N TYR A 5 18.25 -32.04 48.89
CA TYR A 5 18.00 -30.73 48.32
C TYR A 5 19.22 -29.84 48.53
N PRO A 6 20.00 -29.51 47.47
CA PRO A 6 21.20 -28.71 47.59
C PRO A 6 20.95 -27.37 48.26
N ALA A 7 21.84 -26.97 49.16
CA ALA A 7 21.76 -25.70 49.87
C ALA A 7 21.77 -24.51 48.89
N GLY A 8 21.05 -23.44 49.26
CA GLY A 8 21.13 -22.13 48.59
C GLY A 8 21.89 -21.12 49.43
N PRO A 9 22.06 -19.88 48.94
CA PRO A 9 22.66 -18.81 49.74
C PRO A 9 21.76 -18.47 50.95
N GLN A 10 22.37 -18.22 52.12
CA GLN A 10 21.63 -17.94 53.36
C GLN A 10 20.83 -16.62 53.30
N ALA A 11 21.35 -15.63 52.57
CA ALA A 11 20.68 -14.37 52.27
C ALA A 11 21.20 -13.79 50.95
N TYR A 12 20.36 -13.03 50.26
CA TYR A 12 20.74 -12.26 49.07
C TYR A 12 20.06 -10.88 49.11
N PRO A 13 20.66 -9.83 48.51
CA PRO A 13 20.05 -8.51 48.46
C PRO A 13 18.79 -8.50 47.59
N GLU A 14 17.70 -7.85 48.04
CA GLU A 14 16.43 -7.78 47.29
C GLU A 14 16.60 -7.18 45.87
N GLU A 15 17.62 -6.33 45.70
CA GLU A 15 17.97 -5.74 44.40
C GLU A 15 18.37 -6.78 43.34
N LEU A 16 18.87 -7.96 43.75
CA LEU A 16 19.26 -9.03 42.85
C LEU A 16 18.07 -9.53 42.02
N ILE A 17 16.89 -9.69 42.64
CA ILE A 17 15.70 -10.25 41.99
C ILE A 17 14.73 -9.18 41.47
N LYS A 18 15.01 -7.89 41.68
CA LYS A 18 14.14 -6.79 41.25
C LYS A 18 14.24 -6.59 39.73
N ALA A 19 13.10 -6.58 39.06
CA ALA A 19 13.03 -6.36 37.61
C ALA A 19 13.65 -5.01 37.21
N THR A 20 14.58 -5.05 36.26
CA THR A 20 15.30 -3.86 35.76
C THR A 20 14.36 -2.89 35.04
N SER A 21 14.78 -1.62 34.92
CA SER A 21 14.05 -0.63 34.11
C SER A 21 14.01 -1.01 32.62
N SER A 22 15.09 -1.63 32.11
CA SER A 22 15.16 -2.19 30.76
C SER A 22 14.09 -3.26 30.54
N TYR A 23 13.97 -4.22 31.45
CA TYR A 23 12.95 -5.27 31.41
C TYR A 23 11.54 -4.68 31.33
N LYS A 24 11.19 -3.72 32.21
CA LYS A 24 9.87 -3.09 32.22
C LYS A 24 9.56 -2.38 30.91
N ARG A 25 10.54 -1.66 30.35
CA ARG A 25 10.38 -0.94 29.07
C ARG A 25 10.13 -1.91 27.92
N HIS A 26 10.94 -2.95 27.76
CA HIS A 26 10.77 -3.92 26.68
C HIS A 26 9.46 -4.72 26.82
N ALA A 27 9.03 -5.02 28.05
CA ALA A 27 7.73 -5.64 28.31
C ALA A 27 6.57 -4.76 27.82
N TRP A 28 6.60 -3.45 28.11
CA TRP A 28 5.60 -2.51 27.61
C TRP A 28 5.62 -2.36 26.10
N ILE A 29 6.81 -2.30 25.48
CA ILE A 29 6.94 -2.20 24.02
C ILE A 29 6.36 -3.45 23.35
N ALA A 30 6.70 -4.66 23.83
CA ALA A 30 6.16 -5.90 23.29
C ALA A 30 4.64 -6.00 23.47
N LEU A 31 4.12 -5.59 24.63
CA LEU A 31 2.69 -5.54 24.89
C LEU A 31 1.96 -4.57 23.95
N LEU A 32 2.44 -3.33 23.82
CA LEU A 32 1.84 -2.31 22.95
C LEU A 32 1.92 -2.71 21.48
N ALA A 33 3.04 -3.29 21.04
CA ALA A 33 3.20 -3.78 19.67
C ALA A 33 2.21 -4.90 19.35
N LEU A 34 2.04 -5.84 20.27
CA LEU A 34 1.07 -6.93 20.16
C LEU A 34 -0.37 -6.42 20.16
N LEU A 35 -0.74 -5.54 21.10
CA LEU A 35 -2.09 -4.96 21.16
C LEU A 35 -2.39 -4.15 19.89
N GLY A 36 -1.42 -3.37 19.42
CA GLY A 36 -1.52 -2.63 18.16
C GLY A 36 -1.73 -3.56 16.96
N PHE A 37 -1.01 -4.68 16.89
CA PHE A 37 -1.20 -5.69 15.85
C PHE A 37 -2.60 -6.32 15.90
N VAL A 38 -3.04 -6.74 17.08
CA VAL A 38 -4.37 -7.36 17.29
C VAL A 38 -5.48 -6.37 16.91
N ALA A 39 -5.40 -5.13 17.40
CA ALA A 39 -6.36 -4.08 17.09
C ALA A 39 -6.40 -3.77 15.59
N PHE A 40 -5.24 -3.63 14.94
CA PHE A 40 -5.13 -3.41 13.51
C PHE A 40 -5.77 -4.56 12.71
N TYR A 41 -5.43 -5.80 13.04
CA TYR A 41 -5.91 -6.99 12.35
C TYR A 41 -7.43 -7.14 12.43
N PHE A 42 -8.01 -7.01 13.63
CA PHE A 42 -9.45 -7.12 13.82
C PHE A 42 -10.21 -5.93 13.23
N SER A 43 -9.67 -4.71 13.33
CA SER A 43 -10.28 -3.53 12.71
C SER A 43 -10.33 -3.67 11.20
N LEU A 44 -9.23 -4.12 10.56
CA LEU A 44 -9.18 -4.34 9.12
C LEU A 44 -10.12 -5.47 8.68
N SER A 45 -10.15 -6.58 9.42
CA SER A 45 -11.06 -7.71 9.13
C SER A 45 -12.53 -7.30 9.28
N GLY A 46 -12.86 -6.59 10.36
CA GLY A 46 -14.20 -6.07 10.63
C GLY A 46 -14.64 -5.06 9.58
N TRP A 47 -13.73 -4.22 9.10
CA TRP A 47 -14.00 -3.28 8.01
C TRP A 47 -14.38 -3.99 6.71
N PHE A 48 -13.63 -5.02 6.29
CA PHE A 48 -13.97 -5.81 5.09
C PHE A 48 -15.29 -6.57 5.26
N ALA A 49 -15.57 -7.11 6.45
CA ALA A 49 -16.83 -7.79 6.74
C ALA A 49 -18.03 -6.83 6.67
N TRP A 50 -17.89 -5.63 7.26
CA TRP A 50 -18.90 -4.58 7.19
C TRP A 50 -19.11 -4.10 5.75
N LYS A 51 -18.04 -3.92 4.96
CA LYS A 51 -18.15 -3.56 3.54
C LYS A 51 -18.80 -4.63 2.68
N ALA A 52 -18.51 -5.90 2.94
CA ALA A 52 -19.20 -7.01 2.28
C ALA A 52 -20.72 -6.92 2.52
N TYR A 53 -21.13 -6.73 3.77
CA TYR A 53 -22.53 -6.57 4.14
C TYR A 53 -23.18 -5.34 3.48
N ALA A 54 -22.52 -4.18 3.53
CA ALA A 54 -23.04 -2.94 2.96
C ALA A 54 -23.22 -3.03 1.43
N LEU A 55 -22.23 -3.56 0.71
CA LEU A 55 -22.26 -3.69 -0.75
C LEU A 55 -23.27 -4.74 -1.23
N ILE A 56 -23.41 -5.87 -0.52
CA ILE A 56 -24.42 -6.89 -0.84
C ILE A 56 -25.83 -6.32 -0.62
N ARG A 57 -26.07 -5.60 0.49
CA ARG A 57 -27.36 -4.95 0.73
C ARG A 57 -27.67 -3.93 -0.38
N ALA A 58 -26.70 -3.10 -0.75
CA ALA A 58 -26.82 -2.13 -1.82
C ALA A 58 -27.16 -2.78 -3.18
N SER A 59 -26.63 -3.97 -3.47
CA SER A 59 -26.89 -4.66 -4.74
C SER A 59 -28.36 -5.06 -4.93
N LEU A 60 -29.09 -5.27 -3.83
CA LEU A 60 -30.52 -5.61 -3.86
C LEU A 60 -31.41 -4.39 -4.16
N GLN A 61 -30.89 -3.18 -4.00
CA GLN A 61 -31.65 -1.93 -4.09
C GLN A 61 -31.35 -1.13 -5.38
N ALA A 62 -30.26 -1.42 -6.09
CA ALA A 62 -29.81 -0.67 -7.27
C ALA A 62 -29.71 -1.57 -8.53
N PRO A 63 -30.80 -1.81 -9.29
CA PRO A 63 -30.86 -2.81 -10.36
C PRO A 63 -29.81 -2.63 -11.47
N HIS A 64 -29.50 -1.39 -11.82
CA HIS A 64 -28.54 -1.06 -12.89
C HIS A 64 -27.08 -1.29 -12.50
N GLN A 65 -26.76 -1.38 -11.20
CA GLN A 65 -25.41 -1.61 -10.68
C GLN A 65 -25.31 -2.87 -9.81
N ALA A 66 -26.40 -3.63 -9.70
CA ALA A 66 -26.56 -4.76 -8.81
C ALA A 66 -25.41 -5.76 -8.96
N LEU A 67 -25.05 -6.10 -10.20
CA LEU A 67 -23.97 -7.04 -10.48
C LEU A 67 -22.62 -6.56 -9.91
N TRP A 68 -22.24 -5.30 -10.14
CA TRP A 68 -20.95 -4.77 -9.70
C TRP A 68 -20.86 -4.59 -8.18
N LEU A 69 -21.94 -4.13 -7.55
CA LEU A 69 -22.05 -4.01 -6.09
C LEU A 69 -22.03 -5.39 -5.42
N PHE A 70 -22.74 -6.37 -6.00
CA PHE A 70 -22.72 -7.75 -5.52
C PHE A 70 -21.33 -8.35 -5.64
N LEU A 71 -20.66 -8.21 -6.79
CA LEU A 71 -19.30 -8.69 -7.00
C LEU A 71 -18.31 -8.02 -6.04
N GLY A 72 -18.41 -6.71 -5.81
CA GLY A 72 -17.60 -5.99 -4.83
C GLY A 72 -17.85 -6.44 -3.38
N GLY A 73 -19.10 -6.75 -3.04
CA GLY A 73 -19.50 -7.29 -1.75
C GLY A 73 -18.98 -8.71 -1.52
N VAL A 74 -19.11 -9.59 -2.53
CA VAL A 74 -18.54 -10.95 -2.54
C VAL A 74 -17.01 -10.90 -2.43
N ALA A 75 -16.35 -10.00 -3.17
CA ALA A 75 -14.90 -9.81 -3.09
C ALA A 75 -14.45 -9.35 -1.69
N SER A 76 -15.15 -8.39 -1.09
CA SER A 76 -14.88 -7.92 0.28
C SER A 76 -15.14 -9.04 1.30
N GLY A 77 -16.19 -9.82 1.12
CA GLY A 77 -16.53 -10.96 1.95
C GLY A 77 -15.49 -12.08 1.86
N PHE A 78 -14.96 -12.34 0.65
CA PHE A 78 -13.86 -13.26 0.42
C PHE A 78 -12.60 -12.81 1.18
N VAL A 79 -12.25 -11.53 1.14
CA VAL A 79 -11.10 -10.99 1.88
C VAL A 79 -11.31 -11.09 3.40
N ALA A 80 -12.50 -10.76 3.89
CA ALA A 80 -12.86 -10.91 5.31
C ALA A 80 -12.75 -12.37 5.77
N LEU A 81 -13.30 -13.31 4.98
CA LEU A 81 -13.20 -14.74 5.25
C LEU A 81 -11.75 -15.23 5.19
N PHE A 82 -10.96 -14.73 4.24
CA PHE A 82 -9.53 -15.05 4.13
C PHE A 82 -8.74 -14.60 5.37
N MET A 83 -9.07 -13.47 5.98
CA MET A 83 -8.48 -13.06 7.25
C MET A 83 -9.02 -13.92 8.40
N LEU A 84 -10.35 -13.95 8.61
CA LEU A 84 -10.97 -14.59 9.77
C LEU A 84 -10.75 -16.11 9.84
N LYS A 85 -10.55 -16.81 8.71
CA LYS A 85 -10.29 -18.27 8.70
C LYS A 85 -9.07 -18.65 9.54
N ALA A 86 -8.04 -17.80 9.60
CA ALA A 86 -6.79 -18.11 10.28
C ALA A 86 -6.97 -18.31 11.79
N ILE A 87 -8.07 -17.79 12.36
CA ILE A 87 -8.44 -17.96 13.75
C ILE A 87 -8.85 -19.41 14.04
N TRP A 88 -9.41 -20.14 13.07
CA TRP A 88 -10.00 -21.46 13.30
C TRP A 88 -9.02 -22.64 13.14
N PHE A 89 -7.82 -22.43 12.62
CA PHE A 89 -6.85 -23.48 12.26
C PHE A 89 -5.61 -23.56 13.17
N VAL A 90 -5.69 -23.07 14.42
CA VAL A 90 -4.56 -23.17 15.36
C VAL A 90 -4.31 -24.64 15.71
N LYS A 91 -3.23 -25.22 15.17
CA LYS A 91 -2.79 -26.59 15.51
C LYS A 91 -2.39 -26.66 16.99
N ARG A 92 -2.81 -27.73 17.66
CA ARG A 92 -2.21 -28.16 18.93
C ARG A 92 -0.78 -28.63 18.66
N SER A 93 0.16 -28.31 19.52
CA SER A 93 1.52 -28.87 19.47
C SER A 93 1.45 -30.39 19.55
N ASN A 94 2.10 -31.09 18.64
CA ASN A 94 2.28 -32.54 18.76
C ASN A 94 3.19 -32.79 19.97
N MET A 95 2.65 -33.45 20.99
CA MET A 95 3.38 -33.89 22.19
C MET A 95 3.77 -35.37 22.09
N SER A 96 3.84 -35.92 20.87
CA SER A 96 4.08 -37.35 20.61
C SER A 96 5.43 -37.85 21.13
N ASP A 97 6.40 -36.96 21.27
CA ASP A 97 7.80 -37.31 21.54
C ASP A 97 8.18 -37.00 23.02
N LEU A 98 7.19 -36.80 23.89
CA LEU A 98 7.36 -36.41 25.30
C LEU A 98 6.65 -37.41 26.23
N THR A 99 7.35 -37.91 27.23
CA THR A 99 6.81 -38.89 28.19
C THR A 99 6.35 -38.17 29.46
N GLU A 100 5.04 -38.12 29.72
CA GLU A 100 4.49 -37.52 30.95
C GLU A 100 4.81 -38.40 32.17
N ILE A 101 5.25 -37.78 33.27
CA ILE A 101 5.45 -38.44 34.56
C ILE A 101 4.57 -37.81 35.65
N THR A 102 4.24 -38.61 36.66
CA THR A 102 3.35 -38.24 37.75
C THR A 102 4.05 -38.23 39.12
N LYS A 103 3.40 -37.59 40.10
CA LYS A 103 3.89 -37.52 41.48
C LYS A 103 3.99 -38.90 42.13
N ASP A 104 3.12 -39.83 41.77
CA ASP A 104 3.11 -41.17 42.36
C ASP A 104 4.27 -42.02 41.83
N GLU A 105 4.67 -41.79 40.58
CA GLU A 105 5.82 -42.44 39.94
C GLU A 105 7.17 -41.91 40.48
N HIS A 106 7.32 -40.58 40.62
CA HIS A 106 8.57 -39.95 41.10
C HIS A 106 8.33 -38.91 42.22
N PRO A 107 7.92 -39.31 43.43
CA PRO A 107 7.55 -38.38 44.49
C PRO A 107 8.71 -37.55 45.02
N GLU A 108 9.95 -38.07 45.00
CA GLU A 108 11.16 -37.34 45.39
C GLU A 108 11.42 -36.15 44.44
N LEU A 109 11.33 -36.37 43.12
CA LEU A 109 11.43 -35.32 42.11
C LEU A 109 10.34 -34.26 42.28
N PHE A 110 9.08 -34.67 42.46
CA PHE A 110 7.98 -33.73 42.64
C PHE A 110 8.11 -32.94 43.95
N ALA A 111 8.58 -33.56 45.04
CA ALA A 111 8.87 -32.84 46.29
C ALA A 111 10.00 -31.81 46.09
N PHE A 112 11.05 -32.17 45.35
CA PHE A 112 12.12 -31.26 44.95
C PHE A 112 11.58 -30.08 44.13
N LEU A 113 10.80 -30.36 43.07
CA LEU A 113 10.21 -29.35 42.19
C LEU A 113 9.25 -28.43 42.93
N TYR A 114 8.43 -28.95 43.85
CA TYR A 114 7.50 -28.14 44.63
C TYR A 114 8.22 -27.24 45.62
N ARG A 115 9.23 -27.75 46.32
CA ARG A 115 10.07 -26.92 47.20
C ARG A 115 10.77 -25.82 46.40
N LEU A 116 11.35 -26.16 45.25
CA LEU A 116 12.01 -25.19 44.39
C LEU A 116 11.03 -24.14 43.83
N ALA A 117 9.82 -24.54 43.45
CA ALA A 117 8.77 -23.61 43.04
C ALA A 117 8.37 -22.66 44.18
N ASP A 118 8.21 -23.18 45.39
CA ASP A 118 7.86 -22.38 46.57
C ASP A 118 9.00 -21.38 46.92
N GLU A 119 10.26 -21.81 46.89
CA GLU A 119 11.44 -20.94 47.09
C GLU A 119 11.57 -19.87 45.99
N ALA A 120 11.31 -20.23 44.72
CA ALA A 120 11.29 -19.30 43.59
C ALA A 120 10.07 -18.37 43.54
N ARG A 121 9.11 -18.53 44.47
CA ARG A 121 7.79 -17.86 44.45
C ARG A 121 7.07 -18.04 43.10
N ALA A 122 7.21 -19.23 42.55
CA ALA A 122 6.71 -19.65 41.25
C ALA A 122 5.50 -20.59 41.40
N PRO A 123 4.52 -20.57 40.46
CA PRO A 123 3.49 -21.59 40.43
C PRO A 123 4.10 -22.99 40.19
N ARG A 124 3.56 -24.01 40.86
CA ARG A 124 3.96 -25.40 40.67
C ARG A 124 3.61 -25.90 39.25
N PRO A 125 4.41 -26.79 38.65
CA PRO A 125 4.13 -27.34 37.32
C PRO A 125 2.86 -28.20 37.33
N ARG A 126 2.03 -28.09 36.29
CA ARG A 126 0.83 -28.93 36.14
C ARG A 126 1.19 -30.35 35.74
N LYS A 127 2.07 -30.46 34.74
CA LYS A 127 2.57 -31.72 34.19
C LYS A 127 4.08 -31.61 34.03
N VAL A 128 4.77 -32.72 34.24
CA VAL A 128 6.21 -32.84 34.03
C VAL A 128 6.42 -33.88 32.93
N PHE A 129 7.21 -33.55 31.93
CA PHE A 129 7.51 -34.38 30.78
C PHE A 129 9.00 -34.67 30.71
N LEU A 130 9.33 -35.87 30.29
CA LEU A 130 10.70 -36.31 30.03
C LEU A 130 10.96 -36.34 28.52
N SER A 131 12.19 -36.01 28.12
CA SER A 131 12.60 -36.05 26.72
C SER A 131 14.02 -36.58 26.53
N ALA A 132 14.29 -37.10 25.34
CA ALA A 132 15.61 -37.54 24.89
C ALA A 132 16.46 -36.39 24.29
N ARG A 133 16.31 -35.18 24.85
CA ARG A 133 17.03 -33.97 24.42
C ARG A 133 17.91 -33.45 25.56
N VAL A 134 19.06 -32.86 25.27
CA VAL A 134 19.86 -32.14 26.26
C VAL A 134 19.20 -30.77 26.51
N ASN A 135 18.07 -30.75 27.23
CA ASN A 135 17.28 -29.54 27.40
C ASN A 135 16.50 -29.55 28.73
N ALA A 136 16.11 -28.37 29.21
CA ALA A 136 15.05 -28.21 30.20
C ALA A 136 14.24 -26.98 29.78
N ALA A 137 12.92 -27.08 29.75
CA ALA A 137 12.11 -25.99 29.21
C ALA A 137 10.72 -25.90 29.85
N VAL A 138 10.27 -24.67 30.09
CA VAL A 138 8.86 -24.39 30.44
C VAL A 138 8.01 -24.18 29.19
N PHE A 139 6.89 -24.89 29.10
CA PHE A 139 5.92 -24.69 28.02
C PHE A 139 4.47 -24.77 28.53
N TYR A 140 3.48 -24.52 27.67
CA TYR A 140 2.05 -24.51 28.04
C TYR A 140 1.20 -25.15 26.95
N ASP A 141 0.03 -25.69 27.34
CA ASP A 141 -0.96 -26.18 26.38
C ASP A 141 -1.49 -25.01 25.54
N LEU A 142 -1.44 -25.16 24.22
CA LEU A 142 -1.84 -24.13 23.27
C LEU A 142 -3.34 -24.22 22.98
N SER A 143 -4.09 -23.17 23.31
CA SER A 143 -5.51 -23.01 22.96
C SER A 143 -5.88 -21.52 22.87
N LEU A 144 -6.81 -21.17 21.98
CA LEU A 144 -7.36 -19.81 21.86
C LEU A 144 -8.05 -19.34 23.14
N LEU A 145 -8.63 -20.27 23.92
CA LEU A 145 -9.21 -19.98 25.22
C LEU A 145 -8.15 -19.44 26.21
N ASN A 146 -6.87 -19.78 26.00
CA ASN A 146 -5.77 -19.34 26.84
C ASN A 146 -5.32 -17.88 26.54
N LEU A 147 -5.91 -17.19 25.57
CA LEU A 147 -5.79 -15.73 25.42
C LEU A 147 -6.50 -14.99 26.57
N ILE A 148 -7.64 -15.52 27.01
CA ILE A 148 -8.52 -14.91 28.01
C ILE A 148 -8.29 -15.55 29.39
N PHE A 149 -8.01 -16.86 29.43
CA PHE A 149 -7.78 -17.60 30.68
C PHE A 149 -6.28 -17.94 30.91
N PRO A 150 -5.79 -17.91 32.16
CA PRO A 150 -4.42 -18.35 32.46
C PRO A 150 -4.26 -19.85 32.22
N SER A 151 -3.33 -20.23 31.34
CA SER A 151 -2.95 -21.63 31.13
C SER A 151 -1.94 -22.05 32.19
N ARG A 152 -2.11 -23.24 32.78
CA ARG A 152 -1.13 -23.79 33.70
C ARG A 152 0.11 -24.26 32.92
N LYS A 153 1.30 -24.04 33.49
CA LYS A 153 2.60 -24.31 32.87
C LYS A 153 3.01 -25.78 33.07
N ASN A 154 3.62 -26.36 32.05
CA ASN A 154 4.24 -27.69 32.04
C ASN A 154 5.76 -27.54 32.03
N LEU A 155 6.47 -28.56 32.52
CA LEU A 155 7.94 -28.60 32.55
C LEU A 155 8.44 -29.77 31.73
N GLU A 156 9.38 -29.53 30.80
CA GLU A 156 10.16 -30.56 30.12
C GLU A 156 11.51 -30.71 30.84
N ILE A 157 11.91 -31.95 31.11
CA ILE A 157 13.22 -32.31 31.63
C ILE A 157 13.87 -33.32 30.69
N GLY A 158 14.94 -32.90 30.05
CA GLY A 158 15.76 -33.72 29.18
C GLY A 158 16.66 -34.66 29.98
N LEU A 159 16.48 -35.96 29.80
CA LEU A 159 17.27 -36.97 30.51
C LEU A 159 18.77 -36.96 30.16
N PRO A 160 19.20 -36.68 28.91
CA PRO A 160 20.62 -36.54 28.57
C PRO A 160 21.32 -35.40 29.32
N LEU A 161 20.57 -34.39 29.75
CA LEU A 161 21.06 -33.30 30.58
C LEU A 161 21.23 -33.77 32.04
N VAL A 162 20.22 -34.45 32.59
CA VAL A 162 20.26 -35.06 33.94
C VAL A 162 21.47 -35.99 34.08
N ASN A 163 21.85 -36.67 33.01
CA ASN A 163 22.96 -37.62 33.02
C ASN A 163 24.35 -37.00 33.23
N VAL A 164 24.52 -35.72 32.89
CA VAL A 164 25.82 -35.02 32.98
C VAL A 164 25.90 -34.07 34.17
N LEU A 165 24.76 -33.53 34.63
CA LEU A 165 24.72 -32.55 35.71
C LEU A 165 24.76 -33.19 37.11
N ASN A 166 25.38 -32.49 38.05
CA ASN A 166 25.19 -32.75 39.48
C ASN A 166 23.90 -32.11 40.01
N ALA A 167 23.51 -32.43 41.25
CA ALA A 167 22.26 -31.96 41.84
C ALA A 167 22.20 -30.43 41.98
N SER A 168 23.33 -29.75 42.26
CA SER A 168 23.37 -28.28 42.39
C SER A 168 23.22 -27.58 41.05
N GLU A 169 23.88 -28.08 40.02
CA GLU A 169 23.76 -27.62 38.63
C GLU A 169 22.35 -27.87 38.10
N PHE A 170 21.79 -29.04 38.36
CA PHE A 170 20.41 -29.36 37.99
C PHE A 170 19.40 -28.49 38.73
N LYS A 171 19.61 -28.24 40.03
CA LYS A 171 18.83 -27.24 40.78
C LYS A 171 18.93 -25.86 40.11
N ALA A 172 20.11 -25.44 39.65
CA ALA A 172 20.31 -24.14 39.02
C ALA A 172 19.59 -24.03 37.67
N VAL A 173 19.64 -25.07 36.84
CA VAL A 173 18.88 -25.13 35.57
C VAL A 173 17.38 -25.08 35.85
N LEU A 174 16.87 -25.90 36.78
CA LEU A 174 15.45 -25.87 37.13
C LEU A 174 15.05 -24.54 37.77
N ALA A 175 15.89 -23.94 38.60
CA ALA A 175 15.63 -22.64 39.23
C ALA A 175 15.53 -21.52 38.20
N HIS A 176 16.34 -21.60 37.12
CA HIS A 176 16.23 -20.72 35.96
C HIS A 176 14.87 -20.92 35.26
N GLU A 177 14.47 -22.16 34.97
CA GLU A 177 13.14 -22.46 34.42
C GLU A 177 12.01 -21.93 35.33
N PHE A 178 12.12 -22.09 36.65
CA PHE A 178 11.17 -21.52 37.63
C PHE A 178 11.21 -19.99 37.69
N GLY A 179 12.33 -19.36 37.33
CA GLY A 179 12.41 -17.94 37.03
C GLY A 179 11.42 -17.53 35.95
N HIS A 180 11.28 -18.32 34.88
CA HIS A 180 10.21 -18.12 33.88
C HIS A 180 8.81 -18.46 34.42
N PHE A 181 8.67 -19.34 35.41
CA PHE A 181 7.38 -19.58 36.08
C PHE A 181 6.87 -18.33 36.83
N ALA A 182 7.75 -17.62 37.55
CA ALA A 182 7.39 -16.46 38.38
C ALA A 182 7.16 -15.16 37.57
N GLN A 183 7.75 -15.04 36.38
CA GLN A 183 7.63 -13.84 35.54
C GLN A 183 6.22 -13.69 34.93
N ARG A 184 5.53 -12.59 35.26
CA ARG A 184 4.21 -12.24 34.69
C ARG A 184 4.29 -11.91 33.19
N SER A 185 5.44 -11.43 32.70
CA SER A 185 5.66 -11.06 31.29
C SER A 185 5.68 -12.26 30.33
N MET A 186 5.78 -13.50 30.84
CA MET A 186 5.58 -14.71 30.03
C MET A 186 4.20 -14.78 29.38
N ALA A 187 3.18 -14.08 29.93
CA ALA A 187 1.88 -13.95 29.28
C ALA A 187 1.98 -13.24 27.91
N VAL A 188 2.92 -12.28 27.76
CA VAL A 188 3.17 -11.55 26.51
C VAL A 188 3.77 -12.48 25.46
N GLY A 189 4.80 -13.27 25.80
CA GLY A 189 5.38 -14.27 24.90
C GLY A 189 4.35 -15.28 24.38
N ARG A 190 3.42 -15.72 25.25
CA ARG A 190 2.29 -16.57 24.86
C ARG A 190 1.37 -15.92 23.84
N TRP A 191 0.98 -14.68 24.06
CA TRP A 191 0.10 -13.98 23.12
C TRP A 191 0.81 -13.71 21.79
N VAL A 192 2.12 -13.43 21.81
CA VAL A 192 2.93 -13.32 20.59
C VAL A 192 2.96 -14.64 19.83
N TYR A 193 3.09 -15.78 20.51
CA TYR A 193 3.04 -17.09 19.84
C TYR A 193 1.68 -17.38 19.19
N VAL A 194 0.56 -17.03 19.84
CA VAL A 194 -0.76 -17.16 19.21
C VAL A 194 -0.89 -16.22 18.00
N ALA A 195 -0.41 -14.98 18.12
CA ALA A 195 -0.32 -14.05 16.99
C ALA A 195 0.59 -14.61 15.87
N GLN A 196 1.66 -15.34 16.20
CA GLN A 196 2.54 -16.02 15.25
C GLN A 196 1.82 -17.13 14.49
N GLN A 197 1.00 -17.93 15.18
CA GLN A 197 0.20 -18.96 14.54
C GLN A 197 -0.83 -18.34 13.58
N ILE A 198 -1.49 -17.26 13.99
CA ILE A 198 -2.45 -16.53 13.14
C ILE A 198 -1.72 -15.92 11.93
N ALA A 199 -0.64 -15.18 12.14
CA ALA A 199 0.16 -14.57 11.07
C ALA A 199 0.75 -15.63 10.12
N GLY A 200 1.27 -16.73 10.66
CA GLY A 200 1.81 -17.86 9.90
C GLY A 200 0.74 -18.53 9.02
N HIS A 201 -0.48 -18.71 9.52
CA HIS A 201 -1.58 -19.26 8.71
C HIS A 201 -2.08 -18.28 7.64
N VAL A 202 -2.06 -16.97 7.89
CA VAL A 202 -2.42 -15.95 6.89
C VAL A 202 -1.34 -15.81 5.81
N VAL A 203 -0.06 -15.80 6.20
CA VAL A 203 1.09 -15.47 5.34
C VAL A 203 1.66 -16.70 4.65
N ALA A 204 1.86 -17.81 5.37
CA ALA A 204 2.67 -18.93 4.88
C ALA A 204 1.84 -20.05 4.23
N LYS A 205 0.65 -20.40 4.72
CA LYS A 205 -0.13 -21.50 4.15
C LYS A 205 -0.86 -21.05 2.88
N ARG A 206 -0.58 -21.69 1.73
CA ARG A 206 -1.44 -21.61 0.55
C ARG A 206 -2.48 -22.70 0.64
N ASP A 207 -3.73 -22.31 0.78
CA ASP A 207 -4.86 -23.21 0.97
C ASP A 207 -5.84 -23.18 -0.20
N SER A 208 -6.97 -23.87 -0.08
CA SER A 208 -7.98 -24.00 -1.15
C SER A 208 -8.44 -22.66 -1.73
N LEU A 209 -8.44 -21.59 -0.94
CA LEU A 209 -8.75 -20.23 -1.40
C LEU A 209 -7.68 -19.65 -2.34
N ASP A 210 -6.39 -19.93 -2.11
CA ASP A 210 -5.33 -19.59 -3.07
C ASP A 210 -5.41 -20.46 -4.33
N GLY A 211 -5.85 -21.72 -4.19
CA GLY A 211 -6.16 -22.60 -5.33
C GLY A 211 -7.28 -22.02 -6.20
N PHE A 212 -8.35 -21.54 -5.56
CA PHE A 212 -9.46 -20.86 -6.22
C PHE A 212 -9.00 -19.58 -6.93
N LEU A 213 -8.20 -18.72 -6.28
CA LEU A 213 -7.66 -17.50 -6.90
C LEU A 213 -6.81 -17.81 -8.13
N ARG A 214 -5.99 -18.87 -8.09
CA ARG A 214 -5.20 -19.29 -9.24
C ARG A 214 -6.07 -19.78 -10.39
N SER A 215 -7.06 -20.63 -10.09
CA SER A 215 -8.02 -21.10 -11.07
C SER A 215 -8.73 -19.91 -11.73
N LEU A 216 -9.26 -18.98 -10.94
CA LEU A 216 -9.91 -17.76 -11.42
C LEU A 216 -8.97 -16.88 -12.26
N SER A 217 -7.70 -16.78 -11.87
CA SER A 217 -6.67 -15.99 -12.57
C SER A 217 -6.15 -16.64 -13.85
N SER A 218 -6.42 -17.93 -14.07
CA SER A 218 -6.03 -18.69 -15.27
C SER A 218 -7.21 -19.05 -16.19
N PHE A 219 -8.42 -18.61 -15.85
CA PHE A 219 -9.61 -18.70 -16.70
C PHE A 219 -9.51 -17.70 -17.88
N ASP A 220 -10.60 -17.52 -18.62
CA ASP A 220 -10.74 -16.52 -19.69
C ASP A 220 -10.34 -15.10 -19.22
N ILE A 221 -9.65 -14.35 -20.09
CA ILE A 221 -9.12 -13.01 -19.82
C ILE A 221 -10.20 -12.01 -19.35
N ARG A 222 -11.47 -12.24 -19.73
CA ARG A 222 -12.62 -11.42 -19.30
C ARG A 222 -12.92 -11.51 -17.80
N VAL A 223 -12.47 -12.57 -17.13
CA VAL A 223 -12.68 -12.81 -15.69
C VAL A 223 -11.35 -12.83 -14.92
N ALA A 224 -10.26 -13.21 -15.59
CA ALA A 224 -8.93 -13.32 -14.99
C ALA A 224 -8.47 -12.04 -14.26
N TRP A 225 -8.84 -10.86 -14.77
CA TRP A 225 -8.50 -9.57 -14.15
C TRP A 225 -9.07 -9.42 -12.72
N VAL A 226 -10.24 -10.00 -12.42
CA VAL A 226 -10.82 -10.02 -11.07
C VAL A 226 -9.94 -10.87 -10.14
N GLY A 227 -9.49 -12.03 -10.63
CA GLY A 227 -8.54 -12.90 -9.94
C GLY A 227 -7.20 -12.21 -9.68
N TRP A 228 -6.69 -11.42 -10.65
CA TRP A 228 -5.44 -10.66 -10.51
C TRP A 228 -5.56 -9.56 -9.45
N ILE A 229 -6.66 -8.80 -9.45
CA ILE A 229 -6.91 -7.77 -8.44
C ILE A 229 -7.02 -8.39 -7.05
N LEU A 230 -7.86 -9.42 -6.87
CA LEU A 230 -7.99 -10.12 -5.59
C LEU A 230 -6.65 -10.69 -5.10
N SER A 231 -5.86 -11.27 -6.01
CA SER A 231 -4.52 -11.77 -5.69
C SER A 231 -3.57 -10.66 -5.23
N LEU A 232 -3.66 -9.47 -5.84
CA LEU A 232 -2.89 -8.30 -5.44
C LEU A 232 -3.32 -7.78 -4.07
N VAL A 233 -4.63 -7.73 -3.77
CA VAL A 233 -5.15 -7.33 -2.45
C VAL A 233 -4.70 -8.31 -1.37
N VAL A 234 -4.83 -9.62 -1.60
CA VAL A 234 -4.38 -10.64 -0.67
C VAL A 234 -2.86 -10.58 -0.47
N TRP A 235 -2.09 -10.32 -1.53
CA TRP A 235 -0.66 -10.09 -1.42
C TRP A 235 -0.34 -8.85 -0.56
N ALA A 236 -1.07 -7.74 -0.73
CA ALA A 236 -0.88 -6.53 0.05
C ALA A 236 -1.19 -6.76 1.53
N ILE A 237 -2.32 -7.41 1.86
CA ILE A 237 -2.69 -7.77 3.24
C ILE A 237 -1.62 -8.66 3.87
N ARG A 238 -1.20 -9.74 3.20
CA ARG A 238 -0.12 -10.61 3.67
C ARG A 238 1.17 -9.83 3.93
N SER A 239 1.49 -8.85 3.08
CA SER A 239 2.70 -8.03 3.20
C SER A 239 2.65 -7.09 4.40
N VAL A 240 1.50 -6.44 4.65
CA VAL A 240 1.33 -5.58 5.83
C VAL A 240 1.31 -6.41 7.12
N VAL A 241 0.56 -7.52 7.14
CA VAL A 241 0.51 -8.44 8.29
C VAL A 241 1.90 -9.01 8.61
N ASP A 242 2.65 -9.49 7.61
CA ASP A 242 4.03 -9.99 7.79
C ASP A 242 4.96 -8.92 8.36
N THR A 243 4.87 -7.67 7.86
CA THR A 243 5.74 -6.58 8.31
C THR A 243 5.43 -6.15 9.74
N PHE A 244 4.16 -5.94 10.07
CA PHE A 244 3.74 -5.64 11.44
C PHE A 244 4.11 -6.76 12.40
N PHE A 245 3.94 -8.02 11.97
CA PHE A 245 4.31 -9.16 12.80
C PHE A 245 5.82 -9.26 13.04
N LYS A 246 6.67 -8.95 12.04
CA LYS A 246 8.12 -8.84 12.22
C LYS A 246 8.52 -7.80 13.27
N LEU A 247 7.77 -6.69 13.40
CA LEU A 247 7.98 -5.69 14.46
C LEU A 247 7.64 -6.26 15.85
N VAL A 248 6.51 -6.98 15.96
CA VAL A 248 6.13 -7.69 17.20
C VAL A 248 7.21 -8.70 17.59
N LEU A 249 7.71 -9.49 16.64
CA LEU A 249 8.77 -10.46 16.88
C LEU A 249 10.11 -9.79 17.28
N ALA A 250 10.43 -8.63 16.71
CA ALA A 250 11.61 -7.88 17.13
C ALA A 250 11.51 -7.37 18.58
N ALA A 251 10.32 -6.89 18.97
CA ALA A 251 10.04 -6.47 20.34
C ALA A 251 10.04 -7.66 21.33
N GLU A 252 9.48 -8.80 20.90
CA GLU A 252 9.44 -10.03 21.70
C GLU A 252 10.84 -10.59 21.92
N ARG A 253 11.70 -10.64 20.90
CA ARG A 253 13.10 -11.08 21.06
C ARG A 253 13.88 -10.21 22.06
N ALA A 254 13.66 -8.90 22.04
CA ALA A 254 14.29 -7.99 22.99
C ALA A 254 13.79 -8.22 24.43
N LEU A 255 12.49 -8.51 24.60
CA LEU A 255 11.91 -8.90 25.89
C LEU A 255 12.45 -10.26 26.36
N SER A 256 12.48 -11.26 25.48
CA SER A 256 12.94 -12.62 25.78
C SER A 256 14.35 -12.59 26.37
N ARG A 257 15.27 -11.83 25.77
CA ARG A 257 16.63 -11.65 26.30
C ARG A 257 16.66 -11.10 27.73
N GLU A 258 15.80 -10.12 28.06
CA GLU A 258 15.71 -9.58 29.43
C GLU A 258 15.05 -10.57 30.40
N MET A 259 14.13 -11.42 29.92
CA MET A 259 13.54 -12.50 30.72
C MET A 259 14.59 -13.54 31.12
N GLU A 260 15.54 -13.85 30.24
CA GLU A 260 16.66 -14.76 30.50
C GLU A 260 17.59 -14.26 31.60
N PHE A 261 18.05 -13.00 31.52
CA PHE A 261 18.89 -12.41 32.57
C PHE A 261 18.17 -12.35 33.92
N GLN A 262 16.86 -12.14 33.90
CA GLN A 262 16.06 -12.15 35.11
C GLN A 262 15.89 -13.57 35.66
N ALA A 263 15.75 -14.58 34.81
CA ALA A 263 15.70 -15.99 35.21
C ALA A 263 17.04 -16.47 35.79
N ASP A 264 18.16 -16.04 35.21
CA ASP A 264 19.51 -16.27 35.75
C ASP A 264 19.65 -15.70 37.16
N LYS A 265 19.16 -14.47 37.40
CA LYS A 265 19.18 -13.85 38.74
C LYS A 265 18.36 -14.63 39.76
N VAL A 266 17.20 -15.16 39.35
CA VAL A 266 16.38 -16.05 40.21
C VAL A 266 17.16 -17.33 40.51
N SER A 267 17.79 -17.95 39.51
CA SER A 267 18.64 -19.12 39.71
C SER A 267 19.76 -18.85 40.71
N VAL A 268 20.52 -17.77 40.52
CA VAL A 268 21.61 -17.35 41.41
C VAL A 268 21.13 -17.10 42.83
N SER A 269 19.93 -16.52 43.01
CA SER A 269 19.35 -16.30 44.34
C SER A 269 19.01 -17.59 45.11
N LEU A 270 18.89 -18.72 44.40
CA LEU A 270 18.52 -20.02 44.98
C LEU A 270 19.67 -21.03 45.03
N THR A 271 20.70 -20.84 44.20
CA THR A 271 21.80 -21.81 44.03
C THR A 271 23.21 -21.22 44.13
N GLY A 272 23.34 -19.89 44.19
CA GLY A 272 24.63 -19.21 44.12
C GLY A 272 25.09 -18.94 42.68
N SER A 273 26.16 -18.16 42.53
CA SER A 273 26.60 -17.67 41.22
C SER A 273 27.22 -18.75 40.33
N ASP A 274 27.90 -19.75 40.88
CA ASP A 274 28.72 -20.70 40.10
C ASP A 274 27.94 -21.91 39.58
N ALA A 275 26.88 -22.35 40.26
CA ALA A 275 26.10 -23.54 39.89
C ALA A 275 25.51 -23.42 38.47
N LEU A 276 24.95 -22.26 38.13
CA LEU A 276 24.41 -21.99 36.80
C LEU A 276 25.52 -21.99 35.73
N ILE A 277 26.70 -21.42 36.04
CA ILE A 277 27.80 -21.28 35.09
C ILE A 277 28.44 -22.63 34.79
N HIS A 278 28.63 -23.45 35.82
CA HIS A 278 29.12 -24.82 35.66
C HIS A 278 28.13 -25.68 34.87
N ALA A 279 26.82 -25.52 35.11
CA ALA A 279 25.79 -26.18 34.33
C ALA A 279 25.86 -25.78 32.85
N LEU A 280 25.95 -24.48 32.54
CA LEU A 280 26.08 -23.98 31.16
C LEU A 280 27.33 -24.52 30.45
N TYR A 281 28.43 -24.74 31.18
CA TYR A 281 29.66 -25.30 30.62
C TYR A 281 29.48 -26.79 30.30
N ARG A 282 28.97 -27.57 31.26
CA ARG A 282 28.73 -29.02 31.10
C ARG A 282 27.69 -29.34 30.04
N CYS A 283 26.71 -28.46 29.82
CA CYS A 283 25.77 -28.59 28.70
C CYS A 283 26.47 -28.72 27.35
N GLN A 284 27.58 -28.00 27.11
CA GLN A 284 28.30 -28.07 25.83
C GLN A 284 28.89 -29.46 25.58
N SER A 285 29.50 -30.06 26.61
CA SER A 285 29.98 -31.44 26.55
C SER A 285 28.84 -32.46 26.47
N ALA A 286 27.70 -32.18 27.12
CA ALA A 286 26.53 -33.04 27.09
C ALA A 286 25.93 -33.12 25.68
N ASP A 287 25.78 -31.98 24.99
CA ASP A 287 25.35 -31.89 23.58
C ASP A 287 26.28 -32.69 22.67
N MET A 288 27.59 -32.41 22.74
CA MET A 288 28.58 -33.07 21.89
C MET A 288 28.60 -34.59 22.10
N ALA A 289 28.51 -35.05 23.35
CA ALA A 289 28.49 -36.46 23.67
C ALA A 289 27.16 -37.13 23.25
N TRP A 290 26.02 -36.44 23.40
CA TRP A 290 24.73 -36.96 23.00
C TRP A 290 24.61 -37.11 21.48
N ASP A 291 25.11 -36.14 20.70
CA ASP A 291 25.15 -36.25 19.23
C ASP A 291 25.95 -37.48 18.77
N ARG A 292 27.10 -37.72 19.41
CA ARG A 292 27.93 -38.93 19.15
C ARG A 292 27.24 -40.21 19.62
N THR A 293 26.50 -40.15 20.73
CA THR A 293 25.69 -41.27 21.24
C THR A 293 24.59 -41.63 20.25
N LEU A 294 23.89 -40.65 19.69
CA LEU A 294 22.87 -40.87 18.67
C LEU A 294 23.49 -41.39 17.36
N ALA A 295 24.67 -40.91 16.98
CA ALA A 295 25.40 -41.44 15.82
C ALA A 295 25.78 -42.92 16.01
N PHE A 296 26.23 -43.28 17.21
CA PHE A 296 26.49 -44.66 17.63
C PHE A 296 25.22 -45.51 17.62
N ALA A 297 24.13 -45.04 18.23
CA ALA A 297 22.84 -45.74 18.25
C ALA A 297 22.31 -46.01 16.83
N ASN A 298 22.41 -45.02 15.94
CA ASN A 298 22.05 -45.20 14.53
C ASN A 298 22.95 -46.21 13.80
N ALA A 299 24.22 -46.36 14.21
CA ALA A 299 25.11 -47.39 13.67
C ALA A 299 24.71 -48.79 14.14
N GLU A 300 24.34 -48.95 15.41
CA GLU A 300 23.82 -50.20 15.96
C GLU A 300 22.52 -50.61 15.28
N VAL A 301 21.60 -49.67 15.05
CA VAL A 301 20.35 -49.90 14.30
C VAL A 301 20.64 -50.43 12.89
N ARG A 302 21.62 -49.85 12.19
CA ARG A 302 22.05 -50.35 10.88
C ARG A 302 22.71 -51.73 10.95
N ALA A 303 23.33 -52.06 12.07
CA ALA A 303 23.87 -53.39 12.36
C ALA A 303 22.79 -54.39 12.82
N GLY A 304 21.51 -54.00 12.79
CA GLY A 304 20.38 -54.88 13.06
C GLY A 304 20.08 -55.09 14.54
N ARG A 305 20.57 -54.23 15.43
CA ARG A 305 20.34 -54.31 16.88
C ARG A 305 20.15 -52.93 17.51
N VAL A 306 19.70 -52.86 18.76
CA VAL A 306 19.53 -51.59 19.49
C VAL A 306 20.23 -51.64 20.83
N THR A 307 20.88 -50.55 21.23
CA THR A 307 21.55 -50.44 22.54
C THR A 307 20.54 -50.23 23.66
N ALA A 308 20.68 -50.99 24.75
CA ALA A 308 19.77 -50.93 25.89
C ALA A 308 19.85 -49.59 26.68
N ASP A 309 21.07 -49.12 27.01
CA ASP A 309 21.29 -47.89 27.79
C ASP A 309 22.17 -46.90 27.03
N LEU A 310 21.53 -45.93 26.37
CA LEU A 310 22.24 -44.85 25.68
C LEU A 310 22.88 -43.83 26.63
N PHE A 311 22.42 -43.75 27.89
CA PHE A 311 22.96 -42.80 28.87
C PHE A 311 24.31 -43.28 29.41
N GLU A 312 24.48 -44.60 29.59
CA GLU A 312 25.80 -45.18 29.87
C GLU A 312 26.78 -44.88 28.72
N ILE A 313 26.35 -45.07 27.47
CA ILE A 313 27.16 -44.74 26.28
C ILE A 313 27.56 -43.26 26.25
N GLN A 314 26.64 -42.34 26.58
CA GLN A 314 26.94 -40.91 26.66
C GLN A 314 28.06 -40.62 27.67
N SER A 315 28.00 -41.20 28.87
CA SER A 315 29.03 -41.03 29.90
C SER A 315 30.38 -41.62 29.47
N LEU A 316 30.37 -42.79 28.83
CA LEU A 316 31.58 -43.44 28.32
C LEU A 316 32.22 -42.65 27.18
N ILE A 317 31.44 -42.06 26.28
CA ILE A 317 31.95 -41.20 25.22
C ILE A 317 32.66 -39.98 25.80
N ILE A 318 32.12 -39.34 26.85
CA ILE A 318 32.80 -38.23 27.54
C ILE A 318 34.16 -38.69 28.11
N ALA A 319 34.22 -39.88 28.71
CA ALA A 319 35.46 -40.44 29.23
C ALA A 319 36.48 -40.75 28.12
N LYS A 320 36.04 -41.34 27.00
CA LYS A 320 36.91 -41.60 25.83
C LYS A 320 37.43 -40.29 25.23
N LEU A 321 36.60 -39.24 25.16
CA LEU A 321 37.05 -37.94 24.66
C LEU A 321 38.14 -37.30 25.53
N ARG A 322 38.06 -37.44 26.86
CA ARG A 322 39.15 -37.01 27.78
C ARG A 322 40.47 -37.69 27.46
N GLU A 323 40.43 -39.00 27.17
CA GLU A 323 41.61 -39.78 26.80
C GLU A 323 42.17 -39.38 25.42
N ILE A 324 41.31 -39.29 24.41
CA ILE A 324 41.69 -38.98 23.01
C ILE A 324 42.29 -37.59 22.87
N LEU A 325 41.70 -36.61 23.57
CA LEU A 325 42.18 -35.22 23.59
C LEU A 325 43.40 -35.04 24.50
N ASP A 326 43.74 -36.06 25.28
CA ASP A 326 44.74 -36.01 26.36
C ASP A 326 44.43 -34.89 27.37
N ASP A 327 43.15 -34.56 27.54
CA ASP A 327 42.64 -33.48 28.38
C ASP A 327 41.79 -34.06 29.52
N PRO A 328 42.37 -34.22 30.74
CA PRO A 328 41.64 -34.76 31.87
C PRO A 328 40.52 -33.84 32.36
N THR A 329 40.51 -32.58 31.95
CA THR A 329 39.52 -31.57 32.35
C THR A 329 38.39 -31.40 31.33
N PHE A 330 38.39 -32.15 30.22
CA PHE A 330 37.32 -32.04 29.22
C PHE A 330 35.94 -32.32 29.83
N GLY A 331 34.99 -31.41 29.59
CA GLY A 331 33.64 -31.47 30.18
C GLY A 331 33.58 -31.05 31.66
N GLU A 332 34.66 -30.53 32.24
CA GLU A 332 34.70 -29.99 33.60
C GLU A 332 35.10 -28.51 33.57
N PRO A 333 34.35 -27.62 34.25
CA PRO A 333 34.70 -26.20 34.31
C PRO A 333 36.02 -26.01 35.08
N ALA A 334 36.87 -25.11 34.57
CA ALA A 334 38.14 -24.79 35.22
C ALA A 334 37.91 -24.20 36.63
N GLN A 335 38.63 -24.72 37.60
CA GLN A 335 38.60 -24.23 38.98
C GLN A 335 39.20 -22.81 39.06
N PRO A 336 38.63 -21.90 39.89
CA PRO A 336 39.12 -20.54 40.02
C PRO A 336 40.55 -20.51 40.57
N GLN A 337 41.46 -19.84 39.86
CA GLN A 337 42.82 -19.53 40.33
C GLN A 337 42.81 -18.11 40.91
N GLY A 338 42.32 -17.95 42.15
CA GLY A 338 42.20 -16.64 42.83
C GLY A 338 40.77 -16.33 43.27
N ASP A 339 40.38 -15.05 43.26
CA ASP A 339 39.03 -14.62 43.67
C ASP A 339 37.95 -15.19 42.75
N PRO A 340 37.06 -16.07 43.25
CA PRO A 340 35.98 -16.67 42.46
C PRO A 340 35.02 -15.64 41.83
N SER A 341 34.88 -14.45 42.43
CA SER A 341 34.03 -13.37 41.91
C SER A 341 34.55 -12.78 40.59
N GLN A 342 35.86 -12.82 40.38
CA GLN A 342 36.53 -12.33 39.17
C GLN A 342 36.83 -13.44 38.17
N HIS A 343 36.80 -14.71 38.60
CA HIS A 343 36.97 -15.86 37.71
C HIS A 343 35.91 -15.90 36.62
N ARG A 344 36.32 -16.14 35.37
CA ARG A 344 35.42 -16.27 34.21
C ARG A 344 35.68 -17.59 33.50
N VAL A 345 34.65 -18.42 33.41
CA VAL A 345 34.68 -19.70 32.69
C VAL A 345 34.51 -19.48 31.18
N PHE A 346 33.68 -18.50 30.80
CA PHE A 346 33.43 -18.18 29.40
C PHE A 346 34.21 -16.94 28.95
N GLN A 347 34.93 -17.07 27.84
CA GLN A 347 35.57 -15.92 27.19
C GLN A 347 34.53 -15.02 26.54
N GLN A 348 34.83 -13.71 26.44
CA GLN A 348 33.98 -12.76 25.72
C GLN A 348 33.95 -13.11 24.23
N GLN A 349 32.87 -13.76 23.82
CA GLN A 349 32.59 -14.06 22.42
C GLN A 349 32.08 -12.80 21.72
N MET A 350 32.44 -12.63 20.45
CA MET A 350 32.06 -11.45 19.67
C MET A 350 30.60 -11.51 19.21
N VAL A 351 30.07 -12.73 19.07
CA VAL A 351 28.79 -13.04 18.43
C VAL A 351 28.15 -14.29 19.05
N GLN A 352 26.81 -14.37 19.00
CA GLN A 352 26.04 -15.55 19.40
C GLN A 352 26.31 -16.80 18.54
N PRO A 353 26.62 -17.97 19.15
CA PRO A 353 26.61 -19.25 18.46
C PRO A 353 25.18 -19.80 18.23
N SER A 354 25.04 -20.71 17.26
CA SER A 354 23.77 -21.40 16.86
C SER A 354 23.35 -22.48 17.86
N ARG A 355 22.22 -23.20 17.81
CA ARG A 355 20.85 -23.05 17.28
C ARG A 355 19.84 -23.34 18.42
N MET A 356 20.31 -23.97 19.52
CA MET A 356 19.56 -24.29 20.74
C MET A 356 19.42 -23.08 21.67
N TRP A 357 20.46 -22.24 21.75
CA TRP A 357 20.49 -21.01 22.57
C TRP A 357 20.42 -19.72 21.74
N ALA A 358 20.07 -19.81 20.45
CA ALA A 358 19.98 -18.63 19.57
C ALA A 358 18.86 -17.64 19.99
N SER A 359 17.98 -18.06 20.91
CA SER A 359 16.98 -17.21 21.59
C SER A 359 17.47 -16.63 22.92
N HIS A 360 18.59 -17.12 23.47
CA HIS A 360 19.11 -16.75 24.79
C HIS A 360 20.35 -15.82 24.66
N PRO A 361 20.68 -15.01 25.68
CA PRO A 361 21.92 -14.25 25.72
C PRO A 361 23.17 -15.16 25.70
N LEU A 362 24.32 -14.56 25.37
CA LEU A 362 25.62 -15.26 25.34
C LEU A 362 26.02 -15.81 26.71
N ASN A 363 26.65 -16.98 26.76
CA ASN A 363 27.08 -17.58 28.04
C ASN A 363 27.98 -16.65 28.88
N HIS A 364 28.86 -15.88 28.25
CA HIS A 364 29.69 -14.89 28.96
C HIS A 364 28.89 -13.67 29.47
N GLU A 365 27.82 -13.26 28.77
CA GLU A 365 26.91 -12.21 29.25
C GLU A 365 26.08 -12.71 30.42
N ARG A 366 25.64 -13.97 30.36
CA ARG A 366 24.93 -14.65 31.44
C ARG A 366 25.83 -14.83 32.66
N GLU A 367 27.10 -15.21 32.46
CA GLU A 367 28.12 -15.25 33.52
C GLU A 367 28.35 -13.86 34.13
N PHE A 368 28.51 -12.84 33.30
CA PHE A 368 28.64 -11.47 33.79
C PHE A 368 27.42 -11.06 34.63
N ASN A 369 26.20 -11.33 34.14
CA ASN A 369 24.94 -11.04 34.84
C ASN A 369 24.82 -11.82 36.17
N ALA A 370 25.18 -13.11 36.18
CA ALA A 370 25.13 -13.99 37.35
C ALA A 370 26.17 -13.62 38.43
N LYS A 371 27.30 -13.02 38.03
CA LYS A 371 28.39 -12.59 38.91
C LYS A 371 28.41 -11.08 39.20
N GLN A 372 27.40 -10.31 38.77
CA GLN A 372 27.28 -8.87 39.14
C GLN A 372 27.24 -8.69 40.66
N ILE A 373 26.49 -9.55 41.34
CA ILE A 373 26.50 -9.71 42.79
C ILE A 373 26.87 -11.17 43.02
N TYR A 374 28.13 -11.41 43.37
CA TYR A 374 28.63 -12.76 43.54
C TYR A 374 28.12 -13.38 44.85
N LEU A 375 27.45 -14.53 44.76
CA LEU A 375 26.94 -15.30 45.90
C LEU A 375 27.64 -16.67 45.97
N PRO A 376 28.58 -16.89 46.91
CA PRO A 376 29.28 -18.16 47.03
C PRO A 376 28.39 -19.21 47.69
N VAL A 377 28.25 -20.38 47.02
CA VAL A 377 27.55 -21.56 47.56
C VAL A 377 28.35 -22.81 47.17
N PRO A 378 28.71 -23.69 48.11
CA PRO A 378 29.34 -24.96 47.80
C PRO A 378 28.44 -25.85 46.92
N LEU A 379 29.01 -26.44 45.87
CA LEU A 379 28.29 -27.34 44.98
C LEU A 379 28.27 -28.77 45.53
N GLU A 380 27.09 -29.35 45.64
CA GLU A 380 26.93 -30.79 45.90
C GLU A 380 27.26 -31.61 44.67
N ALA A 381 28.28 -32.47 44.78
CA ALA A 381 28.80 -33.29 43.68
C ALA A 381 27.94 -34.53 43.33
N CYS A 382 26.82 -34.78 44.03
CA CYS A 382 25.99 -35.94 43.78
C CYS A 382 25.26 -35.84 42.42
N SER A 383 25.05 -36.96 41.73
CA SER A 383 24.36 -36.98 40.43
C SER A 383 22.91 -36.50 40.53
N ALA A 384 22.44 -35.78 39.52
CA ALA A 384 21.04 -35.37 39.42
C ALA A 384 20.06 -36.57 39.34
N TRP A 385 20.53 -37.75 38.90
CA TRP A 385 19.74 -38.99 38.91
C TRP A 385 19.23 -39.39 40.30
N THR A 386 19.88 -38.93 41.38
CA THR A 386 19.44 -39.21 42.76
C THR A 386 18.07 -38.60 43.10
N LEU A 387 17.56 -37.68 42.28
CA LEU A 387 16.22 -37.10 42.41
C LEU A 387 15.13 -37.94 41.75
N PHE A 388 15.49 -38.91 40.90
CA PHE A 388 14.56 -39.75 40.17
C PHE A 388 14.43 -41.11 40.87
N ARG A 389 13.20 -41.50 41.21
CA ARG A 389 12.91 -42.87 41.65
C ARG A 389 13.20 -43.86 40.52
N ASP A 390 13.91 -44.94 40.85
CA ASP A 390 14.26 -46.02 39.92
C ASP A 390 14.85 -45.50 38.59
N ALA A 391 15.91 -44.68 38.72
CA ALA A 391 16.56 -44.02 37.59
C ALA A 391 17.04 -44.99 36.50
N GLU A 392 17.42 -46.21 36.86
CA GLU A 392 17.90 -47.24 35.93
C GLU A 392 16.76 -47.72 35.01
N SER A 393 15.62 -48.12 35.58
CA SER A 393 14.44 -48.50 34.78
C SER A 393 13.95 -47.36 33.89
N LEU A 394 14.03 -46.11 34.38
CA LEU A 394 13.61 -44.94 33.61
C LEU A 394 14.49 -44.74 32.36
N LYS A 395 15.81 -44.86 32.50
CA LYS A 395 16.76 -44.77 31.36
C LYS A 395 16.42 -45.80 30.28
N LEU A 396 16.29 -47.07 30.68
CA LEU A 396 16.01 -48.18 29.76
C LEU A 396 14.65 -48.01 29.05
N LYS A 397 13.63 -47.58 29.78
CA LYS A 397 12.30 -47.29 29.21
C LYS A 397 12.36 -46.20 28.15
N THR A 398 13.05 -45.09 28.43
CA THR A 398 13.21 -44.00 27.46
C THR A 398 13.96 -44.46 26.21
N CYS A 399 15.02 -45.25 26.35
CA CYS A 399 15.74 -45.83 25.20
C CYS A 399 14.83 -46.74 24.35
N ALA A 400 13.99 -47.57 24.98
CA ALA A 400 13.02 -48.41 24.28
C ALA A 400 11.97 -47.60 23.52
N GLU A 401 11.46 -46.52 24.11
CA GLU A 401 10.49 -45.61 23.46
C GLU A 401 11.08 -44.93 22.21
N MET A 402 12.38 -44.57 22.23
CA MET A 402 13.05 -43.93 21.08
C MET A 402 13.13 -44.83 19.83
N VAL A 403 13.13 -46.15 20.00
CA VAL A 403 13.23 -47.13 18.90
C VAL A 403 11.90 -47.84 18.61
N ALA A 404 10.84 -47.52 19.34
CA ALA A 404 9.54 -48.20 19.24
C ALA A 404 8.86 -48.06 17.86
N SER A 405 9.23 -47.05 17.07
CA SER A 405 8.68 -46.83 15.72
C SER A 405 9.42 -47.61 14.62
N ILE A 406 10.46 -48.37 14.96
CA ILE A 406 11.21 -49.20 14.00
C ILE A 406 10.41 -50.47 13.71
N ASP A 407 10.09 -50.71 12.44
CA ASP A 407 9.34 -51.88 11.97
C ASP A 407 10.14 -52.61 10.86
N PRO A 408 10.49 -53.90 11.03
CA PRO A 408 10.22 -54.75 12.20
C PRO A 408 11.09 -54.38 13.43
N PRO A 409 10.67 -54.75 14.66
CA PRO A 409 11.45 -54.51 15.88
C PRO A 409 12.81 -55.22 15.83
N LEU A 410 13.87 -54.53 16.29
CA LEU A 410 15.23 -55.07 16.33
C LEU A 410 15.55 -55.66 17.72
N PRO A 411 16.42 -56.70 17.80
CA PRO A 411 16.88 -57.25 19.07
C PRO A 411 17.70 -56.22 19.88
N VAL A 412 17.52 -56.24 21.20
CA VAL A 412 18.30 -55.40 22.12
C VAL A 412 19.66 -56.05 22.37
N ALA A 413 20.73 -55.31 22.10
CA ALA A 413 22.10 -55.72 22.36
C ALA A 413 22.36 -55.80 23.87
N SER A 414 23.10 -56.83 24.30
CA SER A 414 23.62 -56.90 25.67
C SER A 414 24.56 -55.73 25.96
N ARG A 415 24.78 -55.45 27.25
CA ARG A 415 25.75 -54.43 27.69
C ARG A 415 27.15 -54.74 27.16
N GLU A 416 27.57 -56.00 27.20
CA GLU A 416 28.87 -56.44 26.70
C GLU A 416 29.03 -56.21 25.19
N GLU A 417 27.99 -56.53 24.39
CA GLU A 417 28.00 -56.25 22.95
C GLU A 417 28.06 -54.75 22.65
N SER A 418 27.30 -53.94 23.40
CA SER A 418 27.29 -52.48 23.23
C SER A 418 28.63 -51.85 23.61
N LEU A 419 29.26 -52.33 24.68
CA LEU A 419 30.60 -51.90 25.10
C LEU A 419 31.65 -52.35 24.09
N ALA A 420 31.60 -53.58 23.60
CA ALA A 420 32.51 -54.08 22.57
C ALA A 420 32.38 -53.28 21.26
N ALA A 421 31.16 -52.92 20.85
CA ALA A 421 30.92 -52.07 19.69
C ALA A 421 31.46 -50.64 19.92
N LEU A 422 31.26 -50.09 21.12
CA LEU A 422 31.78 -48.76 21.48
C LEU A 422 33.32 -48.76 21.52
N ASP A 423 33.94 -49.77 22.13
CA ASP A 423 35.38 -49.94 22.17
C ASP A 423 35.96 -50.22 20.77
N ALA A 424 35.24 -50.91 19.88
CA ALA A 424 35.64 -51.04 18.48
C ALA A 424 35.63 -49.69 17.75
N GLU A 425 34.64 -48.82 18.02
CA GLU A 425 34.56 -47.48 17.42
C GLU A 425 35.57 -46.49 18.02
N TYR A 426 35.93 -46.61 19.30
CA TYR A 426 36.83 -45.67 19.97
C TYR A 426 38.26 -46.19 20.18
N GLY A 427 38.50 -47.49 20.05
CA GLY A 427 39.81 -48.17 20.10
C GLY A 427 40.58 -48.14 18.77
N ARG A 428 40.28 -47.16 17.92
CA ARG A 428 40.86 -47.00 16.59
C ARG A 428 42.25 -46.37 16.70
N GLU A 429 43.16 -46.71 15.80
CA GLU A 429 44.52 -46.17 15.83
C GLU A 429 44.51 -44.63 15.80
N SER A 430 43.71 -44.01 14.93
CA SER A 430 43.59 -42.54 14.87
C SER A 430 43.13 -41.85 16.15
N TYR A 431 42.58 -42.59 17.12
CA TYR A 431 42.11 -42.08 18.41
C TYR A 431 43.07 -42.37 19.57
N GLN A 432 44.21 -43.01 19.32
CA GLN A 432 45.23 -43.20 20.35
C GLN A 432 45.67 -41.87 20.96
N ARG A 433 45.81 -41.85 22.28
CA ARG A 433 46.19 -40.67 23.09
C ARG A 433 47.47 -39.97 22.60
N VAL A 434 48.40 -40.75 22.03
CA VAL A 434 49.69 -40.23 21.49
C VAL A 434 49.50 -39.16 20.42
N TYR A 435 48.37 -39.17 19.69
CA TYR A 435 48.08 -38.23 18.61
C TYR A 435 47.46 -36.91 19.09
N LYS A 436 47.19 -36.75 20.39
CA LYS A 436 46.67 -35.52 21.02
C LYS A 436 45.42 -34.95 20.30
N GLY A 437 44.56 -35.84 19.76
CA GLY A 437 43.37 -35.46 19.01
C GLY A 437 43.59 -34.91 17.59
N ARG A 438 44.80 -34.97 17.02
CA ARG A 438 45.09 -34.47 15.65
C ARG A 438 44.17 -35.07 14.59
N TYR A 439 43.80 -36.33 14.72
CA TYR A 439 42.96 -37.04 13.76
C TYR A 439 41.47 -37.07 14.15
N LEU A 440 41.09 -36.42 15.25
CA LEU A 440 39.69 -36.33 15.68
C LEU A 440 38.94 -35.29 14.84
N ALA A 441 38.15 -35.76 13.88
CA ALA A 441 37.26 -34.94 13.05
C ALA A 441 37.93 -33.79 12.27
N ARG A 442 39.23 -33.89 11.97
CA ARG A 442 40.00 -32.91 11.18
C ARG A 442 40.42 -33.49 9.83
N PRO A 443 40.55 -32.64 8.79
CA PRO A 443 41.17 -33.05 7.53
C PRO A 443 42.68 -33.32 7.74
N VAL A 444 43.18 -34.29 6.98
CA VAL A 444 44.56 -34.79 7.08
C VAL A 444 45.32 -34.72 5.76
N THR A 445 44.63 -34.61 4.62
CA THR A 445 45.27 -34.48 3.30
C THR A 445 44.86 -33.24 2.52
N ARG A 446 43.77 -32.57 2.89
CA ARG A 446 43.20 -31.43 2.13
C ARG A 446 44.07 -30.17 2.02
N TYR A 447 45.27 -30.16 2.60
CA TYR A 447 46.26 -29.10 2.35
C TYR A 447 47.10 -29.32 1.07
N ALA A 448 46.95 -30.47 0.40
CA ALA A 448 47.71 -30.89 -0.77
C ALA A 448 46.77 -31.23 -1.95
N HIS A 449 47.15 -30.92 -3.18
CA HIS A 449 46.37 -31.26 -4.38
C HIS A 449 46.60 -32.70 -4.87
N VAL A 450 47.79 -33.21 -4.57
CA VAL A 450 48.23 -34.58 -4.91
C VAL A 450 48.94 -35.18 -3.70
N ALA A 451 48.87 -36.51 -3.56
CA ALA A 451 49.42 -37.22 -2.40
C ALA A 451 50.93 -37.00 -2.19
N SER A 452 51.70 -36.72 -3.24
CA SER A 452 53.14 -36.46 -3.14
C SER A 452 53.50 -35.14 -2.43
N GLU A 453 52.55 -34.21 -2.27
CA GLU A 453 52.75 -32.95 -1.52
C GLU A 453 52.55 -33.12 0.00
N LEU A 454 52.15 -34.32 0.45
CA LEU A 454 51.92 -34.64 1.86
C LEU A 454 53.20 -34.99 2.63
N TYR A 455 54.31 -35.23 1.93
CA TYR A 455 55.63 -35.52 2.49
C TYR A 455 56.72 -34.71 1.75
N ALA A 456 57.93 -34.64 2.32
CA ALA A 456 59.07 -33.93 1.75
C ALA A 456 59.78 -34.76 0.67
N ALA A 457 60.36 -34.08 -0.33
CA ALA A 457 61.22 -34.72 -1.33
C ALA A 457 62.54 -35.23 -0.70
N GLU A 458 63.16 -36.24 -1.32
CA GLU A 458 64.36 -36.96 -0.83
C GLU A 458 65.49 -36.07 -0.31
N ALA A 459 65.73 -34.91 -0.93
CA ALA A 459 66.81 -34.00 -0.58
C ALA A 459 66.60 -33.22 0.75
N GLY A 460 65.49 -33.44 1.47
CA GLY A 460 65.16 -32.78 2.74
C GLY A 460 64.45 -33.68 3.75
N ALA A 461 64.55 -35.00 3.61
CA ALA A 461 63.94 -35.95 4.53
C ALA A 461 64.64 -35.95 5.91
N PRO A 462 63.90 -36.03 7.03
CA PRO A 462 64.49 -36.17 8.37
C PRO A 462 65.27 -37.47 8.51
N ASP A 463 66.29 -37.49 9.37
CA ASP A 463 67.03 -38.71 9.71
C ASP A 463 66.10 -39.72 10.42
N ALA A 464 66.28 -41.01 10.14
CA ALA A 464 65.38 -42.10 10.57
C ALA A 464 65.35 -42.33 12.11
N THR A 465 66.07 -41.51 12.86
CA THR A 465 66.27 -41.57 14.32
C THR A 465 65.22 -40.80 15.12
N THR A 466 64.38 -39.98 14.48
CA THR A 466 63.30 -39.23 15.17
C THR A 466 62.20 -40.18 15.63
N THR A 467 62.08 -40.44 16.95
CA THR A 467 61.13 -41.42 17.48
C THR A 467 60.24 -40.87 18.61
N GLY A 468 59.00 -41.37 18.66
CA GLY A 468 58.08 -41.15 19.79
C GLY A 468 57.65 -39.70 20.03
N THR A 469 57.88 -39.23 21.27
CA THR A 469 57.44 -37.93 21.83
C THR A 469 57.97 -36.70 21.11
N GLU A 470 59.06 -36.82 20.36
CA GLU A 470 59.58 -35.73 19.51
C GLU A 470 58.68 -35.47 18.30
N LEU A 471 57.99 -36.50 17.79
CA LEU A 471 57.15 -36.37 16.61
C LEU A 471 55.79 -35.74 16.95
N TYR A 472 55.19 -36.09 18.10
CA TYR A 472 53.93 -35.52 18.61
C TYR A 472 54.16 -34.73 19.91
N PRO A 473 54.67 -33.49 19.83
CA PRO A 473 55.00 -32.69 21.00
C PRO A 473 53.74 -32.19 21.74
N ASP A 474 53.86 -31.85 23.03
CA ASP A 474 52.74 -31.31 23.82
C ASP A 474 52.22 -29.96 23.29
N SER A 475 53.06 -29.20 22.58
CA SER A 475 52.66 -27.97 21.88
C SER A 475 51.60 -28.21 20.81
N LEU A 476 51.53 -29.41 20.22
CA LEU A 476 50.53 -29.76 19.20
C LEU A 476 49.12 -29.63 19.76
N ARG A 477 48.88 -30.05 21.00
CA ARG A 477 47.57 -29.91 21.64
C ARG A 477 47.15 -28.44 21.73
N ALA A 478 48.07 -27.58 22.18
CA ALA A 478 47.82 -26.15 22.29
C ALA A 478 47.54 -25.51 20.93
N ASP A 479 48.28 -25.89 19.89
CA ASP A 479 48.08 -25.43 18.52
C ASP A 479 46.70 -25.87 17.98
N LEU A 480 46.28 -27.12 18.20
CA LEU A 480 44.97 -27.64 17.79
C LEU A 480 43.81 -26.94 18.52
N GLN A 481 43.92 -26.74 19.83
CA GLN A 481 42.93 -25.98 20.60
C GLN A 481 42.88 -24.52 20.17
N GLN A 482 44.01 -23.91 19.80
CA GLN A 482 44.04 -22.55 19.27
C GLN A 482 43.40 -22.48 17.87
N MET A 483 43.62 -23.49 17.02
CA MET A 483 42.97 -23.57 15.71
C MET A 483 41.45 -23.60 15.82
N ASP A 484 40.90 -24.38 16.77
CA ASP A 484 39.45 -24.43 17.00
C ASP A 484 38.91 -23.07 17.44
N ARG A 485 39.59 -22.42 18.39
CA ARG A 485 39.22 -21.08 18.86
C ARG A 485 39.22 -20.06 17.72
N LEU A 486 40.25 -20.03 16.89
CA LEU A 486 40.30 -19.11 15.74
C LEU A 486 39.26 -19.45 14.68
N GLY A 487 38.93 -20.73 14.49
CA GLY A 487 37.83 -21.17 13.64
C GLY A 487 36.49 -20.59 14.11
N GLU A 488 36.21 -20.66 15.41
CA GLU A 488 35.04 -20.02 16.00
C GLU A 488 35.05 -18.49 15.83
N GLU A 489 36.18 -17.83 16.10
CA GLU A 489 36.34 -16.38 15.89
C GLU A 489 36.06 -15.99 14.42
N LYS A 490 36.61 -16.75 13.46
CA LYS A 490 36.40 -16.56 12.02
C LYS A 490 34.93 -16.70 11.65
N SER A 491 34.27 -17.76 12.12
CA SER A 491 32.84 -17.99 11.87
C SER A 491 31.98 -16.84 12.43
N GLN A 492 32.31 -16.32 13.62
CA GLN A 492 31.63 -15.18 14.22
C GLN A 492 31.81 -13.90 13.39
N LEU A 493 33.05 -13.58 12.97
CA LEU A 493 33.33 -12.41 12.13
C LEU A 493 32.64 -12.48 10.76
N LEU A 494 32.64 -13.65 10.12
CA LEU A 494 31.90 -13.89 8.88
C LEU A 494 30.40 -13.67 9.08
N ALA A 495 29.82 -14.14 10.17
CA ALA A 495 28.41 -13.93 10.48
C ALA A 495 28.05 -12.44 10.63
N ILE A 496 28.94 -11.62 11.23
CA ILE A 496 28.77 -10.16 11.30
C ILE A 496 28.90 -9.51 9.92
N GLN A 497 29.94 -9.89 9.16
CA GLN A 497 30.21 -9.33 7.82
C GLN A 497 29.00 -9.56 6.91
N ASP A 498 28.49 -10.79 6.90
CA ASP A 498 27.35 -11.22 6.10
C ASP A 498 26.03 -10.61 6.60
N GLY A 499 26.00 -10.08 7.83
CA GLY A 499 24.84 -9.46 8.46
C GLY A 499 23.82 -10.45 9.00
N VAL A 500 24.21 -11.72 9.08
CA VAL A 500 23.45 -12.83 9.68
C VAL A 500 23.42 -12.68 11.20
N ALA A 501 24.48 -12.13 11.79
CA ALA A 501 24.56 -11.81 13.19
C ALA A 501 24.80 -10.31 13.43
N LYS A 502 24.35 -9.82 14.58
CA LYS A 502 24.57 -8.44 15.04
C LYS A 502 25.19 -8.47 16.43
N ALA A 503 26.09 -7.53 16.68
CA ALA A 503 26.58 -7.28 18.02
C ALA A 503 25.42 -6.86 18.93
N VAL A 504 25.45 -7.37 20.15
CA VAL A 504 24.30 -7.46 21.03
C VAL A 504 23.85 -6.10 21.59
N ASP A 505 24.77 -5.16 21.73
CA ASP A 505 24.56 -3.76 22.09
C ASP A 505 24.90 -2.80 20.92
N GLY A 506 25.02 -3.35 19.71
CA GLY A 506 25.47 -2.61 18.53
C GLY A 506 26.98 -2.36 18.48
N VAL A 507 27.75 -2.77 19.49
CA VAL A 507 29.21 -2.60 19.56
C VAL A 507 29.88 -3.96 19.35
N ILE A 508 30.53 -4.14 18.19
CA ILE A 508 31.28 -5.37 17.92
C ILE A 508 32.52 -5.34 18.81
N ARG A 509 32.67 -6.27 19.75
CA ARG A 509 33.89 -6.39 20.57
C ARG A 509 34.74 -7.53 20.04
N PHE A 510 36.01 -7.27 19.73
CA PHE A 510 37.01 -8.26 19.32
C PHE A 510 38.22 -8.08 20.22
N ARG A 511 38.55 -9.11 21.00
CA ARG A 511 39.73 -9.11 21.90
C ARG A 511 39.81 -7.84 22.77
N GLY A 512 38.67 -7.46 23.38
CA GLY A 512 38.55 -6.29 24.25
C GLY A 512 38.44 -4.92 23.55
N ARG A 513 38.51 -4.86 22.20
CA ARG A 513 38.40 -3.61 21.44
C ARG A 513 37.05 -3.49 20.73
N ALA A 514 36.48 -2.28 20.72
CA ALA A 514 35.29 -1.97 19.93
C ALA A 514 35.64 -1.81 18.44
N LEU A 515 35.06 -2.65 17.59
CA LEU A 515 35.13 -2.60 16.13
C LEU A 515 33.89 -1.96 15.52
N LYS A 516 34.10 -1.19 14.45
CA LYS A 516 33.01 -0.76 13.57
C LYS A 516 32.80 -1.82 12.48
N ARG A 517 31.60 -1.87 11.91
CA ARG A 517 31.25 -2.86 10.86
C ARG A 517 32.20 -2.83 9.66
N LYS A 518 32.70 -1.65 9.29
CA LYS A 518 33.67 -1.49 8.18
C LYS A 518 35.05 -2.10 8.49
N ASP A 519 35.40 -2.22 9.78
CA ASP A 519 36.70 -2.69 10.24
C ASP A 519 36.71 -4.23 10.44
N VAL A 520 35.54 -4.88 10.35
CA VAL A 520 35.37 -6.35 10.47
C VAL A 520 36.20 -7.10 9.42
N GLY A 521 36.33 -6.56 8.21
CA GLY A 521 37.16 -7.17 7.17
C GLY A 521 38.63 -7.26 7.57
N ALA A 522 39.16 -6.23 8.23
CA ALA A 522 40.54 -6.23 8.72
C ALA A 522 40.73 -7.19 9.91
N ALA A 523 39.75 -7.28 10.81
CA ALA A 523 39.77 -8.28 11.88
C ALA A 523 39.72 -9.71 11.32
N LEU A 524 38.90 -9.96 10.29
CA LEU A 524 38.83 -11.26 9.62
C LEU A 524 40.17 -11.63 8.99
N GLN A 525 40.82 -10.69 8.29
CA GLN A 525 42.17 -10.91 7.75
C GLN A 525 43.21 -11.20 8.85
N THR A 526 43.06 -10.61 10.04
CA THR A 526 43.94 -10.88 11.18
C THR A 526 43.75 -12.31 11.69
N VAL A 527 42.50 -12.74 11.88
CA VAL A 527 42.22 -14.13 12.28
C VAL A 527 42.67 -15.11 11.21
N GLU A 528 42.43 -14.82 9.93
CA GLU A 528 42.86 -15.67 8.82
C GLU A 528 44.39 -15.78 8.71
N SER A 529 45.14 -14.71 9.01
CA SER A 529 46.60 -14.76 9.02
C SER A 529 47.14 -15.58 10.20
N GLU A 530 46.53 -15.47 11.38
CA GLU A 530 46.86 -16.29 12.54
C GLU A 530 46.51 -17.77 12.32
N MET A 531 45.33 -18.06 11.75
CA MET A 531 44.95 -19.40 11.33
C MET A 531 45.95 -19.96 10.31
N LYS A 532 46.33 -19.17 9.30
CA LYS A 532 47.32 -19.60 8.30
C LYS A 532 48.68 -19.90 8.94
N ALA A 533 49.12 -19.11 9.92
CA ALA A 533 50.36 -19.36 10.64
C ALA A 533 50.30 -20.66 11.46
N LEU A 534 49.17 -20.95 12.12
CA LEU A 534 48.94 -22.21 12.81
C LEU A 534 48.84 -23.39 11.86
N ASP A 535 48.09 -23.24 10.77
CA ASP A 535 47.92 -24.25 9.73
C ASP A 535 49.28 -24.61 9.11
N THR A 536 50.14 -23.62 8.86
CA THR A 536 51.52 -23.86 8.39
C THR A 536 52.31 -24.74 9.36
N ARG A 537 52.17 -24.54 10.68
CA ARG A 537 52.85 -25.38 11.69
C ARG A 537 52.27 -26.79 11.74
N ILE A 538 50.94 -26.92 11.72
CA ILE A 538 50.26 -28.22 11.75
C ILE A 538 50.57 -29.02 10.48
N VAL A 539 50.53 -28.38 9.31
CA VAL A 539 50.90 -29.00 8.02
C VAL A 539 52.38 -29.36 7.98
N ALA A 540 53.28 -28.52 8.52
CA ALA A 540 54.69 -28.87 8.64
C ALA A 540 54.90 -30.09 9.54
N HIS A 541 54.18 -30.18 10.65
CA HIS A 541 54.17 -31.36 11.53
C HIS A 541 53.62 -32.60 10.79
N ASP A 542 52.50 -32.50 10.08
CA ASP A 542 51.96 -33.63 9.32
C ASP A 542 52.95 -34.09 8.25
N ARG A 543 53.55 -33.16 7.51
CA ARG A 543 54.60 -33.45 6.52
C ARG A 543 55.81 -34.12 7.16
N LEU A 544 56.23 -33.66 8.34
CA LEU A 544 57.32 -34.29 9.10
C LEU A 544 56.96 -35.75 9.42
N CYS A 545 55.78 -36.00 9.99
CA CYS A 545 55.28 -37.35 10.27
C CYS A 545 55.31 -38.27 9.05
N ARG A 546 54.77 -37.79 7.92
CA ARG A 546 54.72 -38.58 6.67
C ARG A 546 56.10 -38.78 6.05
N SER A 547 56.99 -37.80 6.15
CA SER A 547 58.36 -37.90 5.62
C SER A 547 59.20 -38.89 6.42
N THR A 548 59.08 -38.88 7.75
CA THR A 548 59.73 -39.86 8.63
C THR A 548 59.21 -41.27 8.34
N ALA A 549 57.90 -41.44 8.18
CA ALA A 549 57.31 -42.72 7.82
C ALA A 549 57.81 -43.27 6.47
N LEU A 550 57.87 -42.42 5.43
CA LEU A 550 58.38 -42.80 4.11
C LEU A 550 59.86 -43.18 4.17
N ALA A 551 60.68 -42.44 4.93
CA ALA A 551 62.09 -42.76 5.12
C ALA A 551 62.27 -44.14 5.76
N LEU A 552 61.48 -44.45 6.79
CA LEU A 552 61.48 -45.77 7.43
C LEU A 552 60.99 -46.88 6.48
N ALA A 553 59.94 -46.64 5.71
CA ALA A 553 59.41 -47.59 4.73
C ALA A 553 60.43 -47.97 3.65
N ARG A 554 61.31 -47.04 3.25
CA ARG A 554 62.40 -47.27 2.30
C ARG A 554 63.54 -48.11 2.85
N THR A 555 63.77 -48.03 4.16
CA THR A 555 64.78 -48.85 4.85
C THR A 555 64.25 -50.23 5.27
N ALA A 556 62.93 -50.42 5.22
CA ALA A 556 62.30 -51.71 5.49
C ALA A 556 62.47 -52.69 4.31
N ARG A 557 61.99 -53.93 4.50
CA ARG A 557 62.01 -55.00 3.49
C ARG A 557 61.27 -54.58 2.20
N SER A 558 61.50 -55.27 1.08
CA SER A 558 60.94 -54.89 -0.23
C SER A 558 59.41 -54.77 -0.22
N GLY A 559 58.88 -53.68 -0.77
CA GLY A 559 57.44 -53.45 -0.99
C GLY A 559 56.75 -52.47 -0.03
N TRP A 560 57.36 -52.16 1.12
CA TRP A 560 56.74 -51.27 2.14
C TRP A 560 56.58 -49.82 1.68
N GLU A 561 57.51 -49.28 0.89
CA GLU A 561 57.37 -47.95 0.27
C GLU A 561 56.12 -47.88 -0.62
N SER A 562 55.93 -48.86 -1.51
CA SER A 562 54.77 -48.91 -2.40
C SER A 562 53.46 -49.10 -1.63
N TYR A 563 53.44 -49.94 -0.59
CA TYR A 563 52.28 -50.14 0.27
C TYR A 563 51.88 -48.86 1.02
N TRP A 564 52.85 -48.18 1.64
CA TRP A 564 52.60 -46.94 2.37
C TRP A 564 52.13 -45.81 1.44
N LEU A 565 52.76 -45.64 0.27
CA LEU A 565 52.33 -44.66 -0.74
C LEU A 565 50.92 -44.95 -1.26
N GLY A 566 50.57 -46.23 -1.42
CA GLY A 566 49.22 -46.68 -1.76
C GLY A 566 48.20 -46.26 -0.70
N LEU A 567 48.47 -46.56 0.58
CA LEU A 567 47.59 -46.18 1.70
C LEU A 567 47.43 -44.67 1.83
N LEU A 568 48.51 -43.90 1.69
CA LEU A 568 48.46 -42.44 1.71
C LEU A 568 47.59 -41.89 0.56
N SER A 569 47.76 -42.44 -0.64
CA SER A 569 46.96 -42.06 -1.82
C SER A 569 45.49 -42.42 -1.66
N LEU A 570 45.19 -43.52 -0.96
CA LEU A 570 43.84 -43.96 -0.64
C LEU A 570 43.15 -43.01 0.35
N VAL A 571 43.85 -42.57 1.41
CA VAL A 571 43.34 -41.56 2.34
C VAL A 571 43.07 -40.24 1.61
N HIS A 572 44.02 -39.80 0.77
CA HIS A 572 43.87 -38.57 -0.02
C HIS A 572 42.67 -38.67 -0.98
N TYR A 573 42.54 -39.76 -1.73
CA TYR A 573 41.38 -39.98 -2.61
C TYR A 573 40.05 -39.92 -1.84
N ALA A 574 39.93 -40.71 -0.76
CA ALA A 574 38.69 -40.84 -0.01
C ALA A 574 38.29 -39.52 0.66
N GLU A 575 39.24 -38.80 1.27
CA GLU A 575 38.98 -37.51 1.91
C GLU A 575 38.56 -36.43 0.90
N HIS A 576 39.24 -36.36 -0.25
CA HIS A 576 38.96 -35.34 -1.26
C HIS A 576 37.60 -35.59 -1.94
N MET A 577 37.31 -36.82 -2.35
CA MET A 577 36.02 -37.15 -2.98
C MET A 577 34.86 -36.97 -2.01
N GLN A 578 35.03 -37.39 -0.73
CA GLN A 578 34.00 -37.19 0.29
C GLN A 578 33.72 -35.70 0.51
N ALA A 579 34.77 -34.88 0.70
CA ALA A 579 34.63 -33.47 0.96
C ALA A 579 34.04 -32.71 -0.24
N ASN A 580 34.45 -33.07 -1.46
CA ASN A 580 33.94 -32.45 -2.69
C ASN A 580 32.45 -32.75 -2.90
N ILE A 581 32.02 -34.00 -2.67
CA ILE A 581 30.60 -34.40 -2.74
C ILE A 581 29.78 -33.67 -1.68
N ALA A 582 30.29 -33.58 -0.44
CA ALA A 582 29.60 -32.88 0.65
C ALA A 582 29.47 -31.38 0.38
N ASP A 583 30.51 -30.74 -0.17
CA ASP A 583 30.48 -29.33 -0.58
C ASP A 583 29.54 -29.09 -1.77
N ALA A 584 29.59 -29.93 -2.81
CA ALA A 584 28.68 -29.85 -3.95
C ALA A 584 27.22 -30.04 -3.54
N HIS A 585 26.95 -30.96 -2.60
CA HIS A 585 25.62 -31.15 -2.02
C HIS A 585 25.18 -29.93 -1.21
N SER A 586 26.07 -29.35 -0.40
CA SER A 586 25.80 -28.13 0.36
C SER A 586 25.51 -26.93 -0.55
N ALA A 587 26.26 -26.79 -1.65
CA ALA A 587 26.05 -25.77 -2.67
C ALA A 587 24.70 -25.97 -3.39
N LEU A 588 24.37 -27.21 -3.77
CA LEU A 588 23.08 -27.54 -4.34
C LEU A 588 21.94 -27.23 -3.36
N ALA A 589 22.06 -27.63 -2.09
CA ALA A 589 21.07 -27.34 -1.05
C ALA A 589 20.89 -25.84 -0.83
N ASN A 590 21.98 -25.06 -0.87
CA ASN A 590 21.92 -23.59 -0.84
C ASN A 590 21.15 -23.06 -2.05
N VAL A 591 21.47 -23.52 -3.26
CA VAL A 591 20.77 -23.07 -4.48
C VAL A 591 19.29 -23.45 -4.44
N VAL A 592 18.94 -24.68 -4.02
CA VAL A 592 17.56 -25.11 -3.80
C VAL A 592 16.88 -24.17 -2.80
N SER A 593 17.49 -23.89 -1.65
CA SER A 593 16.94 -22.97 -0.65
C SER A 593 16.74 -21.55 -1.20
N MET A 594 17.67 -21.05 -2.02
CA MET A 594 17.60 -19.68 -2.57
C MET A 594 16.58 -19.57 -3.70
N VAL A 595 16.48 -20.60 -4.53
CA VAL A 595 15.52 -20.68 -5.63
C VAL A 595 14.10 -20.92 -5.10
N THR A 596 13.95 -21.77 -4.08
CA THR A 596 12.63 -22.05 -3.47
C THR A 596 12.17 -20.99 -2.46
N ALA A 597 13.07 -20.10 -2.00
CA ALA A 597 12.71 -18.92 -1.19
C ALA A 597 11.67 -18.06 -1.92
N LYS A 598 11.79 -17.96 -3.25
CA LYS A 598 10.73 -17.49 -4.12
C LYS A 598 9.82 -18.67 -4.46
N ARG A 599 8.52 -18.54 -4.18
CA ARG A 599 7.52 -19.57 -4.52
C ARG A 599 7.25 -19.70 -6.04
N LYS A 600 8.01 -19.00 -6.89
CA LYS A 600 8.00 -19.07 -8.37
C LYS A 600 9.47 -19.00 -8.83
N VAL A 601 9.85 -19.92 -9.72
CA VAL A 601 11.21 -20.06 -10.23
C VAL A 601 11.25 -19.62 -11.69
N ASN A 602 12.20 -18.76 -12.07
CA ASN A 602 12.41 -18.36 -13.47
C ASN A 602 13.35 -19.33 -14.23
N ASP A 603 13.56 -19.11 -15.53
CA ASP A 603 14.40 -20.01 -16.35
C ASP A 603 15.87 -20.00 -15.94
N ASP A 604 16.44 -18.84 -15.59
CA ASP A 604 17.82 -18.71 -15.13
C ASP A 604 18.07 -19.47 -13.81
N GLU A 605 17.13 -19.39 -12.87
CA GLU A 605 17.16 -20.10 -11.60
C GLU A 605 17.05 -21.63 -11.81
N ARG A 606 16.25 -22.08 -12.78
CA ARG A 606 16.17 -23.49 -13.17
C ARG A 606 17.47 -23.99 -13.79
N ASN A 607 18.08 -23.22 -14.68
CA ASN A 607 19.37 -23.55 -15.30
C ASN A 607 20.48 -23.64 -14.25
N ARG A 608 20.52 -22.71 -13.29
CA ARG A 608 21.48 -22.74 -12.19
C ARG A 608 21.28 -23.95 -11.28
N LEU A 609 20.04 -24.27 -10.93
CA LEU A 609 19.71 -25.47 -10.14
C LEU A 609 20.16 -26.75 -10.86
N GLN A 610 19.88 -26.86 -12.15
CA GLN A 610 20.34 -27.98 -12.97
C GLN A 610 21.87 -28.06 -13.01
N SER A 611 22.57 -26.93 -13.14
CA SER A 611 24.03 -26.88 -13.19
C SER A 611 24.68 -27.47 -11.93
N HIS A 612 24.22 -27.07 -10.74
CA HIS A 612 24.73 -27.64 -9.48
C HIS A 612 24.31 -29.10 -9.27
N ALA A 613 23.10 -29.48 -9.71
CA ALA A 613 22.68 -30.88 -9.68
C ALA A 613 23.57 -31.75 -10.59
N MET A 614 23.91 -31.24 -11.78
CA MET A 614 24.81 -31.92 -12.72
C MET A 614 26.22 -32.05 -12.16
N GLU A 615 26.71 -31.05 -11.42
CA GLU A 615 28.01 -31.11 -10.77
C GLU A 615 28.08 -32.22 -9.71
N LEU A 616 27.08 -32.30 -8.82
CA LEU A 616 26.97 -33.38 -7.84
C LEU A 616 26.86 -34.76 -8.53
N TYR A 617 26.04 -34.84 -9.58
CA TYR A 617 25.91 -36.06 -10.39
C TYR A 617 27.25 -36.52 -10.97
N ARG A 618 28.05 -35.60 -11.53
CA ARG A 618 29.37 -35.92 -12.10
C ARG A 618 30.33 -36.48 -11.05
N LEU A 619 30.35 -35.92 -9.84
CA LEU A 619 31.20 -36.42 -8.75
C LEU A 619 30.79 -37.83 -8.30
N LEU A 620 29.47 -38.09 -8.18
CA LEU A 620 28.98 -39.44 -7.88
C LEU A 620 29.32 -40.43 -9.00
N GLN A 621 29.20 -39.99 -10.25
CA GLN A 621 29.57 -40.80 -11.42
C GLN A 621 31.07 -41.06 -11.49
N GLU A 622 31.92 -40.12 -11.06
CA GLU A 622 33.37 -40.31 -10.98
C GLU A 622 33.75 -41.39 -9.97
N VAL A 623 33.14 -41.40 -8.78
CA VAL A 623 33.31 -42.47 -7.79
C VAL A 623 32.83 -43.81 -8.33
N ASN A 624 31.70 -43.81 -9.05
CA ASN A 624 31.17 -45.00 -9.68
C ASN A 624 32.08 -45.53 -10.81
N ALA A 625 32.67 -44.65 -11.62
CA ALA A 625 33.61 -45.02 -12.69
C ALA A 625 34.94 -45.56 -12.13
N ALA A 626 35.36 -45.10 -10.95
CA ALA A 626 36.54 -45.57 -10.24
C ALA A 626 36.39 -46.98 -9.63
N ARG A 627 35.19 -47.57 -9.67
CA ARG A 627 34.85 -48.87 -9.05
C ARG A 627 35.80 -50.01 -9.42
N GLY A 628 36.25 -50.06 -10.68
CA GLY A 628 37.14 -51.12 -11.18
C GLY A 628 38.63 -50.84 -11.06
N SER A 629 39.03 -49.58 -10.79
CA SER A 629 40.43 -49.16 -10.70
C SER A 629 40.91 -48.95 -9.26
N LEU A 630 39.98 -48.86 -8.30
CA LEU A 630 40.27 -48.81 -6.87
C LEU A 630 40.46 -50.24 -6.32
N THR A 631 41.69 -50.60 -5.96
CA THR A 631 41.98 -51.88 -5.28
C THR A 631 42.39 -51.61 -3.84
N LEU A 632 41.79 -52.36 -2.92
CA LEU A 632 42.03 -52.25 -1.48
C LEU A 632 42.82 -53.47 -1.02
N ASP A 633 43.67 -53.30 -0.01
CA ASP A 633 44.35 -54.41 0.64
C ASP A 633 43.41 -55.18 1.58
N ASP A 634 43.75 -56.43 1.87
CA ASP A 634 42.90 -57.35 2.65
C ASP A 634 42.57 -56.79 4.04
N ALA A 635 43.52 -56.11 4.69
CA ALA A 635 43.29 -55.50 6.01
C ALA A 635 42.23 -54.37 5.94
N THR A 636 42.28 -53.53 4.90
CA THR A 636 41.28 -52.48 4.68
C THR A 636 39.91 -53.09 4.35
N LEU A 637 39.84 -54.11 3.50
CA LEU A 637 38.59 -54.81 3.15
C LEU A 637 37.96 -55.50 4.37
N GLN A 638 38.77 -56.16 5.19
CA GLN A 638 38.33 -56.81 6.42
C GLN A 638 37.74 -55.80 7.40
N ARG A 639 38.40 -54.65 7.60
CA ARG A 639 37.91 -53.57 8.46
C ARG A 639 36.65 -52.88 7.94
N LEU A 640 36.47 -52.82 6.61
CA LEU A 640 35.24 -52.33 6.00
C LEU A 640 34.09 -53.35 6.05
N GLY A 641 34.37 -54.62 6.36
CA GLY A 641 33.37 -55.69 6.37
C GLY A 641 32.80 -55.99 4.98
N SER A 642 33.58 -55.79 3.91
CA SER A 642 33.12 -55.97 2.52
C SER A 642 34.12 -56.77 1.70
N ALA A 643 33.62 -57.58 0.77
CA ALA A 643 34.44 -58.36 -0.15
C ALA A 643 35.16 -57.49 -1.20
N SER A 644 34.64 -56.30 -1.51
CA SER A 644 35.28 -55.34 -2.41
C SER A 644 34.71 -53.93 -2.24
N TRP A 645 35.41 -52.92 -2.76
CA TRP A 645 34.88 -51.56 -2.88
C TRP A 645 33.59 -51.50 -3.70
N SER A 646 33.52 -52.28 -4.79
CA SER A 646 32.34 -52.39 -5.65
C SER A 646 31.12 -52.90 -4.91
N ALA A 647 31.29 -53.92 -4.06
CA ALA A 647 30.20 -54.48 -3.26
C ALA A 647 29.68 -53.48 -2.22
N LEU A 648 30.57 -52.65 -1.63
CA LEU A 648 30.20 -51.64 -0.64
C LEU A 648 29.39 -50.49 -1.25
N LEU A 649 29.67 -50.10 -2.50
CA LEU A 649 28.95 -49.03 -3.20
C LEU A 649 27.57 -49.44 -3.73
N GLY A 650 27.32 -50.75 -3.93
CA GLY A 650 26.08 -51.25 -4.54
C GLY A 650 25.93 -50.90 -6.03
N GLU A 651 24.75 -51.09 -6.61
CA GLU A 651 24.47 -50.66 -7.99
C GLU A 651 24.26 -49.14 -8.08
N PHE A 652 24.66 -48.52 -9.20
CA PHE A 652 24.47 -47.09 -9.44
C PHE A 652 23.57 -46.86 -10.66
N ASN A 653 22.29 -46.59 -10.42
CA ASN A 653 21.24 -46.43 -11.46
C ASN A 653 20.65 -45.01 -11.50
N LEU A 654 21.34 -44.01 -10.93
CA LEU A 654 20.89 -42.62 -10.93
C LEU A 654 21.02 -42.02 -12.34
N VAL A 655 19.94 -41.39 -12.84
CA VAL A 655 19.94 -40.72 -14.14
C VAL A 655 20.46 -39.28 -14.02
N ALA A 656 21.08 -38.75 -15.08
CA ALA A 656 21.56 -37.38 -15.12
C ALA A 656 20.41 -36.35 -14.95
N PRO A 657 20.64 -35.24 -14.22
CA PRO A 657 19.62 -34.21 -14.03
C PRO A 657 19.46 -33.31 -15.26
N GLY A 658 18.21 -33.15 -15.70
CA GLY A 658 17.77 -32.27 -16.77
C GLY A 658 16.60 -31.39 -16.35
N LEU A 659 16.29 -30.36 -17.13
CA LEU A 659 15.20 -29.42 -16.81
C LEU A 659 13.82 -30.11 -16.67
N GLY A 660 13.61 -31.23 -17.39
CA GLY A 660 12.36 -31.99 -17.37
C GLY A 660 12.18 -32.95 -16.19
N ASN A 661 13.26 -33.36 -15.50
CA ASN A 661 13.20 -34.32 -14.38
C ASN A 661 13.78 -33.78 -13.07
N ILE A 662 14.21 -32.50 -13.02
CA ILE A 662 14.93 -31.93 -11.87
C ILE A 662 14.17 -32.03 -10.53
N GLY A 663 12.84 -31.91 -10.55
CA GLY A 663 12.02 -32.02 -9.35
C GLY A 663 12.06 -33.42 -8.74
N ASP A 664 11.83 -34.44 -9.57
CA ASP A 664 11.90 -35.84 -9.13
C ASP A 664 13.32 -36.25 -8.75
N TRP A 665 14.32 -35.75 -9.49
CA TRP A 665 15.73 -35.98 -9.19
C TRP A 665 16.14 -35.45 -7.81
N LEU A 666 15.69 -34.24 -7.44
CA LEU A 666 15.95 -33.66 -6.12
C LEU A 666 15.30 -34.46 -4.98
N ASN A 667 14.19 -35.13 -5.22
CA ASN A 667 13.54 -35.96 -4.20
C ASN A 667 14.33 -37.24 -3.89
N VAL A 668 15.12 -37.74 -4.85
CA VAL A 668 15.85 -39.01 -4.71
C VAL A 668 17.36 -38.84 -4.48
N ILE A 669 17.97 -37.70 -4.81
CA ILE A 669 19.44 -37.55 -4.75
C ILE A 669 20.04 -37.88 -3.38
N ASP A 670 19.35 -37.52 -2.28
CA ASP A 670 19.81 -37.80 -0.92
C ASP A 670 19.96 -39.30 -0.64
N SER A 671 19.09 -40.15 -1.20
CA SER A 671 19.18 -41.61 -1.02
C SER A 671 20.35 -42.23 -1.78
N TRP A 672 20.88 -41.55 -2.80
CA TRP A 672 22.03 -41.99 -3.59
C TRP A 672 23.36 -41.42 -3.06
N MET A 673 23.36 -40.14 -2.68
CA MET A 673 24.56 -39.46 -2.21
C MET A 673 24.98 -39.97 -0.82
N ARG A 674 24.05 -40.14 0.13
CA ARG A 674 24.39 -40.50 1.51
C ARG A 674 25.14 -41.85 1.61
N PRO A 675 24.74 -42.93 0.91
CA PRO A 675 25.52 -44.17 0.90
C PRO A 675 26.93 -43.99 0.34
N VAL A 676 27.10 -43.27 -0.77
CA VAL A 676 28.41 -43.03 -1.39
C VAL A 676 29.32 -42.21 -0.48
N ALA A 677 28.82 -41.09 0.06
CA ALA A 677 29.56 -40.26 0.99
C ALA A 677 29.89 -41.01 2.30
N GLY A 678 28.97 -41.87 2.76
CA GLY A 678 29.17 -42.77 3.90
C GLY A 678 30.28 -43.80 3.65
N ALA A 679 30.26 -44.47 2.50
CA ALA A 679 31.28 -45.44 2.09
C ALA A 679 32.67 -44.79 1.96
N LEU A 680 32.75 -43.61 1.34
CA LEU A 680 34.00 -42.83 1.27
C LEU A 680 34.47 -42.40 2.66
N GLY A 681 33.56 -42.00 3.54
CA GLY A 681 33.88 -41.65 4.92
C GLY A 681 34.41 -42.85 5.73
N GLN A 682 33.84 -44.03 5.54
CA GLN A 682 34.34 -45.27 6.13
C GLN A 682 35.71 -45.63 5.56
N LEU A 683 35.88 -45.60 4.23
CA LEU A 683 37.15 -45.85 3.55
C LEU A 683 38.24 -44.91 4.05
N ARG A 684 37.97 -43.60 4.11
CA ARG A 684 38.90 -42.59 4.63
C ARG A 684 39.35 -42.93 6.04
N ARG A 685 38.40 -43.23 6.94
CA ARG A 685 38.70 -43.53 8.34
C ARG A 685 39.49 -44.83 8.50
N THR A 686 39.11 -45.89 7.79
CA THR A 686 39.80 -47.19 7.84
C THR A 686 41.20 -47.14 7.23
N ALA A 687 41.34 -46.49 6.07
CA ALA A 687 42.64 -46.31 5.42
C ALA A 687 43.57 -45.44 6.28
N LEU A 688 43.03 -44.42 6.97
CA LEU A 688 43.81 -43.60 7.90
C LEU A 688 44.31 -44.42 9.10
N ASP A 689 43.48 -45.26 9.71
CA ASP A 689 43.92 -46.12 10.80
C ASP A 689 45.00 -47.12 10.33
N GLN A 690 44.80 -47.72 9.15
CA GLN A 690 45.78 -48.65 8.57
C GLN A 690 47.11 -47.95 8.25
N LEU A 691 47.05 -46.72 7.73
CA LEU A 691 48.22 -45.88 7.49
C LEU A 691 48.96 -45.58 8.79
N LEU A 692 48.26 -45.07 9.82
CA LEU A 692 48.86 -44.72 11.11
C LEU A 692 49.47 -45.92 11.83
N GLU A 693 48.81 -47.07 11.76
CA GLU A 693 49.32 -48.31 12.35
C GLU A 693 50.56 -48.82 11.61
N THR A 694 50.56 -48.71 10.27
CA THR A 694 51.75 -49.00 9.46
C THR A 694 52.90 -48.08 9.85
N GLU A 695 52.65 -46.79 10.04
CA GLU A 695 53.67 -45.84 10.49
C GLU A 695 54.18 -46.13 11.90
N ARG A 696 53.30 -46.53 12.81
CA ARG A 696 53.70 -46.94 14.15
C ARG A 696 54.59 -48.18 14.09
N ARG A 697 54.19 -49.22 13.35
CA ARG A 697 54.99 -50.44 13.17
C ARG A 697 56.35 -50.14 12.55
N LEU A 698 56.40 -49.33 11.49
CA LEU A 698 57.65 -48.89 10.86
C LEU A 698 58.61 -48.21 11.85
N ARG A 699 58.08 -47.42 12.80
CA ARG A 699 58.88 -46.82 13.87
C ARG A 699 59.32 -47.83 14.92
N GLU A 700 58.45 -48.74 15.33
CA GLU A 700 58.75 -49.76 16.35
C GLU A 700 59.80 -50.78 15.86
N THR A 701 59.84 -51.07 14.56
CA THR A 701 60.81 -51.98 13.94
C THR A 701 61.99 -51.26 13.28
N ALA A 702 62.15 -49.95 13.52
CA ALA A 702 63.22 -49.17 12.92
C ALA A 702 64.60 -49.78 13.27
N GLY A 703 65.44 -50.01 12.26
CA GLY A 703 66.75 -50.66 12.44
C GLY A 703 66.72 -52.19 12.50
N ASN A 704 65.54 -52.84 12.41
CA ASN A 704 65.39 -54.30 12.32
C ASN A 704 64.43 -54.68 11.19
N ALA A 705 64.95 -54.72 9.96
CA ALA A 705 64.16 -54.96 8.75
C ALA A 705 63.44 -56.33 8.73
N ASP A 706 63.99 -57.35 9.39
CA ASP A 706 63.38 -58.68 9.47
C ASP A 706 62.16 -58.69 10.40
N ALA A 707 62.11 -57.83 11.43
CA ALA A 707 60.97 -57.71 12.34
C ALA A 707 59.71 -57.11 11.68
N MET A 708 59.87 -56.38 10.56
CA MET A 708 58.73 -55.80 9.83
C MET A 708 58.00 -56.84 8.95
N GLY A 709 58.73 -57.85 8.45
CA GLY A 709 58.22 -58.84 7.50
C GLY A 709 58.03 -58.29 6.08
N ASP A 710 57.43 -59.09 5.19
CA ASP A 710 57.09 -58.68 3.82
C ASP A 710 55.85 -57.77 3.80
N ALA A 711 55.82 -56.81 2.87
CA ALA A 711 54.72 -55.87 2.75
C ALA A 711 53.48 -56.53 2.11
N PRO A 712 52.25 -56.17 2.53
CA PRO A 712 51.03 -56.55 1.82
C PRO A 712 50.96 -55.94 0.42
N ALA A 713 49.99 -56.40 -0.38
CA ALA A 713 49.71 -55.80 -1.69
C ALA A 713 49.31 -54.33 -1.52
N ALA A 714 49.96 -53.43 -2.26
CA ALA A 714 49.69 -52.00 -2.22
C ALA A 714 48.28 -51.68 -2.73
N PRO A 715 47.46 -50.92 -1.98
CA PRO A 715 46.21 -50.43 -2.50
C PRO A 715 46.46 -49.41 -3.62
N ASN A 716 45.55 -49.34 -4.58
CA ASN A 716 45.67 -48.47 -5.73
C ASN A 716 44.41 -47.60 -5.88
N VAL A 717 44.62 -46.36 -6.33
CA VAL A 717 43.56 -45.39 -6.62
C VAL A 717 43.58 -45.02 -8.11
N PRO A 718 42.50 -44.41 -8.66
CA PRO A 718 42.52 -43.87 -10.01
C PRO A 718 43.70 -42.91 -10.23
N LYS A 719 44.33 -42.96 -11.41
CA LYS A 719 45.48 -42.09 -11.77
C LYS A 719 45.16 -40.59 -11.67
N SER A 720 43.91 -40.22 -11.89
CA SER A 720 43.42 -38.85 -11.71
C SER A 720 42.03 -38.88 -11.09
N TYR A 721 41.78 -37.96 -10.18
CA TYR A 721 40.48 -37.71 -9.57
C TYR A 721 40.36 -36.23 -9.16
N SER A 722 39.13 -35.78 -8.95
CA SER A 722 38.79 -34.40 -8.57
C SER A 722 39.23 -34.07 -7.14
N SER A 723 40.47 -33.57 -6.98
CA SER A 723 40.98 -33.14 -5.68
C SER A 723 40.27 -31.87 -5.17
N PHE A 724 40.02 -31.79 -3.86
CA PHE A 724 39.32 -30.69 -3.20
C PHE A 724 40.03 -30.23 -1.93
N THR A 725 40.87 -29.20 -2.05
CA THR A 725 41.67 -28.66 -0.95
C THR A 725 40.89 -27.67 -0.08
N THR A 726 41.40 -27.42 1.13
CA THR A 726 40.85 -26.38 2.01
C THR A 726 40.95 -25.02 1.34
N GLY A 727 39.85 -24.26 1.29
CA GLY A 727 39.75 -22.97 0.59
C GLY A 727 39.17 -23.06 -0.83
N GLN A 728 38.94 -24.26 -1.37
CA GLN A 728 38.25 -24.47 -2.65
C GLN A 728 36.72 -24.61 -2.50
N GLU A 729 36.17 -24.37 -1.31
CA GLU A 729 34.73 -24.47 -1.06
C GLU A 729 33.92 -23.62 -2.04
N ARG A 730 32.84 -24.20 -2.58
CA ARG A 730 32.00 -23.52 -3.57
C ARG A 730 31.37 -22.28 -2.93
N PRO A 731 31.37 -21.13 -3.64
CA PRO A 731 30.79 -19.91 -3.10
C PRO A 731 29.29 -20.08 -2.89
N LEU A 732 28.84 -20.03 -1.64
CA LEU A 732 27.42 -20.06 -1.31
C LEU A 732 26.78 -18.70 -1.59
N GLN A 733 25.57 -18.70 -2.15
CA GLN A 733 24.81 -17.48 -2.30
C GLN A 733 24.35 -17.03 -0.91
N LYS A 734 24.97 -15.95 -0.42
CA LYS A 734 24.73 -15.42 0.95
C LYS A 734 23.54 -14.48 1.06
N LYS A 735 23.12 -13.86 -0.05
CA LYS A 735 22.01 -12.90 -0.11
C LYS A 735 21.10 -13.19 -1.29
N LEU A 736 19.81 -13.06 -1.06
CA LEU A 736 18.81 -13.08 -2.12
C LEU A 736 19.00 -11.84 -3.02
N ASP A 737 18.60 -11.94 -4.29
CA ASP A 737 18.58 -10.76 -5.16
C ASP A 737 17.58 -9.72 -4.63
N TRP A 738 17.71 -8.47 -5.07
CA TRP A 738 16.90 -7.38 -4.53
C TRP A 738 15.39 -7.63 -4.66
N TRP A 739 14.95 -8.23 -5.77
CA TRP A 739 13.54 -8.52 -6.02
C TRP A 739 13.00 -9.65 -5.13
N SER A 740 13.77 -10.71 -4.89
CA SER A 740 13.40 -11.75 -3.92
C SER A 740 13.34 -11.13 -2.54
N ARG A 741 14.32 -10.30 -2.16
CA ARG A 741 14.34 -9.62 -0.87
C ARG A 741 13.13 -8.72 -0.69
N PHE A 742 12.66 -8.06 -1.74
CA PHE A 742 11.38 -7.35 -1.74
C PHE A 742 10.21 -8.31 -1.53
N GLN A 743 10.15 -9.42 -2.27
CA GLN A 743 9.06 -10.40 -2.17
C GLN A 743 8.96 -11.08 -0.80
N VAL A 744 10.08 -11.45 -0.17
CA VAL A 744 10.11 -12.08 1.16
C VAL A 744 10.26 -11.06 2.30
N ALA A 745 10.37 -9.77 1.98
CA ALA A 745 10.71 -8.69 2.92
C ALA A 745 11.96 -9.03 3.76
N ASP A 746 13.05 -9.40 3.09
CA ASP A 746 14.35 -9.74 3.68
C ASP A 746 15.27 -8.51 3.77
N GLY A 747 15.36 -7.96 4.98
CA GLY A 747 16.07 -6.73 5.31
C GLY A 747 15.19 -5.48 5.32
N TRP A 748 15.67 -4.44 6.01
CA TRP A 748 14.89 -3.23 6.27
C TRP A 748 14.47 -2.47 5.00
N GLY A 749 15.39 -2.24 4.05
CA GLY A 749 15.10 -1.49 2.81
C GLY A 749 14.03 -2.15 1.94
N PRO A 750 14.21 -3.41 1.50
CA PRO A 750 13.20 -4.14 0.73
C PRO A 750 11.88 -4.33 1.50
N GLY A 751 11.95 -4.57 2.82
CA GLY A 751 10.76 -4.64 3.69
C GLY A 751 9.98 -3.32 3.75
N ALA A 752 10.66 -2.18 3.88
CA ALA A 752 10.04 -0.85 3.88
C ALA A 752 9.41 -0.54 2.53
N ALA A 753 10.10 -0.81 1.42
CA ALA A 753 9.53 -0.63 0.08
C ALA A 753 8.26 -1.48 -0.12
N ARG A 754 8.29 -2.74 0.32
CA ARG A 754 7.11 -3.63 0.26
C ARG A 754 5.96 -3.10 1.11
N LEU A 755 6.24 -2.58 2.31
CA LEU A 755 5.24 -1.97 3.18
C LEU A 755 4.62 -0.71 2.54
N VAL A 756 5.42 0.14 1.89
CA VAL A 756 4.93 1.33 1.19
C VAL A 756 4.01 0.94 0.03
N VAL A 757 4.40 -0.03 -0.79
CA VAL A 757 3.58 -0.51 -1.91
C VAL A 757 2.28 -1.16 -1.40
N ALA A 758 2.38 -2.07 -0.44
CA ALA A 758 1.22 -2.75 0.13
C ALA A 758 0.30 -1.77 0.88
N GLY A 759 0.86 -0.84 1.64
CA GLY A 759 0.16 0.23 2.32
C GLY A 759 -0.52 1.20 1.35
N GLY A 760 0.10 1.51 0.21
CA GLY A 760 -0.52 2.27 -0.86
C GLY A 760 -1.73 1.56 -1.46
N ILE A 761 -1.61 0.25 -1.72
CA ILE A 761 -2.73 -0.57 -2.23
C ILE A 761 -3.89 -0.60 -1.22
N ILE A 762 -3.62 -0.95 0.04
CA ILE A 762 -4.66 -0.99 1.09
C ILE A 762 -5.23 0.41 1.31
N GLY A 763 -4.40 1.44 1.39
CA GLY A 763 -4.83 2.83 1.54
C GLY A 763 -5.73 3.31 0.40
N SER A 764 -5.42 2.90 -0.84
CA SER A 764 -6.25 3.20 -2.01
C SER A 764 -7.60 2.47 -1.94
N ILE A 765 -7.63 1.22 -1.49
CA ILE A 765 -8.87 0.45 -1.29
C ILE A 765 -9.71 1.02 -0.15
N LEU A 766 -9.09 1.37 0.98
CA LEU A 766 -9.76 2.00 2.11
C LEU A 766 -10.30 3.39 1.71
N GLY A 767 -9.53 4.17 0.95
CA GLY A 767 -9.93 5.48 0.42
C GLY A 767 -11.10 5.38 -0.56
N MET A 768 -11.03 4.48 -1.54
CA MET A 768 -12.15 4.18 -2.46
C MET A 768 -13.36 3.61 -1.72
N GLY A 769 -13.15 2.86 -0.65
CA GLY A 769 -14.23 2.32 0.19
C GLY A 769 -14.88 3.39 1.07
N ALA A 770 -14.16 4.43 1.49
CA ALA A 770 -14.69 5.50 2.34
C ALA A 770 -15.70 6.41 1.62
N THR A 771 -15.61 6.52 0.28
CA THR A 771 -16.54 7.30 -0.54
C THR A 771 -17.83 6.54 -0.89
N VAL A 772 -17.88 5.22 -0.66
CA VAL A 772 -19.08 4.42 -0.88
C VAL A 772 -19.96 4.47 0.37
N GLY A 773 -20.95 5.36 0.35
CA GLY A 773 -21.93 5.58 1.42
C GLY A 773 -22.46 7.02 1.56
N THR A 774 -21.95 7.97 0.77
CA THR A 774 -22.39 9.37 0.74
C THR A 774 -22.78 9.78 -0.67
N ALA A 775 -23.83 10.59 -0.83
CA ALA A 775 -24.15 11.26 -2.09
C ALA A 775 -23.56 12.68 -2.11
N THR A 776 -23.35 13.24 -3.29
CA THR A 776 -22.91 14.64 -3.44
C THR A 776 -24.12 15.52 -3.75
N LEU A 777 -24.40 16.50 -2.88
CA LEU A 777 -25.41 17.52 -3.12
C LEU A 777 -24.75 18.82 -3.59
N TRP A 778 -25.13 19.28 -4.78
CA TRP A 778 -24.80 20.58 -5.35
C TRP A 778 -25.92 21.57 -5.07
N VAL A 779 -25.65 22.66 -4.37
CA VAL A 779 -26.62 23.73 -4.14
C VAL A 779 -26.30 24.88 -5.07
N HIS A 780 -27.25 25.25 -5.92
CA HIS A 780 -27.10 26.29 -6.95
C HIS A 780 -28.03 27.46 -6.69
N ASN A 781 -27.48 28.68 -6.70
CA ASN A 781 -28.23 29.92 -6.59
C ASN A 781 -28.39 30.58 -7.97
N GLY A 782 -29.54 30.40 -8.60
CA GLY A 782 -29.87 31.04 -9.88
C GLY A 782 -30.32 32.50 -9.78
N LEU A 783 -30.64 33.01 -8.59
CA LEU A 783 -31.17 34.37 -8.41
C LEU A 783 -30.06 35.43 -8.51
N ASP A 784 -30.41 36.65 -8.96
CA ASP A 784 -29.50 37.81 -8.98
C ASP A 784 -29.39 38.47 -7.60
N ARG A 785 -29.21 37.66 -6.56
CA ARG A 785 -28.96 38.11 -5.18
C ARG A 785 -28.23 37.06 -4.37
N LYS A 786 -27.68 37.49 -3.23
CA LYS A 786 -27.14 36.57 -2.22
C LYS A 786 -28.28 35.83 -1.50
N VAL A 787 -28.10 34.52 -1.31
CA VAL A 787 -29.07 33.64 -0.64
C VAL A 787 -28.38 32.83 0.45
N VAL A 788 -29.06 32.62 1.58
CA VAL A 788 -28.65 31.69 2.63
C VAL A 788 -29.46 30.40 2.49
N SER A 789 -28.79 29.32 2.08
CA SER A 789 -29.40 27.99 1.94
C SER A 789 -29.13 27.14 3.17
N GLN A 790 -30.15 26.43 3.64
CA GLN A 790 -30.11 25.45 4.71
C GLN A 790 -30.09 24.04 4.12
N VAL A 791 -29.13 23.23 4.57
CA VAL A 791 -28.99 21.81 4.23
C VAL A 791 -28.82 21.02 5.52
N GLY A 792 -29.90 20.42 6.01
CA GLY A 792 -29.96 19.79 7.33
C GLY A 792 -29.68 20.80 8.45
N SER A 793 -28.60 20.58 9.20
CA SER A 793 -28.13 21.50 10.25
C SER A 793 -27.13 22.56 9.76
N LYS A 794 -26.69 22.48 8.50
CA LYS A 794 -25.69 23.40 7.94
C LYS A 794 -26.37 24.53 7.18
N THR A 795 -25.75 25.70 7.22
CA THR A 795 -26.16 26.86 6.41
C THR A 795 -25.00 27.31 5.55
N ILE A 796 -25.26 27.58 4.26
CA ILE A 796 -24.30 28.12 3.31
C ILE A 796 -24.83 29.42 2.71
N THR A 797 -23.95 30.37 2.44
CA THR A 797 -24.30 31.63 1.79
C THR A 797 -23.73 31.63 0.38
N LEU A 798 -24.61 31.73 -0.62
CA LEU A 798 -24.27 31.69 -2.04
C LEU A 798 -24.41 33.07 -2.66
N ALA A 799 -23.41 33.49 -3.44
CA ALA A 799 -23.49 34.66 -4.30
C ALA A 799 -24.41 34.40 -5.52
N PRO A 800 -24.84 35.44 -6.27
CA PRO A 800 -25.56 35.25 -7.52
C PRO A 800 -24.81 34.30 -8.48
N GLY A 801 -25.50 33.27 -8.99
CA GLY A 801 -24.93 32.27 -9.90
C GLY A 801 -23.95 31.28 -9.25
N ALA A 802 -23.68 31.39 -7.95
CA ALA A 802 -22.72 30.53 -7.27
C ALA A 802 -23.29 29.14 -7.00
N THR A 803 -22.41 28.14 -7.08
CA THR A 803 -22.71 26.75 -6.76
C THR A 803 -21.73 26.24 -5.72
N GLN A 804 -22.22 25.46 -4.75
CA GLN A 804 -21.37 24.78 -3.77
C GLN A 804 -21.80 23.32 -3.61
N SER A 805 -20.84 22.39 -3.53
CA SER A 805 -21.09 20.97 -3.27
C SER A 805 -20.80 20.57 -1.82
N MET A 806 -21.50 19.56 -1.33
CA MET A 806 -21.24 18.92 -0.05
C MET A 806 -21.68 17.46 -0.04
N GLY A 807 -21.03 16.63 0.80
CA GLY A 807 -21.46 15.25 1.03
C GLY A 807 -22.68 15.18 1.96
N VAL A 808 -23.65 14.33 1.61
CA VAL A 808 -24.87 14.08 2.40
C VAL A 808 -25.06 12.57 2.66
N ASP A 809 -25.66 12.25 3.80
CA ASP A 809 -25.99 10.88 4.20
C ASP A 809 -27.12 10.32 3.32
N LEU A 810 -27.02 9.03 2.96
CA LEU A 810 -28.08 8.30 2.26
C LEU A 810 -29.20 7.87 3.23
N ASP A 811 -30.41 7.70 2.71
CA ASP A 811 -31.60 7.15 3.40
C ASP A 811 -32.04 7.92 4.66
N LYS A 812 -31.64 9.19 4.82
CA LYS A 812 -32.13 10.09 5.87
C LYS A 812 -32.85 11.29 5.25
N PRO A 813 -34.02 11.70 5.79
CA PRO A 813 -34.69 12.90 5.32
C PRO A 813 -33.80 14.12 5.56
N LEU A 814 -33.56 14.87 4.48
CA LEU A 814 -32.73 16.06 4.46
C LEU A 814 -33.63 17.29 4.32
N ARG A 815 -33.69 18.10 5.37
CA ARG A 815 -34.40 19.38 5.33
C ARG A 815 -33.62 20.41 4.54
N LEU A 816 -34.24 20.91 3.48
CA LEU A 816 -33.71 21.90 2.55
C LEU A 816 -34.51 23.19 2.65
N GLY A 817 -33.86 24.32 2.38
CA GLY A 817 -34.56 25.59 2.26
C GLY A 817 -33.62 26.73 1.92
N ALA A 818 -34.20 27.84 1.50
CA ALA A 818 -33.49 29.05 1.16
C ALA A 818 -34.19 30.27 1.76
N ARG A 819 -33.39 31.24 2.17
CA ARG A 819 -33.86 32.54 2.67
C ARG A 819 -32.96 33.66 2.16
N THR A 820 -33.52 34.86 2.05
CA THR A 820 -32.72 36.06 1.76
C THR A 820 -31.76 36.37 2.91
N VAL A 821 -30.76 37.21 2.67
CA VAL A 821 -29.82 37.66 3.73
C VAL A 821 -30.56 38.43 4.84
N GLU A 822 -31.66 39.08 4.48
CA GLU A 822 -32.54 39.83 5.37
C GLU A 822 -33.49 38.92 6.17
N GLY A 823 -33.47 37.60 5.94
CA GLY A 823 -34.21 36.60 6.71
C GLY A 823 -35.57 36.20 6.13
N GLN A 824 -35.95 36.68 4.95
CA GLN A 824 -37.21 36.30 4.31
C GLN A 824 -37.12 34.89 3.71
N GLN A 825 -38.09 34.04 4.01
CA GLN A 825 -38.10 32.66 3.52
C GLN A 825 -38.48 32.62 2.03
N ILE A 826 -37.58 32.07 1.20
CA ILE A 826 -37.80 31.83 -0.23
C ILE A 826 -38.55 30.52 -0.40
N GLU A 827 -38.05 29.43 0.20
CA GLU A 827 -38.66 28.10 0.16
C GLU A 827 -38.14 27.20 1.29
N SER A 828 -38.87 26.13 1.62
CA SER A 828 -38.41 25.05 2.50
C SER A 828 -39.16 23.75 2.19
N PHE A 829 -38.44 22.62 2.17
CA PHE A 829 -38.97 21.29 1.87
C PHE A 829 -38.02 20.18 2.39
N GLU A 830 -38.41 18.92 2.29
CA GLU A 830 -37.58 17.77 2.67
C GLU A 830 -37.43 16.81 1.49
N GLU A 831 -36.23 16.26 1.29
CA GLU A 831 -35.94 15.25 0.27
C GLU A 831 -35.05 14.16 0.87
N THR A 832 -35.07 12.94 0.29
CA THR A 832 -34.24 11.82 0.75
C THR A 832 -33.34 11.33 -0.38
N PRO A 833 -32.00 11.49 -0.27
CA PRO A 833 -31.06 10.91 -1.22
C PRO A 833 -31.09 9.37 -1.14
N ASP A 834 -31.42 8.71 -2.25
CA ASP A 834 -31.72 7.28 -2.37
C ASP A 834 -30.74 6.49 -3.27
N VAL A 835 -29.83 7.17 -3.97
CA VAL A 835 -28.86 6.56 -4.91
C VAL A 835 -27.44 6.64 -4.36
N ILE A 836 -26.81 5.48 -4.18
CA ILE A 836 -25.40 5.35 -3.76
C ILE A 836 -24.47 5.95 -4.83
N SER A 837 -23.61 6.88 -4.42
CA SER A 837 -22.76 7.68 -5.32
C SER A 837 -23.52 8.57 -6.31
N GLY A 838 -24.81 8.85 -6.05
CA GLY A 838 -25.62 9.78 -6.84
C GLY A 838 -25.17 11.24 -6.66
N GLN A 839 -25.28 12.02 -7.74
CA GLN A 839 -25.14 13.47 -7.67
C GLN A 839 -26.54 14.10 -7.70
N TYR A 840 -26.83 14.94 -6.71
CA TYR A 840 -28.10 15.66 -6.58
C TYR A 840 -27.87 17.15 -6.68
N ILE A 841 -28.85 17.87 -7.21
CA ILE A 841 -28.81 19.33 -7.35
C ILE A 841 -30.03 19.92 -6.66
N TYR A 842 -29.78 20.84 -5.75
CA TYR A 842 -30.77 21.75 -5.20
C TYR A 842 -30.70 23.08 -5.98
N ASN A 843 -31.66 23.28 -6.89
CA ASN A 843 -31.81 24.49 -7.70
C ASN A 843 -32.76 25.48 -7.00
N ILE A 844 -32.20 26.47 -6.31
CA ILE A 844 -32.94 27.38 -5.43
C ILE A 844 -34.02 28.13 -6.22
N ALA A 845 -35.26 28.07 -5.73
CA ALA A 845 -36.46 28.70 -6.31
C ALA A 845 -36.74 28.31 -7.78
N GLN A 846 -36.07 27.28 -8.31
CA GLN A 846 -36.05 26.97 -9.74
C GLN A 846 -35.64 28.19 -10.60
N ALA A 847 -34.76 29.02 -10.05
CA ALA A 847 -34.39 30.30 -10.64
C ALA A 847 -33.50 30.17 -11.90
N SER A 848 -32.85 29.03 -12.13
CA SER A 848 -32.10 28.78 -13.37
C SER A 848 -32.65 27.55 -14.10
N PRO A 849 -32.80 27.59 -15.45
CA PRO A 849 -32.92 26.36 -16.22
C PRO A 849 -31.61 25.58 -16.12
N LEU A 850 -31.72 24.24 -16.18
CA LEU A 850 -30.59 23.33 -16.20
C LEU A 850 -30.58 22.61 -17.55
N VAL A 851 -29.42 22.59 -18.22
CA VAL A 851 -29.27 21.95 -19.53
C VAL A 851 -28.14 20.93 -19.51
N GLU A 852 -28.40 19.76 -20.07
CA GLU A 852 -27.42 18.69 -20.24
C GLU A 852 -26.91 18.67 -21.68
N TRP A 853 -25.60 18.59 -21.85
CA TRP A 853 -24.93 18.48 -23.15
C TRP A 853 -23.69 17.60 -23.03
N SER A 854 -23.01 17.33 -24.15
CA SER A 854 -21.70 16.66 -24.10
C SER A 854 -20.63 17.42 -24.87
N ALA A 855 -19.48 17.61 -24.24
CA ALA A 855 -18.28 18.16 -24.86
C ALA A 855 -17.58 17.07 -25.67
N GLY A 856 -17.40 17.30 -26.97
CA GLY A 856 -16.66 16.41 -27.87
C GLY A 856 -15.19 16.79 -27.97
N TYR A 857 -14.31 15.79 -27.99
CA TYR A 857 -12.88 15.96 -28.09
C TYR A 857 -12.31 15.09 -29.21
N GLY A 858 -11.32 15.61 -29.93
CA GLY A 858 -10.67 14.90 -31.03
C GLY A 858 -11.64 14.66 -32.19
N ASN A 859 -11.79 13.40 -32.62
CA ASN A 859 -12.67 13.01 -33.72
C ASN A 859 -14.13 12.72 -33.31
N GLN A 860 -14.50 12.92 -32.04
CA GLN A 860 -15.87 12.70 -31.55
C GLN A 860 -16.61 14.02 -31.41
N ASN A 861 -17.80 14.09 -31.98
CA ASN A 861 -18.68 15.26 -31.85
C ASN A 861 -19.49 15.17 -30.54
N GLY A 862 -19.65 16.31 -29.88
CA GLY A 862 -20.52 16.46 -28.72
C GLY A 862 -22.01 16.50 -29.08
N SER A 863 -22.86 16.46 -28.06
CA SER A 863 -24.31 16.61 -28.17
C SER A 863 -24.72 18.03 -27.78
N PRO A 864 -25.73 18.62 -28.46
CA PRO A 864 -26.22 19.96 -28.11
C PRO A 864 -26.88 19.98 -26.72
N PRO A 865 -27.01 21.17 -26.09
CA PRO A 865 -27.76 21.34 -24.84
C PRO A 865 -29.23 20.99 -24.97
N HIS A 866 -29.73 20.22 -24.00
CA HIS A 866 -31.13 19.85 -23.83
C HIS A 866 -31.59 20.14 -22.40
N GLU A 867 -32.80 20.68 -22.26
CA GLU A 867 -33.34 21.04 -20.94
C GLU A 867 -33.61 19.81 -20.06
N VAL A 868 -33.06 19.81 -18.85
CA VAL A 868 -33.40 18.86 -17.78
C VAL A 868 -34.66 19.34 -17.07
N ALA A 869 -35.61 18.43 -16.82
CA ALA A 869 -36.90 18.77 -16.24
C ALA A 869 -36.77 19.66 -14.99
N GLY A 870 -37.26 20.90 -15.11
CA GLY A 870 -37.14 21.96 -14.12
C GLY A 870 -37.86 21.63 -12.81
N SER A 871 -37.13 21.03 -11.89
CA SER A 871 -37.56 20.81 -10.51
C SER A 871 -36.51 21.37 -9.57
N ARG A 872 -36.94 21.69 -8.34
CA ARG A 872 -36.06 22.18 -7.27
C ARG A 872 -35.01 21.13 -6.84
N TRP A 873 -35.24 19.85 -7.13
CA TRP A 873 -34.38 18.73 -6.76
C TRP A 873 -34.17 17.79 -7.95
N VAL A 874 -32.93 17.71 -8.44
CA VAL A 874 -32.59 16.96 -9.65
C VAL A 874 -31.50 15.93 -9.36
N SER A 875 -31.74 14.67 -9.71
CA SER A 875 -30.70 13.63 -9.72
C SER A 875 -29.99 13.61 -11.08
N THR A 876 -28.66 13.53 -11.09
CA THR A 876 -27.86 13.48 -12.32
C THR A 876 -26.71 12.49 -12.21
N SER A 877 -26.25 12.02 -13.37
CA SER A 877 -25.11 11.11 -13.53
C SER A 877 -24.02 11.67 -14.46
N VAL A 878 -24.03 12.99 -14.73
CA VAL A 878 -23.06 13.61 -15.65
C VAL A 878 -21.65 13.70 -15.05
N ASP A 879 -20.64 13.80 -15.93
CA ASP A 879 -19.23 13.89 -15.55
C ASP A 879 -18.90 15.24 -14.88
N HIS A 880 -19.50 16.34 -15.36
CA HIS A 880 -19.28 17.70 -14.87
C HIS A 880 -20.60 18.38 -14.50
N VAL A 881 -20.83 18.60 -13.21
CA VAL A 881 -22.04 19.27 -12.70
C VAL A 881 -21.74 20.73 -12.40
N LEU A 882 -22.41 21.64 -13.11
CA LEU A 882 -22.33 23.09 -12.91
C LEU A 882 -20.89 23.64 -12.95
N SER A 883 -20.04 23.01 -13.77
CA SER A 883 -18.65 23.35 -13.97
C SER A 883 -18.25 23.19 -15.43
N GLU A 884 -17.32 24.01 -15.91
CA GLU A 884 -16.74 23.88 -17.24
C GLU A 884 -16.04 22.52 -17.42
N PRO A 885 -16.24 21.83 -18.55
CA PRO A 885 -15.47 20.63 -18.88
C PRO A 885 -14.01 21.01 -19.19
N PRO A 886 -13.05 20.06 -19.09
CA PRO A 886 -11.64 20.34 -19.32
C PRO A 886 -11.39 20.79 -20.77
N ALA A 887 -10.41 21.66 -21.00
CA ALA A 887 -10.08 22.13 -22.36
C ALA A 887 -9.51 21.03 -23.27
N ASN A 888 -8.93 19.98 -22.70
CA ASN A 888 -8.44 18.80 -23.43
C ASN A 888 -8.59 17.52 -22.60
N ILE A 889 -8.58 16.36 -23.27
CA ILE A 889 -8.59 15.04 -22.64
C ILE A 889 -7.52 14.14 -23.27
N GLN A 890 -6.98 13.19 -22.50
CA GLN A 890 -6.14 12.11 -23.03
C GLN A 890 -6.97 10.83 -23.17
N THR A 891 -7.03 10.28 -24.38
CA THR A 891 -7.77 9.06 -24.71
C THR A 891 -6.90 8.11 -25.52
N LYS A 892 -7.15 6.79 -25.40
CA LYS A 892 -6.43 5.77 -26.18
C LYS A 892 -6.93 5.66 -27.63
N GLY A 893 -8.17 6.06 -27.89
CA GLY A 893 -8.71 6.30 -29.22
C GLY A 893 -8.63 7.80 -29.55
N GLY A 894 -8.64 8.17 -30.83
CA GLY A 894 -8.44 9.56 -31.32
C GLY A 894 -9.49 10.61 -30.92
N GLY A 895 -10.30 10.37 -29.89
CA GLY A 895 -11.30 11.29 -29.35
C GLY A 895 -12.12 10.69 -28.19
N GLY A 896 -13.02 11.48 -27.62
CA GLY A 896 -13.95 11.09 -26.57
C GLY A 896 -14.98 12.19 -26.24
N THR A 897 -15.98 11.88 -25.42
CA THR A 897 -16.98 12.85 -24.96
C THR A 897 -16.99 12.97 -23.44
N ARG A 898 -17.44 14.12 -22.91
CA ARG A 898 -17.74 14.34 -21.48
C ARG A 898 -19.13 14.93 -21.35
N SER A 899 -19.96 14.34 -20.51
CA SER A 899 -21.30 14.84 -20.20
C SER A 899 -21.22 16.01 -19.20
N VAL A 900 -21.98 17.07 -19.46
CA VAL A 900 -21.94 18.32 -18.72
C VAL A 900 -23.35 18.78 -18.42
N LEU A 901 -23.60 19.16 -17.17
CA LEU A 901 -24.81 19.87 -16.78
C LEU A 901 -24.45 21.33 -16.49
N SER A 902 -25.07 22.24 -17.22
CA SER A 902 -24.85 23.68 -17.10
C SER A 902 -26.11 24.40 -16.60
N ALA A 903 -25.90 25.54 -15.94
CA ALA A 903 -26.95 26.48 -15.55
C ALA A 903 -26.78 27.79 -16.32
N ALA A 904 -27.85 28.56 -16.42
CA ALA A 904 -27.81 29.89 -17.03
C ALA A 904 -27.10 30.90 -16.12
N GLN A 905 -26.70 32.03 -16.70
CA GLN A 905 -26.11 33.13 -15.93
C GLN A 905 -27.19 33.86 -15.12
N ALA A 906 -27.06 33.87 -13.80
CA ALA A 906 -28.07 34.43 -12.88
C ALA A 906 -28.50 35.88 -13.18
N ASN A 907 -27.59 36.72 -13.68
CA ASN A 907 -27.85 38.13 -13.95
C ASN A 907 -28.32 38.43 -15.39
N SER A 908 -28.53 37.41 -16.23
CA SER A 908 -28.93 37.55 -17.62
C SER A 908 -30.28 36.91 -17.87
N TRP A 909 -31.30 37.74 -18.13
CA TRP A 909 -32.61 37.23 -18.51
C TRP A 909 -32.62 36.52 -19.86
N ARG A 910 -31.76 36.95 -20.79
CA ARG A 910 -31.65 36.31 -22.11
C ARG A 910 -30.98 34.95 -22.05
N SER A 911 -29.91 34.79 -21.27
CA SER A 911 -29.29 33.49 -21.03
C SER A 911 -30.29 32.51 -20.43
N ASN A 912 -31.06 32.96 -19.44
CA ASN A 912 -32.06 32.14 -18.77
C ASN A 912 -33.20 31.74 -19.73
N LEU A 913 -33.87 32.70 -20.37
CA LEU A 913 -34.98 32.38 -21.28
C LEU A 913 -34.54 31.73 -22.59
N GLY A 914 -33.26 31.86 -22.96
CA GLY A 914 -32.67 31.15 -24.10
C GLY A 914 -32.38 29.68 -23.82
N MET A 915 -32.10 29.32 -22.57
CA MET A 915 -31.88 27.92 -22.15
C MET A 915 -33.17 27.20 -21.72
N ALA A 916 -34.25 27.93 -21.46
CA ALA A 916 -35.55 27.36 -21.12
C ALA A 916 -36.37 27.02 -22.38
N GLU A 917 -36.40 25.73 -22.73
CA GLU A 917 -37.15 25.16 -23.86
C GLU A 917 -38.65 25.05 -23.55
N LYS A 918 -39.02 24.73 -22.31
CA LYS A 918 -40.41 24.50 -21.88
C LYS A 918 -41.03 25.75 -21.28
N ASP A 919 -42.29 26.02 -21.63
CA ASP A 919 -43.07 27.15 -21.08
C ASP A 919 -43.20 27.10 -19.55
N SER A 920 -43.27 25.90 -18.96
CA SER A 920 -43.31 25.73 -17.50
C SER A 920 -42.04 26.23 -16.82
N THR A 921 -40.88 25.94 -17.41
CA THR A 921 -39.57 26.34 -16.91
C THR A 921 -39.38 27.84 -17.10
N ARG A 922 -39.75 28.37 -18.27
CA ARG A 922 -39.78 29.82 -18.53
C ARG A 922 -40.61 30.56 -17.49
N LYS A 923 -41.84 30.08 -17.22
CA LYS A 923 -42.73 30.68 -16.21
C LYS A 923 -42.10 30.65 -14.81
N ALA A 924 -41.54 29.52 -14.39
CA ALA A 924 -40.93 29.38 -13.06
C ALA A 924 -39.75 30.34 -12.86
N VAL A 925 -38.84 30.41 -13.84
CA VAL A 925 -37.68 31.30 -13.83
C VAL A 925 -38.10 32.77 -13.81
N VAL A 926 -39.05 33.17 -14.66
CA VAL A 926 -39.58 34.55 -14.70
C VAL A 926 -40.16 34.95 -13.34
N LEU A 927 -41.01 34.09 -12.74
CA LEU A 927 -41.62 34.40 -11.44
C LEU A 927 -40.58 34.44 -10.31
N ALA A 928 -39.60 33.53 -10.31
CA ALA A 928 -38.54 33.49 -9.31
C ALA A 928 -37.72 34.80 -9.31
N HIS A 929 -37.23 35.21 -10.49
CA HIS A 929 -36.46 36.44 -10.63
C HIS A 929 -37.31 37.68 -10.39
N ALA A 930 -38.50 37.77 -10.99
CA ALA A 930 -39.40 38.91 -10.81
C ALA A 930 -39.77 39.11 -9.33
N GLN A 931 -39.98 38.05 -8.57
CA GLN A 931 -40.31 38.17 -7.14
C GLN A 931 -39.09 38.43 -6.26
N TRP A 932 -37.99 37.71 -6.49
CA TRP A 932 -36.91 37.63 -5.51
C TRP A 932 -35.67 38.45 -5.85
N ASP A 933 -35.39 38.81 -7.10
CA ASP A 933 -34.21 39.62 -7.43
C ASP A 933 -34.26 40.99 -6.75
N THR A 934 -33.10 41.55 -6.44
CA THR A 934 -32.99 42.84 -5.73
C THR A 934 -33.41 44.01 -6.63
N ALA A 935 -33.73 45.16 -6.02
CA ALA A 935 -34.11 46.38 -6.74
C ALA A 935 -33.00 46.92 -7.67
N ASP A 936 -31.75 46.53 -7.39
CA ASP A 936 -30.54 46.85 -8.15
C ASP A 936 -30.07 45.69 -9.05
N SER A 937 -30.91 44.69 -9.32
CA SER A 937 -30.61 43.70 -10.36
C SER A 937 -30.63 44.37 -11.74
N VAL A 938 -29.65 44.01 -12.59
CA VAL A 938 -29.51 44.57 -13.94
C VAL A 938 -30.69 44.18 -14.83
N SER A 939 -31.20 42.97 -14.66
CA SER A 939 -32.28 42.40 -15.47
C SER A 939 -33.66 42.58 -14.84
N LEU A 940 -33.79 43.26 -13.69
CA LEU A 940 -35.07 43.37 -12.97
C LEU A 940 -36.20 43.92 -13.83
N ARG A 941 -35.95 44.99 -14.57
CA ARG A 941 -36.95 45.59 -15.45
C ARG A 941 -37.46 44.57 -16.46
N ASP A 942 -36.53 43.84 -17.09
CA ASP A 942 -36.86 42.82 -18.08
C ASP A 942 -37.65 41.68 -17.45
N TRP A 943 -37.28 41.22 -16.25
CA TRP A 943 -38.04 40.21 -15.53
C TRP A 943 -39.47 40.63 -15.20
N LEU A 944 -39.66 41.86 -14.76
CA LEU A 944 -40.99 42.41 -14.50
C LEU A 944 -41.80 42.57 -15.80
N MET A 945 -41.16 42.96 -16.91
CA MET A 945 -41.82 42.99 -18.22
C MET A 945 -42.20 41.59 -18.71
N GLN A 946 -41.34 40.57 -18.53
CA GLN A 946 -41.69 39.19 -18.90
C GLN A 946 -42.80 38.63 -18.00
N ALA A 947 -42.86 39.06 -16.73
CA ALA A 947 -43.89 38.67 -15.81
C ALA A 947 -45.25 39.34 -16.08
N SER A 948 -45.31 40.46 -16.82
CA SER A 948 -46.56 41.23 -16.98
C SER A 948 -47.68 40.47 -17.68
N ASP A 949 -47.32 39.50 -18.51
CA ASP A 949 -48.28 38.66 -19.24
C ASP A 949 -48.78 37.48 -18.38
N LEU A 950 -48.28 37.33 -17.16
CA LEU A 950 -48.64 36.25 -16.24
C LEU A 950 -49.74 36.68 -15.26
N PRO A 951 -50.72 35.81 -14.95
CA PRO A 951 -51.77 36.08 -13.96
C PRO A 951 -51.22 36.43 -12.57
N GLU A 952 -50.04 35.94 -12.21
CA GLU A 952 -49.39 36.16 -10.91
C GLU A 952 -48.77 37.56 -10.77
N TYR A 953 -48.66 38.34 -11.84
CA TYR A 953 -47.96 39.62 -11.87
C TYR A 953 -48.36 40.61 -10.75
N PRO A 954 -49.66 40.85 -10.46
CA PRO A 954 -50.04 41.77 -9.38
C PRO A 954 -49.53 41.32 -8.01
N THR A 955 -49.56 40.00 -7.75
CA THR A 955 -49.05 39.40 -6.51
C THR A 955 -47.53 39.54 -6.42
N VAL A 956 -46.82 39.41 -7.55
CA VAL A 956 -45.37 39.63 -7.60
C VAL A 956 -45.03 41.06 -7.20
N LEU A 957 -45.68 42.07 -7.80
CA LEU A 957 -45.43 43.49 -7.46
C LEU A 957 -45.74 43.78 -6.00
N GLN A 958 -46.85 43.24 -5.48
CA GLN A 958 -47.21 43.39 -4.07
C GLN A 958 -46.14 42.82 -3.14
N ARG A 959 -45.72 41.56 -3.35
CA ARG A 959 -44.70 40.91 -2.51
C ARG A 959 -43.36 41.63 -2.57
N ARG A 960 -42.97 42.15 -3.74
CA ARG A 960 -41.76 42.97 -3.86
C ARG A 960 -41.82 44.21 -2.98
N LEU A 961 -42.95 44.92 -2.96
CA LEU A 961 -43.12 46.13 -2.16
C LEU A 961 -43.32 45.85 -0.67
N GLU A 962 -43.88 44.70 -0.31
CA GLU A 962 -43.87 44.20 1.07
C GLU A 962 -42.44 43.95 1.56
N ASN A 963 -41.59 43.40 0.69
CA ASN A 963 -40.19 43.10 1.00
C ASN A 963 -39.28 44.35 0.96
N ASN A 964 -39.51 45.26 0.02
CA ASN A 964 -38.79 46.51 -0.16
C ASN A 964 -39.75 47.64 -0.58
N PRO A 965 -40.31 48.39 0.39
CA PRO A 965 -41.28 49.45 0.11
C PRO A 965 -40.75 50.60 -0.76
N LEU A 966 -39.42 50.74 -0.88
CA LEU A 966 -38.75 51.81 -1.63
C LEU A 966 -38.19 51.33 -2.99
N ASP A 967 -38.60 50.16 -3.49
CA ASP A 967 -38.20 49.66 -4.80
C ASP A 967 -38.74 50.60 -5.92
N VAL A 968 -37.87 51.50 -6.37
CA VAL A 968 -38.22 52.56 -7.33
C VAL A 968 -38.71 52.01 -8.65
N MET A 969 -38.12 50.91 -9.14
CA MET A 969 -38.51 50.27 -10.40
C MET A 969 -39.92 49.70 -10.28
N THR A 970 -40.21 48.99 -9.19
CA THR A 970 -41.52 48.38 -8.95
C THR A 970 -42.60 49.46 -8.75
N LEU A 971 -42.33 50.49 -7.94
CA LEU A 971 -43.24 51.62 -7.75
C LEU A 971 -43.52 52.37 -9.05
N ARG A 972 -42.49 52.57 -9.89
CA ARG A 972 -42.63 53.19 -11.22
C ARG A 972 -43.51 52.33 -12.13
N ILE A 973 -43.29 51.02 -12.15
CA ILE A 973 -44.07 50.09 -12.96
C ILE A 973 -45.54 50.11 -12.53
N GLU A 974 -45.85 50.13 -11.22
CA GLU A 974 -47.23 50.30 -10.77
C GLU A 974 -47.89 51.58 -11.30
N GLN A 975 -47.14 52.68 -11.43
CA GLN A 975 -47.66 53.91 -12.05
C GLN A 975 -47.89 53.76 -13.55
N ASP A 976 -47.08 52.95 -14.24
CA ASP A 976 -47.13 52.77 -15.69
C ASP A 976 -48.25 51.80 -16.12
N VAL A 977 -48.47 50.72 -15.36
CA VAL A 977 -49.43 49.67 -15.74
C VAL A 977 -50.82 49.83 -15.12
N ALA A 978 -50.99 50.72 -14.14
CA ALA A 978 -52.27 50.88 -13.48
C ALA A 978 -53.36 51.41 -14.42
N PRO A 979 -54.54 50.78 -14.47
CA PRO A 979 -55.67 51.28 -15.25
C PRO A 979 -56.06 52.72 -14.90
N ASN A 980 -55.87 53.11 -13.64
CA ASN A 980 -55.99 54.48 -13.18
C ASN A 980 -54.76 54.89 -12.37
N ARG A 981 -53.82 55.56 -13.05
CA ARG A 981 -52.57 56.07 -12.46
C ARG A 981 -52.80 56.97 -11.24
N GLN A 982 -53.86 57.78 -11.22
CA GLN A 982 -54.14 58.69 -10.10
C GLN A 982 -54.42 57.94 -8.80
N VAL A 983 -55.03 56.75 -8.87
CA VAL A 983 -55.29 55.90 -7.69
C VAL A 983 -53.97 55.41 -7.08
N VAL A 984 -53.07 54.90 -7.92
CA VAL A 984 -51.74 54.45 -7.48
C VAL A 984 -50.92 55.61 -6.93
N CYS A 985 -50.93 56.75 -7.61
CA CYS A 985 -50.25 57.96 -7.17
C CYS A 985 -50.77 58.47 -5.82
N LYS A 986 -52.09 58.44 -5.59
CA LYS A 986 -52.68 58.81 -4.29
C LYS A 986 -52.24 57.85 -3.18
N ARG A 987 -52.18 56.55 -3.46
CA ARG A 987 -51.69 55.53 -2.52
C ARG A 987 -50.20 55.74 -2.19
N GLN A 988 -49.38 56.05 -3.20
CA GLN A 988 -47.94 56.26 -3.04
C GLN A 988 -47.59 57.65 -2.45
N ALA A 989 -48.50 58.63 -2.47
CA ALA A 989 -48.25 59.99 -1.97
C ALA A 989 -47.75 60.02 -0.52
N THR A 990 -48.31 59.20 0.36
CA THR A 990 -47.87 59.09 1.77
C THR A 990 -46.42 58.62 1.87
N LEU A 991 -46.05 57.60 1.07
CA LEU A 991 -44.69 57.07 1.02
C LEU A 991 -43.70 58.14 0.54
N PHE A 992 -44.08 58.89 -0.50
CA PHE A 992 -43.23 59.96 -1.05
C PHE A 992 -43.06 61.11 -0.05
N ALA A 993 -44.12 61.49 0.68
CA ALA A 993 -44.04 62.53 1.70
C ALA A 993 -43.13 62.12 2.88
N GLN A 994 -43.23 60.86 3.34
CA GLN A 994 -42.36 60.33 4.40
C GLN A 994 -40.88 60.26 3.98
N ASN A 995 -40.61 60.19 2.68
CA ASN A 995 -39.27 60.08 2.11
C ASN A 995 -38.90 61.28 1.23
N ALA A 996 -39.39 62.48 1.56
CA ALA A 996 -39.23 63.67 0.71
C ALA A 996 -37.78 64.08 0.43
N ASN A 997 -36.81 63.66 1.26
CA ASN A 997 -35.39 63.91 1.03
C ASN A 997 -34.74 62.92 0.05
N ASN A 998 -35.40 61.80 -0.28
CA ASN A 998 -34.91 60.83 -1.23
C ASN A 998 -35.16 61.31 -2.68
N PRO A 999 -34.12 61.56 -3.50
CA PRO A 999 -34.29 62.03 -4.86
C PRO A 999 -35.10 61.08 -5.77
N ASP A 1000 -35.06 59.77 -5.53
CA ASP A 1000 -35.85 58.80 -6.29
C ASP A 1000 -37.35 58.92 -6.00
N MET A 1001 -37.70 59.20 -4.74
CA MET A 1001 -39.09 59.44 -4.34
C MET A 1001 -39.58 60.79 -4.86
N GLN A 1002 -38.72 61.82 -4.89
CA GLN A 1002 -39.03 63.09 -5.54
C GLN A 1002 -39.32 62.88 -7.05
N TYR A 1003 -38.52 62.07 -7.74
CA TYR A 1003 -38.76 61.70 -9.13
C TYR A 1003 -40.13 61.02 -9.33
N LEU A 1004 -40.46 60.02 -8.52
CA LEU A 1004 -41.75 59.32 -8.59
C LEU A 1004 -42.92 60.24 -8.22
N ALA A 1005 -42.72 61.21 -7.33
CA ALA A 1005 -43.72 62.22 -7.00
C ALA A 1005 -43.98 63.16 -8.19
N VAL A 1006 -42.94 63.61 -8.90
CA VAL A 1006 -43.08 64.43 -10.12
C VAL A 1006 -43.80 63.64 -11.22
N ARG A 1007 -43.52 62.34 -11.35
CA ARG A 1007 -44.28 61.45 -12.26
C ARG A 1007 -45.79 61.47 -11.97
N CYS A 1008 -46.21 61.65 -10.72
CA CYS A 1008 -47.62 61.68 -10.36
C CYS A 1008 -48.33 63.01 -10.66
N MET A 1009 -47.62 64.03 -11.14
CA MET A 1009 -48.23 65.27 -11.63
C MET A 1009 -48.97 65.04 -12.96
N GLU A 1010 -49.98 65.86 -13.23
CA GLU A 1010 -50.65 65.90 -14.53
C GLU A 1010 -49.66 66.23 -15.66
N GLU A 1011 -49.87 65.65 -16.84
CA GLU A 1011 -48.97 65.83 -17.97
C GLU A 1011 -49.05 67.27 -18.50
N GLY A 1012 -47.90 67.88 -18.79
CA GLY A 1012 -47.81 69.23 -19.33
C GLY A 1012 -46.60 70.00 -18.82
N ALA A 1013 -46.51 71.27 -19.23
CA ALA A 1013 -45.33 72.11 -19.01
C ALA A 1013 -44.89 72.23 -17.53
N ALA A 1014 -45.84 72.17 -16.59
CA ALA A 1014 -45.54 72.21 -15.15
C ALA A 1014 -44.76 70.98 -14.68
N ARG A 1015 -45.12 69.79 -15.18
CA ARG A 1015 -44.42 68.53 -14.89
C ARG A 1015 -43.04 68.51 -15.54
N ASP A 1016 -42.95 68.96 -16.79
CA ASP A 1016 -41.67 69.00 -17.52
C ASP A 1016 -40.67 69.97 -16.84
N ALA A 1017 -41.16 71.14 -16.40
CA ALA A 1017 -40.37 72.08 -15.60
C ALA A 1017 -39.92 71.47 -14.26
N ALA A 1018 -40.78 70.68 -13.60
CA ALA A 1018 -40.44 69.99 -12.36
C ALA A 1018 -39.37 68.89 -12.56
N PHE A 1019 -39.42 68.14 -13.67
CA PHE A 1019 -38.35 67.19 -14.01
C PHE A 1019 -37.03 67.90 -14.30
N ALA A 1020 -37.04 69.00 -15.06
CA ALA A 1020 -35.85 69.78 -15.35
C ALA A 1020 -35.23 70.39 -14.07
N ALA A 1021 -36.06 70.91 -13.17
CA ALA A 1021 -35.62 71.42 -11.87
C ALA A 1021 -35.05 70.30 -10.97
N GLY A 1022 -35.69 69.13 -10.97
CA GLY A 1022 -35.23 67.94 -10.25
C GLY A 1022 -33.86 67.46 -10.71
N TYR A 1023 -33.62 67.38 -12.02
CA TYR A 1023 -32.32 67.01 -12.56
C TYR A 1023 -31.24 68.05 -12.24
N LYS A 1024 -31.57 69.34 -12.33
CA LYS A 1024 -30.64 70.42 -11.95
C LYS A 1024 -30.24 70.35 -10.48
N LYS A 1025 -31.19 70.01 -9.60
CA LYS A 1025 -30.96 69.86 -8.15
C LYS A 1025 -30.19 68.58 -7.82
N HIS A 1026 -30.45 67.51 -8.56
CA HIS A 1026 -29.87 66.18 -8.34
C HIS A 1026 -29.20 65.65 -9.63
N PRO A 1027 -28.06 66.24 -10.05
CA PRO A 1027 -27.44 65.93 -11.35
C PRO A 1027 -26.90 64.50 -11.46
N ASN A 1028 -26.67 63.82 -10.34
CA ASN A 1028 -26.22 62.43 -10.29
C ASN A 1028 -27.38 61.43 -10.09
N ASN A 1029 -28.62 61.89 -9.97
CA ASN A 1029 -29.75 60.99 -9.81
C ASN A 1029 -30.10 60.32 -11.14
N PRO A 1030 -30.09 58.98 -11.22
CA PRO A 1030 -30.22 58.26 -12.48
C PRO A 1030 -31.62 58.40 -13.11
N TRP A 1031 -32.67 58.59 -12.31
CA TRP A 1031 -34.05 58.66 -12.80
C TRP A 1031 -34.41 60.02 -13.38
N PHE A 1032 -33.99 61.10 -12.72
CA PHE A 1032 -34.08 62.45 -13.30
C PHE A 1032 -33.19 62.58 -14.54
N ALA A 1033 -31.99 62.00 -14.51
CA ALA A 1033 -31.11 61.97 -15.67
C ALA A 1033 -31.74 61.24 -16.86
N LEU A 1034 -32.46 60.14 -16.62
CA LEU A 1034 -33.17 59.40 -17.66
C LEU A 1034 -34.18 60.28 -18.40
N VAL A 1035 -35.01 61.04 -17.66
CA VAL A 1035 -35.99 61.96 -18.28
C VAL A 1035 -35.28 63.06 -19.05
N SER A 1036 -34.28 63.71 -18.46
CA SER A 1036 -33.51 64.74 -19.15
C SER A 1036 -32.81 64.21 -20.41
N ALA A 1037 -32.40 62.94 -20.42
CA ALA A 1037 -31.79 62.31 -21.58
C ALA A 1037 -32.81 62.09 -22.71
N TYR A 1038 -34.01 61.61 -22.38
CA TYR A 1038 -35.11 61.48 -23.35
C TYR A 1038 -35.48 62.84 -23.95
N ASP A 1039 -35.66 63.88 -23.14
CA ASP A 1039 -36.00 65.23 -23.61
C ASP A 1039 -34.91 65.81 -24.53
N ALA A 1040 -33.63 65.58 -24.19
CA ALA A 1040 -32.51 65.98 -25.03
C ALA A 1040 -32.46 65.19 -26.34
N ALA A 1041 -32.77 63.89 -26.32
CA ALA A 1041 -32.80 63.04 -27.50
C ALA A 1041 -33.94 63.45 -28.45
N VAL A 1042 -35.16 63.68 -27.93
CA VAL A 1042 -36.29 64.17 -28.74
C VAL A 1042 -35.95 65.50 -29.41
N ALA A 1043 -35.30 66.41 -28.68
CA ALA A 1043 -34.90 67.72 -29.20
C ALA A 1043 -33.66 67.70 -30.12
N GLY A 1044 -33.10 66.54 -30.44
CA GLY A 1044 -31.93 66.42 -31.32
C GLY A 1044 -30.59 66.84 -30.70
N ARG A 1045 -30.52 67.02 -29.38
CA ARG A 1045 -29.31 67.42 -28.64
C ARG A 1045 -28.52 66.19 -28.19
N TRP A 1046 -27.96 65.46 -29.17
CA TRP A 1046 -27.34 64.14 -28.96
C TRP A 1046 -26.25 64.09 -27.88
N GLY A 1047 -25.38 65.10 -27.79
CA GLY A 1047 -24.33 65.15 -26.77
C GLY A 1047 -24.86 65.29 -25.34
N ASN A 1048 -25.92 66.10 -25.16
CA ASN A 1048 -26.57 66.26 -23.86
C ASN A 1048 -27.31 64.98 -23.47
N ALA A 1049 -28.00 64.35 -24.43
CA ALA A 1049 -28.67 63.07 -24.23
C ALA A 1049 -27.67 61.98 -23.83
N TYR A 1050 -26.56 61.85 -24.55
CA TYR A 1050 -25.50 60.88 -24.26
C TYR A 1050 -24.93 61.06 -22.84
N THR A 1051 -24.71 62.30 -22.42
CA THR A 1051 -24.18 62.62 -21.07
C THR A 1051 -25.18 62.23 -19.98
N ALA A 1052 -26.45 62.61 -20.14
CA ALA A 1052 -27.50 62.31 -19.16
C ALA A 1052 -27.81 60.80 -19.10
N TYR A 1053 -27.82 60.09 -20.24
CA TYR A 1053 -27.89 58.64 -20.26
C TYR A 1053 -26.68 57.99 -19.56
N GLY A 1054 -25.49 58.58 -19.67
CA GLY A 1054 -24.31 58.15 -18.91
C GLY A 1054 -24.55 58.13 -17.40
N VAL A 1055 -25.18 59.17 -16.86
CA VAL A 1055 -25.58 59.23 -15.44
C VAL A 1055 -26.65 58.19 -15.12
N ALA A 1056 -27.68 58.07 -15.96
CA ALA A 1056 -28.75 57.07 -15.78
C ALA A 1056 -28.21 55.63 -15.76
N SER A 1057 -27.19 55.33 -16.57
CA SER A 1057 -26.56 54.01 -16.65
C SER A 1057 -25.83 53.57 -15.37
N ASN A 1058 -25.60 54.48 -14.42
CA ASN A 1058 -25.03 54.13 -13.12
C ASN A 1058 -25.99 53.26 -12.29
N HIS A 1059 -27.31 53.40 -12.47
CA HIS A 1059 -28.28 52.53 -11.83
C HIS A 1059 -28.34 51.18 -12.56
N PRO A 1060 -28.07 50.05 -11.89
CA PRO A 1060 -28.04 48.73 -12.53
C PRO A 1060 -29.30 48.38 -13.32
N ALA A 1061 -30.48 48.56 -12.73
CA ALA A 1061 -31.77 48.26 -13.38
C ALA A 1061 -32.09 49.15 -14.61
N LEU A 1062 -31.34 50.24 -14.82
CA LEU A 1062 -31.47 51.11 -16.01
C LEU A 1062 -30.39 50.84 -17.06
N ARG A 1063 -29.25 50.32 -16.62
CA ARG A 1063 -28.03 50.22 -17.42
C ARG A 1063 -28.23 49.47 -18.72
N GLU A 1064 -28.88 48.30 -18.67
CA GLU A 1064 -29.02 47.39 -19.82
C GLU A 1064 -29.64 48.07 -21.04
N PHE A 1065 -30.68 48.88 -20.85
CA PHE A 1065 -31.38 49.57 -21.95
C PHE A 1065 -30.84 50.97 -22.23
N VAL A 1066 -30.42 51.72 -21.20
CA VAL A 1066 -29.88 53.07 -21.39
C VAL A 1066 -28.58 53.05 -22.19
N VAL A 1067 -27.73 52.04 -21.98
CA VAL A 1067 -26.48 51.89 -22.72
C VAL A 1067 -26.72 51.64 -24.22
N VAL A 1068 -27.84 51.00 -24.59
CA VAL A 1068 -28.25 50.88 -25.99
C VAL A 1068 -28.54 52.27 -26.57
N ASP A 1069 -29.30 53.11 -25.85
CA ASP A 1069 -29.58 54.47 -26.29
C ASP A 1069 -28.33 55.35 -26.34
N MET A 1070 -27.36 55.17 -25.43
CA MET A 1070 -26.05 55.81 -25.52
C MET A 1070 -25.34 55.44 -26.83
N ALA A 1071 -25.35 54.16 -27.21
CA ALA A 1071 -24.78 53.71 -28.47
C ALA A 1071 -25.51 54.33 -29.67
N ARG A 1072 -26.84 54.45 -29.64
CA ARG A 1072 -27.61 55.17 -30.67
C ARG A 1072 -27.21 56.64 -30.77
N MET A 1073 -27.10 57.35 -29.64
CA MET A 1073 -26.67 58.76 -29.66
C MET A 1073 -25.27 58.90 -30.25
N ARG A 1074 -24.35 58.00 -29.89
CA ARG A 1074 -22.98 58.00 -30.43
C ARG A 1074 -22.97 57.75 -31.94
N ARG A 1075 -23.75 56.78 -32.42
CA ARG A 1075 -23.89 56.48 -33.85
C ARG A 1075 -24.55 57.60 -34.65
N LEU A 1076 -25.50 58.32 -34.05
CA LEU A 1076 -26.09 59.53 -34.66
C LEU A 1076 -25.06 60.66 -34.81
N MET A 1077 -24.17 60.84 -33.83
CA MET A 1077 -23.11 61.86 -33.87
C MET A 1077 -21.94 61.47 -34.79
N GLN A 1078 -21.52 60.20 -34.78
CA GLN A 1078 -20.24 59.76 -35.36
C GLN A 1078 -20.37 58.84 -36.58
N GLY A 1079 -21.58 58.34 -36.89
CA GLY A 1079 -21.84 57.37 -37.96
C GLY A 1079 -22.02 55.94 -37.46
N VAL A 1080 -22.35 55.02 -38.37
CA VAL A 1080 -22.68 53.61 -38.04
C VAL A 1080 -21.48 52.88 -37.44
N ASP A 1081 -20.26 53.19 -37.87
CA ASP A 1081 -19.00 52.58 -37.41
C ASP A 1081 -18.44 53.21 -36.12
N ALA A 1082 -19.25 53.98 -35.39
CA ALA A 1082 -18.84 54.57 -34.12
C ALA A 1082 -18.32 53.49 -33.17
N ASN A 1083 -17.15 53.71 -32.56
CA ASN A 1083 -16.61 52.77 -31.59
C ASN A 1083 -17.55 52.70 -30.37
N VAL A 1084 -18.04 51.51 -30.04
CA VAL A 1084 -18.92 51.23 -28.88
C VAL A 1084 -18.32 50.20 -27.92
N GLN A 1085 -17.05 49.83 -28.08
CA GLN A 1085 -16.42 48.75 -27.31
C GLN A 1085 -16.44 48.98 -25.78
N ASP A 1086 -16.31 50.22 -25.33
CA ASP A 1086 -16.42 50.64 -23.92
C ASP A 1086 -17.82 50.44 -23.32
N LEU A 1087 -18.84 50.34 -24.19
CA LEU A 1087 -20.24 50.14 -23.80
C LEU A 1087 -20.64 48.66 -23.75
N LEU A 1088 -19.96 47.77 -24.49
CA LEU A 1088 -20.33 46.34 -24.62
C LEU A 1088 -20.38 45.58 -23.28
N PRO A 1089 -19.48 45.79 -22.31
CA PRO A 1089 -19.55 45.10 -21.02
C PRO A 1089 -20.76 45.53 -20.16
N LYS A 1090 -21.41 46.64 -20.50
CA LYS A 1090 -22.51 47.24 -19.74
C LYS A 1090 -23.90 46.89 -20.27
N SER A 1091 -24.00 46.32 -21.48
CA SER A 1091 -25.26 45.92 -22.07
C SER A 1091 -25.13 44.62 -22.87
N GLU A 1092 -25.88 43.60 -22.47
CA GLU A 1092 -25.97 42.34 -23.21
C GLU A 1092 -26.62 42.54 -24.58
N THR A 1093 -27.67 43.36 -24.65
CA THR A 1093 -28.37 43.73 -25.89
C THR A 1093 -27.40 44.31 -26.91
N LEU A 1094 -26.56 45.27 -26.47
CA LEU A 1094 -25.62 45.94 -27.34
C LEU A 1094 -24.50 44.99 -27.78
N ARG A 1095 -23.97 44.18 -26.86
CA ARG A 1095 -22.96 43.16 -27.15
C ARG A 1095 -23.45 42.13 -28.17
N SER A 1096 -24.67 41.62 -27.99
CA SER A 1096 -25.27 40.69 -28.95
C SER A 1096 -25.42 41.31 -30.34
N ASN A 1097 -25.90 42.56 -30.43
CA ASN A 1097 -26.01 43.25 -31.72
C ASN A 1097 -24.64 43.52 -32.35
N TYR A 1098 -23.65 43.91 -31.57
CA TYR A 1098 -22.28 44.14 -32.05
C TYR A 1098 -21.64 42.85 -32.62
N SER A 1099 -21.84 41.69 -31.97
CA SER A 1099 -21.42 40.40 -32.50
C SER A 1099 -22.11 40.07 -33.83
N LEU A 1100 -23.41 40.35 -33.95
CA LEU A 1100 -24.16 40.16 -35.20
C LEU A 1100 -23.75 41.13 -36.32
N GLU A 1101 -23.27 42.33 -36.00
CA GLU A 1101 -22.76 43.29 -36.99
C GLU A 1101 -21.34 42.93 -37.45
N THR A 1102 -20.47 42.54 -36.52
CA THR A 1102 -19.05 42.26 -36.81
C THR A 1102 -18.77 40.83 -37.25
N GLY A 1103 -19.68 39.89 -36.97
CA GLY A 1103 -19.47 38.45 -37.18
C GLY A 1103 -18.48 37.82 -36.20
N LYS A 1104 -18.03 38.56 -35.18
CA LYS A 1104 -17.18 38.03 -34.11
C LYS A 1104 -18.04 37.35 -33.04
N ASP A 1105 -17.61 36.18 -32.58
CA ASP A 1105 -18.26 35.40 -31.53
C ASP A 1105 -19.71 34.98 -31.81
N ILE A 1106 -20.13 35.00 -33.09
CA ILE A 1106 -21.39 34.35 -33.47
C ILE A 1106 -21.14 32.84 -33.51
N SER A 1107 -21.87 32.08 -32.69
CA SER A 1107 -21.84 30.62 -32.73
C SER A 1107 -22.23 30.12 -34.14
N ASP A 1108 -22.00 28.83 -34.43
CA ASP A 1108 -22.44 28.23 -35.69
C ASP A 1108 -23.97 28.23 -35.89
N SER A 1109 -24.72 28.88 -35.00
CA SER A 1109 -26.14 29.20 -35.11
C SER A 1109 -26.49 29.75 -36.50
N ALA A 1110 -27.29 28.96 -37.22
CA ALA A 1110 -27.85 29.34 -38.49
C ALA A 1110 -28.71 30.62 -38.38
N GLN A 1111 -29.34 30.88 -37.23
CA GLN A 1111 -30.15 32.08 -37.01
C GLN A 1111 -29.30 33.34 -36.86
N ALA A 1112 -28.21 33.30 -36.09
CA ALA A 1112 -27.32 34.47 -35.95
C ALA A 1112 -26.72 34.88 -37.31
N LYS A 1113 -26.35 33.88 -38.12
CA LYS A 1113 -25.83 34.08 -39.48
C LYS A 1113 -26.84 34.72 -40.43
N ILE A 1114 -28.15 34.58 -40.21
CA ILE A 1114 -29.19 35.27 -41.00
C ILE A 1114 -29.10 36.78 -40.79
N TYR A 1115 -29.01 37.26 -39.54
CA TYR A 1115 -28.91 38.68 -39.24
C TYR A 1115 -27.58 39.28 -39.70
N PHE A 1116 -26.47 38.53 -39.57
CA PHE A 1116 -25.16 38.92 -40.10
C PHE A 1116 -25.17 39.07 -41.63
N ASP A 1117 -25.70 38.07 -42.36
CA ASP A 1117 -25.83 38.13 -43.82
C ASP A 1117 -26.71 39.32 -44.24
N LEU A 1118 -27.82 39.56 -43.52
CA LEU A 1118 -28.73 40.68 -43.77
C LEU A 1118 -28.04 42.04 -43.58
N HIS A 1119 -27.24 42.19 -42.53
CA HIS A 1119 -26.46 43.41 -42.29
C HIS A 1119 -25.51 43.75 -43.44
N ARG A 1120 -24.86 42.74 -44.02
CA ARG A 1120 -23.93 42.87 -45.14
C ARG A 1120 -24.60 43.05 -46.51
N GLY A 1121 -25.93 43.13 -46.56
CA GLY A 1121 -26.70 43.22 -47.80
C GLY A 1121 -26.78 41.91 -48.58
N GLN A 1122 -26.41 40.77 -47.98
CA GLN A 1122 -26.47 39.45 -48.59
C GLN A 1122 -27.87 38.84 -48.42
N VAL A 1123 -28.90 39.55 -48.87
CA VAL A 1123 -30.32 39.20 -48.62
C VAL A 1123 -30.68 37.80 -49.15
N GLU A 1124 -30.15 37.39 -50.31
CA GLU A 1124 -30.35 36.04 -50.84
C GLU A 1124 -29.69 34.95 -49.99
N SER A 1125 -28.52 35.22 -49.39
CA SER A 1125 -27.86 34.29 -48.48
C SER A 1125 -28.68 34.10 -47.21
N ALA A 1126 -29.15 35.22 -46.63
CA ALA A 1126 -30.05 35.22 -45.48
C ALA A 1126 -31.33 34.41 -45.76
N ALA A 1127 -31.97 34.62 -46.91
CA ALA A 1127 -33.15 33.86 -47.35
C ALA A 1127 -32.89 32.35 -47.50
N ARG A 1128 -31.77 31.97 -48.12
CA ARG A 1128 -31.38 30.55 -48.27
C ARG A 1128 -31.14 29.88 -46.92
N ARG A 1129 -30.42 30.54 -46.01
CA ARG A 1129 -30.20 30.01 -44.64
C ARG A 1129 -31.49 29.89 -43.87
N TRP A 1130 -32.38 30.87 -43.98
CA TRP A 1130 -33.69 30.83 -43.34
C TRP A 1130 -34.51 29.62 -43.81
N ASN A 1131 -34.56 29.38 -45.13
CA ASN A 1131 -35.24 28.22 -45.72
C ASN A 1131 -34.65 26.89 -45.25
N ALA A 1132 -33.31 26.78 -45.19
CA ALA A 1132 -32.64 25.54 -44.82
C ALA A 1132 -32.80 25.19 -43.32
N ASN A 1133 -32.93 26.19 -42.46
CA ASN A 1133 -32.86 26.02 -40.99
C ASN A 1133 -34.12 26.44 -40.25
N LYS A 1134 -35.23 26.72 -40.96
CA LYS A 1134 -36.48 27.27 -40.40
C LYS A 1134 -36.20 28.45 -39.46
N GLY A 1135 -35.54 29.48 -39.98
CA GLY A 1135 -34.95 30.58 -39.20
C GLY A 1135 -35.91 31.53 -38.44
N GLY A 1136 -37.15 31.11 -38.18
CA GLY A 1136 -38.15 31.84 -37.39
C GLY A 1136 -38.88 32.94 -38.17
N GLU A 1137 -40.12 33.19 -37.79
CA GLU A 1137 -41.04 34.13 -38.46
C GLU A 1137 -40.57 35.59 -38.34
N ARG A 1138 -39.88 35.92 -37.23
CA ARG A 1138 -39.30 37.24 -36.99
C ARG A 1138 -38.25 37.60 -38.06
N ALA A 1139 -37.30 36.71 -38.29
CA ALA A 1139 -36.25 36.92 -39.30
C ALA A 1139 -36.85 36.95 -40.71
N LEU A 1140 -37.86 36.11 -40.99
CA LEU A 1140 -38.56 36.11 -42.27
C LEU A 1140 -39.10 37.51 -42.61
N ARG A 1141 -39.74 38.18 -41.65
CA ARG A 1141 -40.31 39.52 -41.84
C ARG A 1141 -39.25 40.57 -42.17
N LEU A 1142 -38.08 40.51 -41.53
CA LEU A 1142 -36.97 41.43 -41.81
C LEU A 1142 -36.32 41.16 -43.16
N ILE A 1143 -36.12 39.88 -43.54
CA ILE A 1143 -35.60 39.52 -44.87
C ILE A 1143 -36.59 40.01 -45.94
N ALA A 1144 -37.89 39.77 -45.76
CA ALA A 1144 -38.93 40.19 -46.71
C ALA A 1144 -39.04 41.71 -46.87
N ALA A 1145 -38.81 42.47 -45.81
CA ALA A 1145 -38.83 43.93 -45.82
C ALA A 1145 -37.53 44.57 -46.36
N SER A 1146 -36.51 43.77 -46.71
CA SER A 1146 -35.21 44.25 -47.15
C SER A 1146 -35.16 44.64 -48.63
N ASP A 1147 -34.34 45.64 -48.94
CA ASP A 1147 -34.05 46.01 -50.32
C ASP A 1147 -33.35 44.84 -51.04
N GLY A 1148 -33.96 44.34 -52.12
CA GLY A 1148 -33.48 43.16 -52.86
C GLY A 1148 -34.04 41.81 -52.38
N ALA A 1149 -35.07 41.80 -51.53
CA ALA A 1149 -35.70 40.56 -51.06
C ALA A 1149 -36.32 39.72 -52.21
N PRO A 1150 -36.12 38.38 -52.21
CA PRO A 1150 -36.76 37.49 -53.20
C PRO A 1150 -38.30 37.52 -53.11
N ALA A 1151 -38.99 37.46 -54.26
CA ALA A 1151 -40.44 37.51 -54.33
C ALA A 1151 -41.14 36.41 -53.49
N GLU A 1152 -40.57 35.21 -53.47
CA GLU A 1152 -41.08 34.09 -52.67
C GLU A 1152 -41.07 34.38 -51.16
N ILE A 1153 -40.00 35.01 -50.67
CA ILE A 1153 -39.84 35.37 -49.26
C ILE A 1153 -40.84 36.45 -48.86
N ILE A 1154 -41.06 37.43 -49.74
CA ILE A 1154 -42.10 38.46 -49.56
C ILE A 1154 -43.49 37.81 -49.44
N GLU A 1155 -43.84 36.91 -50.36
CA GLU A 1155 -45.14 36.25 -50.35
C GLU A 1155 -45.35 35.41 -49.07
N ARG A 1156 -44.34 34.65 -48.65
CA ARG A 1156 -44.39 33.86 -47.41
C ARG A 1156 -44.57 34.74 -46.18
N SER A 1157 -43.85 35.87 -46.09
CA SER A 1157 -44.01 36.81 -44.99
C SER A 1157 -45.41 37.45 -44.95
N LEU A 1158 -46.02 37.74 -46.09
CA LEU A 1158 -47.36 38.34 -46.18
C LEU A 1158 -48.49 37.37 -45.80
N LYS A 1159 -48.23 36.05 -45.77
CA LYS A 1159 -49.18 35.01 -45.33
C LYS A 1159 -49.18 34.76 -43.81
N LEU A 1160 -48.18 35.28 -43.09
CA LEU A 1160 -48.11 35.15 -41.64
C LEU A 1160 -49.26 35.91 -40.96
N SER A 1161 -49.81 35.34 -39.89
CA SER A 1161 -50.78 36.04 -39.04
C SER A 1161 -50.15 37.29 -38.39
N PRO A 1162 -50.94 38.30 -37.98
CA PRO A 1162 -50.45 39.54 -37.37
C PRO A 1162 -49.68 39.36 -36.04
N ASP A 1163 -49.73 38.17 -35.44
CA ASP A 1163 -49.06 37.83 -34.19
C ASP A 1163 -47.76 37.06 -34.40
N GLN A 1164 -47.65 36.32 -35.51
CA GLN A 1164 -46.48 35.48 -35.79
C GLN A 1164 -45.24 36.30 -36.12
N GLY A 1165 -44.19 36.16 -35.30
CA GLY A 1165 -42.89 36.79 -35.52
C GLY A 1165 -42.91 38.31 -35.41
N ILE A 1166 -43.92 38.89 -34.77
CA ILE A 1166 -44.03 40.34 -34.55
C ILE A 1166 -43.62 40.70 -33.12
N ASP A 1167 -42.66 41.61 -33.02
CA ASP A 1167 -42.31 42.33 -31.78
C ASP A 1167 -42.32 43.85 -32.03
N SER A 1168 -41.93 44.65 -31.02
CA SER A 1168 -41.93 46.12 -31.09
C SER A 1168 -41.05 46.71 -32.20
N ASP A 1169 -40.06 45.98 -32.69
CA ASP A 1169 -39.12 46.47 -33.71
C ASP A 1169 -39.49 46.00 -35.11
N VAL A 1170 -39.84 44.73 -35.27
CA VAL A 1170 -40.17 44.10 -36.55
C VAL A 1170 -41.56 44.47 -37.04
N TYR A 1171 -42.46 44.84 -36.12
CA TYR A 1171 -43.80 45.32 -36.42
C TYR A 1171 -43.81 46.37 -37.56
N TRP A 1172 -42.92 47.35 -37.49
CA TRP A 1172 -42.85 48.46 -38.46
C TRP A 1172 -42.42 47.99 -39.85
N SER A 1173 -41.49 47.04 -39.91
CA SER A 1173 -41.04 46.44 -41.17
C SER A 1173 -42.17 45.64 -41.83
N ALA A 1174 -42.93 44.88 -41.04
CA ALA A 1174 -44.09 44.14 -41.51
C ALA A 1174 -45.21 45.06 -42.00
N LEU A 1175 -45.49 46.14 -41.26
CA LEU A 1175 -46.48 47.15 -41.64
C LEU A 1175 -46.09 47.86 -42.95
N GLY A 1176 -44.83 48.30 -43.07
CA GLY A 1176 -44.31 48.92 -44.30
C GLY A 1176 -44.41 48.00 -45.51
N LEU A 1177 -44.08 46.72 -45.34
CA LEU A 1177 -44.20 45.71 -46.40
C LEU A 1177 -45.66 45.50 -46.81
N ALA A 1178 -46.59 45.39 -45.85
CA ALA A 1178 -48.01 45.26 -46.13
C ALA A 1178 -48.58 46.47 -46.87
N LEU A 1179 -48.19 47.70 -46.48
CA LEU A 1179 -48.57 48.95 -47.15
C LEU A 1179 -48.03 49.01 -48.59
N ARG A 1180 -46.77 48.65 -48.81
CA ARG A 1180 -46.15 48.61 -50.15
C ARG A 1180 -46.91 47.67 -51.09
N HIS A 1181 -47.36 46.52 -50.59
CA HIS A 1181 -48.07 45.49 -51.35
C HIS A 1181 -49.61 45.57 -51.26
N GLN A 1182 -50.16 46.67 -50.72
CA GLN A 1182 -51.60 46.92 -50.63
C GLN A 1182 -52.40 45.79 -49.95
N ARG A 1183 -51.84 45.16 -48.91
CA ARG A 1183 -52.54 44.15 -48.09
C ARG A 1183 -53.39 44.81 -47.01
N ASN A 1184 -54.35 44.06 -46.45
CA ASN A 1184 -55.15 44.55 -45.33
C ASN A 1184 -54.26 44.78 -44.10
N VAL A 1185 -54.09 46.05 -43.72
CA VAL A 1185 -53.26 46.48 -42.59
C VAL A 1185 -54.05 46.63 -41.29
N GLU A 1186 -55.39 46.60 -41.33
CA GLU A 1186 -56.23 46.80 -40.14
C GLU A 1186 -55.88 45.88 -38.96
N PRO A 1187 -55.57 44.58 -39.14
CA PRO A 1187 -55.16 43.73 -38.02
C PRO A 1187 -53.84 44.16 -37.36
N LEU A 1188 -52.92 44.73 -38.14
CA LEU A 1188 -51.68 45.30 -37.61
C LEU A 1188 -51.94 46.66 -36.95
N LEU A 1189 -52.82 47.49 -37.52
CA LEU A 1189 -53.19 48.79 -36.96
C LEU A 1189 -54.03 48.68 -35.69
N ALA A 1190 -54.85 47.64 -35.54
CA ALA A 1190 -55.66 47.38 -34.34
C ALA A 1190 -54.80 47.25 -33.08
N LYS A 1191 -53.61 46.64 -33.20
CA LYS A 1191 -52.61 46.60 -32.12
C LYS A 1191 -52.09 47.98 -31.75
N LEU A 1192 -51.92 48.84 -32.74
CA LEU A 1192 -51.50 50.22 -32.53
C LEU A 1192 -52.62 51.06 -31.88
N ASN A 1193 -53.88 50.73 -32.17
CA ASN A 1193 -55.08 51.39 -31.67
C ASN A 1193 -55.41 51.08 -30.20
N ALA A 1194 -55.02 49.90 -29.70
CA ALA A 1194 -55.21 49.49 -28.30
C ALA A 1194 -54.32 50.25 -27.30
N SER A 1195 -53.28 50.94 -27.77
CA SER A 1195 -52.40 51.83 -26.99
C SER A 1195 -52.98 53.25 -26.96
N SER A 1196 -53.48 53.72 -25.83
CA SER A 1196 -54.15 55.03 -25.68
C SER A 1196 -53.21 56.21 -25.37
N SER A 1197 -51.91 56.13 -25.72
CA SER A 1197 -50.93 57.19 -25.46
C SER A 1197 -50.86 58.23 -26.60
N ASP A 1198 -50.67 59.51 -26.26
CA ASP A 1198 -50.43 60.60 -27.24
C ASP A 1198 -49.21 60.33 -28.13
N GLU A 1199 -48.22 59.60 -27.61
CA GLU A 1199 -47.03 59.11 -28.33
C GLU A 1199 -47.37 58.19 -29.52
N SER A 1200 -48.51 57.49 -29.47
CA SER A 1200 -48.96 56.63 -30.58
C SER A 1200 -49.55 57.45 -31.74
N LEU A 1201 -49.92 58.71 -31.50
CA LEU A 1201 -50.69 59.53 -32.43
C LEU A 1201 -49.82 60.13 -33.56
N ALA A 1202 -48.56 60.46 -33.28
CA ALA A 1202 -47.59 60.91 -34.27
C ALA A 1202 -47.24 59.81 -35.28
N LEU A 1203 -46.99 58.59 -34.79
CA LEU A 1203 -46.72 57.41 -35.62
C LEU A 1203 -47.96 56.99 -36.42
N ARG A 1204 -49.17 57.08 -35.84
CA ARG A 1204 -50.43 56.90 -36.60
C ARG A 1204 -50.55 57.88 -37.75
N LYS A 1205 -50.32 59.18 -37.49
CA LYS A 1205 -50.35 60.22 -38.53
C LYS A 1205 -49.34 59.92 -39.63
N PHE A 1206 -48.13 59.51 -39.28
CA PHE A 1206 -47.11 59.10 -40.24
C PHE A 1206 -47.58 57.95 -41.13
N VAL A 1207 -48.13 56.89 -40.53
CA VAL A 1207 -48.65 55.72 -41.26
C VAL A 1207 -49.80 56.09 -42.18
N VAL A 1208 -50.74 56.91 -41.72
CA VAL A 1208 -51.86 57.43 -42.54
C VAL A 1208 -51.34 58.22 -43.74
N ILE A 1209 -50.32 59.06 -43.55
CA ILE A 1209 -49.67 59.80 -44.66
C ILE A 1209 -49.03 58.82 -45.65
N MET A 1210 -48.34 57.76 -45.19
CA MET A 1210 -47.76 56.74 -46.06
C MET A 1210 -48.82 55.90 -46.81
N GLN A 1211 -49.98 55.68 -46.21
CA GLN A 1211 -51.10 54.96 -46.83
C GLN A 1211 -51.82 55.81 -47.90
N THR A 1212 -51.87 57.14 -47.71
CA THR A 1212 -52.66 58.06 -48.54
C THR A 1212 -51.79 58.93 -49.46
N THR A 1213 -51.27 60.05 -48.97
CA THR A 1213 -50.62 61.10 -49.77
C THR A 1213 -49.17 60.80 -50.14
N ARG A 1214 -48.49 59.94 -49.38
CA ARG A 1214 -47.07 59.58 -49.55
C ARG A 1214 -46.11 60.79 -49.56
N ASN A 1215 -46.53 61.90 -48.97
CA ASN A 1215 -45.75 63.13 -48.94
C ASN A 1215 -44.69 63.08 -47.82
N ALA A 1216 -43.41 63.01 -48.20
CA ALA A 1216 -42.31 62.89 -47.25
C ALA A 1216 -42.14 64.12 -46.33
N VAL A 1217 -42.44 65.33 -46.80
CA VAL A 1217 -42.32 66.57 -45.98
C VAL A 1217 -43.41 66.62 -44.91
N GLN A 1218 -44.64 66.26 -45.28
CA GLN A 1218 -45.75 66.16 -44.33
C GLN A 1218 -45.49 65.07 -43.29
N ALA A 1219 -44.95 63.92 -43.73
CA ALA A 1219 -44.60 62.81 -42.87
C ALA A 1219 -43.48 63.17 -41.89
N GLU A 1220 -42.45 63.88 -42.33
CA GLU A 1220 -41.35 64.37 -41.50
C GLU A 1220 -41.85 65.28 -40.36
N LYS A 1221 -42.77 66.19 -40.66
CA LYS A 1221 -43.35 67.11 -39.67
C LYS A 1221 -44.15 66.37 -38.59
N ALA A 1222 -44.75 65.23 -38.92
CA ALA A 1222 -45.51 64.42 -37.96
C ALA A 1222 -44.62 63.79 -36.87
N LEU A 1223 -43.31 63.66 -37.09
CA LEU A 1223 -42.38 62.95 -36.19
C LEU A 1223 -41.49 63.88 -35.34
N GLN A 1224 -41.73 65.19 -35.33
CA GLN A 1224 -40.82 66.18 -34.70
C GLN A 1224 -40.58 65.96 -33.20
N ASN A 1225 -41.54 65.36 -32.49
CA ASN A 1225 -41.46 65.09 -31.05
C ASN A 1225 -41.21 63.61 -30.72
N GLU A 1226 -40.83 62.80 -31.71
CA GLU A 1226 -40.59 61.37 -31.49
C GLU A 1226 -39.14 61.07 -31.10
N PRO A 1227 -38.91 60.14 -30.14
CA PRO A 1227 -37.57 59.64 -29.84
C PRO A 1227 -36.85 59.06 -31.07
N PRO A 1228 -35.52 59.08 -31.11
CA PRO A 1228 -34.75 58.68 -32.30
C PRO A 1228 -35.04 57.28 -32.82
N GLN A 1229 -35.20 56.28 -31.95
CA GLN A 1229 -35.53 54.91 -32.38
C GLN A 1229 -36.89 54.84 -33.08
N ARG A 1230 -37.94 55.45 -32.50
CA ARG A 1230 -39.29 55.45 -33.08
C ARG A 1230 -39.36 56.24 -34.39
N ARG A 1231 -38.71 57.41 -34.43
CA ARG A 1231 -38.55 58.19 -35.66
C ARG A 1231 -37.87 57.37 -36.76
N ALA A 1232 -36.83 56.61 -36.41
CA ALA A 1232 -36.15 55.72 -37.35
C ALA A 1232 -37.02 54.53 -37.79
N GLN A 1233 -37.81 53.92 -36.90
CA GLN A 1233 -38.77 52.88 -37.24
C GLN A 1233 -39.85 53.39 -38.21
N ALA A 1234 -40.36 54.61 -38.00
CA ALA A 1234 -41.25 55.26 -38.96
C ALA A 1234 -40.56 55.49 -40.32
N TYR A 1235 -39.30 55.93 -40.32
CA TYR A 1235 -38.51 56.02 -41.55
C TYR A 1235 -38.34 54.67 -42.25
N VAL A 1236 -38.21 53.55 -41.53
CA VAL A 1236 -38.21 52.22 -42.14
C VAL A 1236 -39.51 51.95 -42.90
N VAL A 1237 -40.67 52.26 -42.32
CA VAL A 1237 -41.97 52.17 -43.01
C VAL A 1237 -41.95 53.01 -44.29
N GLY A 1238 -41.52 54.27 -44.19
CA GLY A 1238 -41.45 55.19 -45.32
C GLY A 1238 -40.47 54.74 -46.42
N LEU A 1239 -39.31 54.21 -46.04
CA LEU A 1239 -38.29 53.67 -46.95
C LEU A 1239 -38.83 52.46 -47.72
N ILE A 1240 -39.57 51.57 -47.05
CA ILE A 1240 -40.19 50.40 -47.70
C ILE A 1240 -41.30 50.84 -48.66
N VAL A 1241 -42.17 51.78 -48.26
CA VAL A 1241 -43.32 52.23 -49.06
C VAL A 1241 -42.92 53.09 -50.26
N LEU A 1242 -42.00 54.04 -50.08
CA LEU A 1242 -41.56 54.99 -51.12
C LEU A 1242 -40.41 54.43 -51.98
N GLY A 1243 -39.68 53.43 -51.48
CA GLY A 1243 -38.51 52.87 -52.16
C GLY A 1243 -37.47 53.93 -52.49
N ARG A 1244 -37.09 54.04 -53.78
CA ARG A 1244 -36.11 55.02 -54.26
C ARG A 1244 -36.57 56.48 -54.15
N GLN A 1245 -37.87 56.74 -53.97
CA GLN A 1245 -38.42 58.09 -53.82
C GLN A 1245 -38.31 58.64 -52.39
N ALA A 1246 -37.89 57.81 -51.42
CA ALA A 1246 -37.69 58.25 -50.05
C ALA A 1246 -36.49 59.22 -49.93
N PRO A 1247 -36.56 60.23 -49.04
CA PRO A 1247 -35.43 61.12 -48.76
C PRO A 1247 -34.16 60.35 -48.34
N PRO A 1248 -32.98 60.64 -48.91
CA PRO A 1248 -31.73 59.97 -48.54
C PRO A 1248 -31.38 60.08 -47.05
N ALA A 1249 -31.74 61.22 -46.43
CA ALA A 1249 -31.54 61.46 -45.00
C ALA A 1249 -32.28 60.45 -44.10
N TRP A 1250 -33.44 59.94 -44.53
CA TRP A 1250 -34.19 58.92 -43.78
C TRP A 1250 -33.41 57.61 -43.68
N ARG A 1251 -32.77 57.20 -44.78
CA ARG A 1251 -31.92 56.00 -44.85
C ARG A 1251 -30.72 56.13 -43.93
N GLU A 1252 -30.00 57.25 -44.01
CA GLU A 1252 -28.84 57.52 -43.14
C GLU A 1252 -29.22 57.57 -41.66
N PHE A 1253 -30.32 58.25 -41.33
CA PHE A 1253 -30.81 58.33 -39.96
C PHE A 1253 -31.21 56.94 -39.43
N ALA A 1254 -31.98 56.16 -40.20
CA ALA A 1254 -32.41 54.83 -39.78
C ALA A 1254 -31.23 53.87 -39.60
N LYS A 1255 -30.21 53.92 -40.48
CA LYS A 1255 -28.98 53.12 -40.36
C LYS A 1255 -28.21 53.44 -39.08
N ARG A 1256 -28.12 54.71 -38.69
CA ARG A 1256 -27.39 55.16 -37.48
C ARG A 1256 -28.18 54.92 -36.20
N ALA A 1257 -29.48 55.16 -36.24
CA ALA A 1257 -30.35 55.08 -35.07
C ALA A 1257 -30.73 53.64 -34.70
N LEU A 1258 -30.90 52.72 -35.67
CA LEU A 1258 -31.35 51.34 -35.41
C LEU A 1258 -30.18 50.34 -35.40
N LEU A 1259 -30.26 49.33 -34.53
CA LEU A 1259 -29.33 48.21 -34.47
C LEU A 1259 -29.70 47.14 -35.51
N VAL A 1260 -28.77 46.21 -35.78
CA VAL A 1260 -28.95 45.17 -36.80
C VAL A 1260 -30.21 44.30 -36.62
N THR A 1261 -30.64 44.00 -35.40
CA THR A 1261 -31.84 43.17 -35.18
C THR A 1261 -33.17 43.92 -35.32
N GLU A 1262 -33.13 45.23 -35.51
CA GLU A 1262 -34.29 46.13 -35.46
C GLU A 1262 -34.72 46.65 -36.83
N ARG A 1263 -33.90 46.41 -37.86
CA ARG A 1263 -34.13 46.94 -39.20
C ARG A 1263 -33.88 45.90 -40.28
N PRO A 1264 -34.57 46.01 -41.43
CA PRO A 1264 -34.20 45.26 -42.61
C PRO A 1264 -32.93 45.85 -43.24
N TYR A 1265 -32.42 45.21 -44.28
CA TYR A 1265 -31.39 45.82 -45.12
C TYR A 1265 -32.00 46.98 -45.92
N LEU A 1266 -31.48 48.20 -45.73
CA LEU A 1266 -32.05 49.45 -46.27
C LEU A 1266 -31.27 50.01 -47.47
N GLY A 1267 -30.43 49.20 -48.12
CA GLY A 1267 -29.60 49.61 -49.25
C GLY A 1267 -28.25 50.18 -48.84
#